data_AF-A0A199V8K9-F1
#
_entry.id   AF-A0A199V8K9-F1
#
_cell.length_a   1.000
_cell.length_b   1.000
_cell.length_c   1.000
_cell.angle_alpha   90.00
_cell.angle_beta   90.00
_cell.angle_gamma   90.00
#
_symmetry.space_group_name_H-M   'P 1'
#
loop_
_entity.id
_entity.type
_entity.pdbx_description
1 polymer ?
#
loop_
_entity_poly.entity_id
_entity_poly.type
_entity_poly.pdbx_seq_one_letter_code
_entity_poly.pdbx_strand_id
1 'polypeptide(L)'
;MGRVGFGVAVGCAVVSCAIAAALAWRRARGRGRWRRAAEVVREFEEGCATPVARLRQVVDAMVVEMHAGLASDGGSKLKMLLTFVDSLPDGTEEGTYYALDLGGTNFRVLRVQLGGKGSLILNHQVERQPIPHELMTSTSENLFDFIALTLKRFVEKEDGSQHYSDDERALGFTFSFPVRQTSVASGVLIKWTKGFSIEDTVGKDVAQCLEEAMTKRGLNMRVAALVNDTVGTLALGHYYDEDAVAAVVIGTGSNACYVERTDAIIKCQGLTNSGSMVVNMEWGNFWSSHLPRTSYDIALDDEGPNPNDQGFEKMISGMYLGDVARRVLQRMAQESDIFDDTPQNLNVPFSLRTPLMAAMHTDDSADLREVKTILQEYLHISDVPLKTRRLVVKVCDIITRRAARLAAAGIVSILKKIGRDGRTKGKPRRTVVAIEGPLYSSYAIFRDYLNETLVELLSEEVAQNVILKVCEDGSGLAAKELEVVRRCSSMASSLFSLLVSAVTKLTRFVEGAHFTSSLLPSSSSNPFATLQEDLKHLKRTLLRIHATLADVEEREIRDNSVKLWLHEIKAVAYDADDILDEYHYELLRRQVEGKPSPVIRKRKMGQIRDLSFPAGLSGRINEVRMRLDEIAKDRDALHLREEDGERRLNDACWKLIPTSSLVDDSRVYGRDIDKKNIIQLLLSDGQPKVDVIPIVGPGGVGKTTLAQLVYNDPMVLDVDEDTLHASLVPTDGQNIIEFQTLNEPKRLRTFLILKLKQMQVLQVEMPEFLLQNLKCLRTIDLSYTMLEVLPDSIGELKHLRYLGLRETNIRVLPESLCSLYNLQVLDLSHCMSILELPQGIGNLVSLRHLSLPVMEDSHICMPTGLGNLTNLRSLSAFYIGGNKWHCGIGELTGLVDLRELRILGLERVTESDNADLTKMKNLEKLTIFWSYGSCTASDDCSRIRVQYNCTNWRRTTIDIQKLDAAYVLENLQLHTTLKELALNGYNGTRLPSWLGDPSFSKLTSIRLDLGDDKCTFLPPLGRLPSLKHLFVGGMQRMQCIGREFCGCCSASAGGFRALETLELTEMRALEEWREVHINDFPRLDELAISTCPKLHRLPDCLSSLAKLEINDCKVLTTFPKLPSLTGLKLWGSCNWHIWSVSLDLPNLEYLQISNYDRPTLDFYPNLPALKVLTIECCKNLEKAAGSHHLISLQSLEIYSCPKFQGLTDKHLHPQFAVFLGLGESKPPLPYSKARDRRARKALALARLMQKEDFNSHQERISQFNLFPPHLFK
;
A
#
# COMPACT_ATOMS: atom_id res chain seq x y z
N MET A 1 -0.62 -48.99 -86.39
CA MET A 1 -0.64 -49.01 -84.90
C MET A 1 -0.12 -47.72 -84.24
N GLY A 2 0.47 -46.75 -84.96
CA GLY A 2 1.11 -45.57 -84.35
C GLY A 2 0.21 -44.41 -83.87
N ARG A 3 -1.10 -44.39 -84.19
CA ARG A 3 -2.00 -43.29 -83.78
C ARG A 3 -2.76 -43.51 -82.47
N VAL A 4 -2.90 -44.76 -82.02
CA VAL A 4 -3.55 -45.08 -80.73
C VAL A 4 -2.56 -44.99 -79.56
N GLY A 5 -1.29 -45.36 -79.78
CA GLY A 5 -0.22 -45.23 -78.77
C GLY A 5 0.13 -43.78 -78.41
N PHE A 6 0.05 -42.85 -79.37
CA PHE A 6 0.35 -41.44 -79.13
C PHE A 6 -0.75 -40.74 -78.32
N GLY A 7 -2.02 -41.09 -78.53
CA GLY A 7 -3.15 -40.55 -77.75
C GLY A 7 -3.16 -41.03 -76.30
N VAL A 8 -2.82 -42.30 -76.04
CA VAL A 8 -2.72 -42.84 -74.68
C VAL A 8 -1.50 -42.29 -73.93
N ALA A 9 -0.36 -42.13 -74.60
CA ALA A 9 0.83 -41.54 -73.99
C ALA A 9 0.66 -40.04 -73.64
N VAL A 10 0.00 -39.26 -74.50
CA VAL A 10 -0.32 -37.85 -74.22
C VAL A 10 -1.40 -37.72 -73.15
N GLY A 11 -2.42 -38.60 -73.15
CA GLY A 11 -3.43 -38.65 -72.10
C GLY A 11 -2.83 -38.98 -70.73
N CYS A 12 -1.98 -40.01 -70.64
CA CYS A 12 -1.27 -40.35 -69.40
C CYS A 12 -0.32 -39.23 -68.96
N ALA A 13 0.41 -38.58 -69.87
CA ALA A 13 1.31 -37.47 -69.52
C ALA A 13 0.55 -36.23 -69.00
N VAL A 14 -0.60 -35.89 -69.56
CA VAL A 14 -1.45 -34.78 -69.10
C VAL A 14 -2.07 -35.08 -67.73
N VAL A 15 -2.57 -36.31 -67.51
CA VAL A 15 -3.08 -36.73 -66.20
C VAL A 15 -1.96 -36.79 -65.16
N SER A 16 -0.78 -37.31 -65.49
CA SER A 16 0.39 -37.32 -64.60
C SER A 16 0.90 -35.91 -64.28
N CYS A 17 0.91 -34.98 -65.25
CA CYS A 17 1.27 -33.58 -65.01
C CYS A 17 0.23 -32.84 -64.18
N ALA A 18 -1.07 -33.10 -64.37
CA ALA A 18 -2.13 -32.54 -63.54
C ALA A 18 -2.08 -33.06 -62.10
N ILE A 19 -1.82 -34.36 -61.91
CA ILE A 19 -1.61 -34.97 -60.57
C ILE A 19 -0.33 -34.41 -59.94
N ALA A 20 0.77 -34.30 -60.68
CA ALA A 20 2.02 -33.73 -60.18
C ALA A 20 1.89 -32.25 -59.81
N ALA A 21 1.16 -31.45 -60.61
CA ALA A 21 0.86 -30.05 -60.34
C ALA A 21 -0.09 -29.90 -59.14
N ALA A 22 -1.11 -30.76 -59.01
CA ALA A 22 -1.99 -30.80 -57.84
C ALA A 22 -1.26 -31.23 -56.57
N LEU A 23 -0.33 -32.21 -56.67
CA LEU A 23 0.54 -32.63 -55.55
C LEU A 23 1.56 -31.55 -55.20
N ALA A 24 2.14 -30.85 -56.18
CA ALA A 24 3.05 -29.73 -55.97
C ALA A 24 2.33 -28.52 -55.36
N TRP A 25 1.11 -28.21 -55.80
CA TRP A 25 0.24 -27.18 -55.23
C TRP A 25 -0.24 -27.53 -53.82
N ARG A 26 -0.65 -28.78 -53.57
CA ARG A 26 -0.93 -29.29 -52.20
C ARG A 26 0.31 -29.21 -51.31
N ARG A 27 1.50 -29.58 -51.81
CA ARG A 27 2.79 -29.47 -51.07
C ARG A 27 3.21 -28.01 -50.83
N ALA A 28 2.98 -27.10 -51.77
CA ALA A 28 3.28 -25.68 -51.64
C ALA A 28 2.34 -24.98 -50.64
N ARG A 29 1.02 -25.27 -50.72
CA ARG A 29 0.00 -24.78 -49.79
C ARG A 29 0.21 -25.32 -48.38
N GLY A 30 0.55 -26.61 -48.24
CA GLY A 30 0.95 -27.22 -46.96
C GLY A 30 2.24 -26.62 -46.37
N ARG A 31 3.22 -26.25 -47.21
CA ARG A 31 4.45 -25.55 -46.77
C ARG A 31 4.17 -24.13 -46.26
N GLY A 32 3.27 -23.38 -46.91
CA GLY A 32 2.88 -22.03 -46.49
C GLY A 32 2.16 -22.01 -45.14
N ARG A 33 1.19 -22.91 -44.96
CA ARG A 33 0.42 -23.05 -43.70
C ARG A 33 1.30 -23.47 -42.52
N TRP A 34 2.16 -24.46 -42.73
CA TRP A 34 3.13 -24.89 -41.72
C TRP A 34 4.08 -23.76 -41.30
N ARG A 35 4.51 -22.92 -42.26
CA ARG A 35 5.37 -21.77 -41.96
C ARG A 35 4.68 -20.78 -41.03
N ARG A 36 3.39 -20.49 -41.24
CA ARG A 36 2.68 -19.55 -40.37
C ARG A 36 2.53 -20.09 -38.94
N ALA A 37 2.13 -21.35 -38.78
CA ALA A 37 2.09 -21.97 -37.45
C ALA A 37 3.45 -21.96 -36.75
N ALA A 38 4.53 -22.30 -37.48
CA ALA A 38 5.88 -22.26 -36.94
C ALA A 38 6.34 -20.85 -36.57
N GLU A 39 5.89 -19.83 -37.32
CA GLU A 39 6.15 -18.43 -37.04
C GLU A 39 5.41 -17.94 -35.78
N VAL A 40 4.15 -18.32 -35.58
CA VAL A 40 3.40 -18.06 -34.34
C VAL A 40 4.16 -18.60 -33.12
N VAL A 41 4.68 -19.84 -33.21
CA VAL A 41 5.46 -20.43 -32.12
C VAL A 41 6.80 -19.72 -31.93
N ARG A 42 7.45 -19.26 -33.00
CA ARG A 42 8.69 -18.47 -32.90
C ARG A 42 8.47 -17.10 -32.24
N GLU A 43 7.42 -16.37 -32.64
CA GLU A 43 7.00 -15.11 -32.01
C GLU A 43 6.74 -15.32 -30.52
N PHE A 44 6.07 -16.43 -30.17
CA PHE A 44 5.78 -16.78 -28.79
C PHE A 44 7.04 -17.14 -27.98
N GLU A 45 7.98 -17.88 -28.58
CA GLU A 45 9.29 -18.21 -27.99
C GLU A 45 10.10 -16.95 -27.69
N GLU A 46 10.16 -16.01 -28.64
CA GLU A 46 10.85 -14.71 -28.48
C GLU A 46 10.19 -13.85 -27.40
N GLY A 47 8.85 -13.83 -27.36
CA GLY A 47 8.08 -13.13 -26.33
C GLY A 47 8.30 -13.71 -24.92
N CYS A 48 8.36 -15.04 -24.80
CA CYS A 48 8.57 -15.75 -23.53
C CYS A 48 10.04 -15.78 -23.07
N ALA A 49 10.97 -15.24 -23.85
CA ALA A 49 12.39 -15.35 -23.58
C ALA A 49 12.78 -14.75 -22.21
N THR A 50 13.48 -15.55 -21.41
CA THR A 50 13.95 -15.21 -20.06
C THR A 50 15.48 -15.35 -19.96
N PRO A 51 16.25 -14.52 -20.71
CA PRO A 51 17.70 -14.54 -20.59
C PRO A 51 18.11 -14.17 -19.16
N VAL A 52 19.26 -14.68 -18.70
CA VAL A 52 19.77 -14.48 -17.32
C VAL A 52 19.79 -13.00 -16.93
N ALA A 53 20.14 -12.10 -17.86
CA ALA A 53 20.12 -10.66 -17.63
C ALA A 53 18.73 -10.12 -17.27
N ARG A 54 17.67 -10.58 -17.97
CA ARG A 54 16.28 -10.21 -17.66
C ARG A 54 15.83 -10.82 -16.33
N LEU A 55 16.20 -12.07 -16.05
CA LEU A 55 15.88 -12.71 -14.76
C LEU A 55 16.52 -11.97 -13.58
N ARG A 56 17.76 -11.47 -13.70
CA ARG A 56 18.38 -10.63 -12.67
C ARG A 56 17.62 -9.32 -12.45
N GLN A 57 17.07 -8.71 -13.50
CA GLN A 57 16.20 -7.53 -13.35
C GLN A 57 14.88 -7.86 -12.63
N VAL A 58 14.31 -9.04 -12.90
CA VAL A 58 13.13 -9.54 -12.16
C VAL A 58 13.45 -9.74 -10.69
N VAL A 59 14.59 -10.37 -10.38
CA VAL A 59 15.10 -10.54 -9.00
C VAL A 59 15.23 -9.18 -8.29
N ASP A 60 15.89 -8.21 -8.93
CA ASP A 60 16.12 -6.88 -8.36
C ASP A 60 14.81 -6.13 -8.12
N ALA A 61 13.88 -6.17 -9.08
CA ALA A 61 12.57 -5.55 -8.94
C ALA A 61 11.75 -6.19 -7.81
N MET A 62 11.79 -7.52 -7.67
CA MET A 62 11.08 -8.22 -6.60
C MET A 62 11.65 -7.86 -5.22
N VAL A 63 12.97 -7.76 -5.07
CA VAL A 63 13.59 -7.31 -3.80
C VAL A 63 13.17 -5.88 -3.45
N VAL A 64 13.07 -4.98 -4.42
CA VAL A 64 12.56 -3.61 -4.21
C VAL A 64 11.10 -3.63 -3.72
N GLU A 65 10.24 -4.40 -4.37
CA GLU A 65 8.84 -4.55 -3.97
C GLU A 65 8.70 -5.21 -2.59
N MET A 66 9.58 -6.15 -2.21
CA MET A 66 9.61 -6.76 -0.88
C MET A 66 9.95 -5.73 0.19
N HIS A 67 10.96 -4.88 -0.05
CA HIS A 67 11.29 -3.78 0.87
C HIS A 67 10.13 -2.79 1.02
N ALA A 68 9.47 -2.43 -0.08
CA ALA A 68 8.34 -1.51 -0.06
C ALA A 68 7.13 -2.10 0.69
N GLY A 69 6.84 -3.39 0.53
CA GLY A 69 5.74 -4.07 1.24
C GLY A 69 5.98 -4.25 2.75
N LEU A 70 7.24 -4.35 3.17
CA LEU A 70 7.63 -4.37 4.58
C LEU A 70 7.70 -2.96 5.21
N ALA A 71 7.80 -1.92 4.38
CA ALA A 71 7.91 -0.54 4.85
C ALA A 71 6.59 0.00 5.42
N SER A 72 5.47 -0.30 4.75
CA SER A 72 4.12 0.16 5.12
C SER A 72 3.06 -0.70 4.43
N ASP A 73 1.88 -0.83 5.05
CA ASP A 73 0.74 -1.46 4.38
C ASP A 73 0.32 -0.65 3.14
N GLY A 74 0.14 -1.35 2.00
CA GLY A 74 -0.13 -0.73 0.71
C GLY A 74 1.08 -0.11 0.01
N GLY A 75 2.30 -0.24 0.56
CA GLY A 75 3.53 0.29 -0.04
C GLY A 75 3.99 -0.44 -1.32
N SER A 76 3.43 -1.61 -1.60
CA SER A 76 3.79 -2.50 -2.71
C SER A 76 2.58 -3.33 -3.15
N LYS A 77 2.64 -3.88 -4.37
CA LYS A 77 1.69 -4.92 -4.80
C LYS A 77 1.93 -6.25 -4.07
N LEU A 78 3.16 -6.48 -3.58
CA LEU A 78 3.47 -7.52 -2.60
C LEU A 78 2.94 -7.11 -1.24
N LYS A 79 2.02 -7.90 -0.67
CA LYS A 79 1.39 -7.54 0.59
C LYS A 79 2.34 -7.67 1.79
N MET A 80 3.28 -8.62 1.73
CA MET A 80 4.25 -8.89 2.81
C MET A 80 3.55 -8.94 4.18
N LEU A 81 2.56 -9.82 4.28
CA LEU A 81 1.68 -9.97 5.44
C LEU A 81 2.47 -10.52 6.63
N LEU A 82 2.28 -9.89 7.78
CA LEU A 82 2.83 -10.34 9.06
C LEU A 82 2.04 -11.57 9.50
N THR A 83 2.74 -12.65 9.85
CA THR A 83 2.07 -13.90 10.23
C THR A 83 1.94 -14.08 11.74
N PHE A 84 2.63 -13.23 12.52
CA PHE A 84 2.80 -13.40 13.97
C PHE A 84 3.45 -14.73 14.38
N VAL A 85 4.03 -15.47 13.42
CA VAL A 85 4.87 -16.65 13.66
C VAL A 85 6.30 -16.18 13.82
N ASP A 86 6.82 -16.22 15.03
CA ASP A 86 8.15 -15.74 15.38
C ASP A 86 9.16 -16.85 15.73
N SER A 87 8.67 -18.01 16.13
CA SER A 87 9.41 -19.26 16.30
C SER A 87 8.87 -20.31 15.34
N LEU A 88 9.77 -21.04 14.67
CA LEU A 88 9.46 -22.22 13.87
C LEU A 88 9.70 -23.50 14.69
N PRO A 89 9.06 -24.62 14.33
CA PRO A 89 9.21 -25.90 15.05
C PRO A 89 10.60 -26.53 14.83
N ASP A 90 11.22 -27.06 15.88
CA ASP A 90 12.62 -27.51 15.90
C ASP A 90 12.80 -29.04 15.98
N GLY A 91 11.71 -29.81 15.98
CA GLY A 91 11.75 -31.26 16.05
C GLY A 91 11.66 -31.82 17.46
N THR A 92 11.58 -30.98 18.50
CA THR A 92 11.43 -31.40 19.90
C THR A 92 9.99 -31.60 20.33
N GLU A 93 9.02 -31.28 19.47
CA GLU A 93 7.59 -31.30 19.74
C GLU A 93 7.06 -32.71 20.12
N GLU A 94 6.26 -32.78 21.19
CA GLU A 94 5.61 -34.00 21.70
C GLU A 94 4.13 -33.75 21.99
N GLY A 95 3.25 -34.68 21.56
CA GLY A 95 1.82 -34.61 21.87
C GLY A 95 0.89 -34.94 20.71
N THR A 96 -0.42 -34.88 20.97
CA THR A 96 -1.47 -35.09 19.97
C THR A 96 -2.04 -33.75 19.54
N TYR A 97 -2.08 -33.53 18.23
CA TYR A 97 -2.42 -32.25 17.62
C TYR A 97 -3.45 -32.43 16.50
N TYR A 98 -4.33 -31.45 16.35
CA TYR A 98 -5.32 -31.43 15.28
C TYR A 98 -5.05 -30.31 14.30
N ALA A 99 -5.36 -30.54 13.02
CA ALA A 99 -5.39 -29.46 12.04
C ALA A 99 -6.60 -29.53 11.12
N LEU A 100 -6.93 -28.36 10.62
CA LEU A 100 -7.92 -28.11 9.61
C LEU A 100 -7.24 -27.36 8.45
N ASP A 101 -7.22 -27.97 7.27
CA ASP A 101 -6.77 -27.31 6.04
C ASP A 101 -7.95 -27.01 5.14
N LEU A 102 -8.22 -25.71 4.99
CA LEU A 102 -9.22 -25.16 4.09
C LEU A 102 -8.52 -24.44 2.94
N GLY A 103 -8.32 -25.15 1.83
CA GLY A 103 -7.49 -24.68 0.72
C GLY A 103 -8.12 -24.63 -0.67
N GLY A 104 -9.37 -25.09 -0.85
CA GLY A 104 -10.05 -25.14 -2.15
C GLY A 104 -11.40 -25.86 -2.11
N THR A 105 -11.72 -26.66 -3.13
CA THR A 105 -12.99 -27.43 -3.23
C THR A 105 -13.11 -28.59 -2.25
N ASN A 106 -12.03 -28.91 -1.54
CA ASN A 106 -12.01 -29.88 -0.47
C ASN A 106 -11.29 -29.23 0.72
N PHE A 107 -11.66 -29.66 1.91
CA PHE A 107 -10.88 -29.40 3.12
C PHE A 107 -10.44 -30.72 3.74
N ARG A 108 -9.48 -30.65 4.66
CA ARG A 108 -8.92 -31.82 5.33
C ARG A 108 -8.94 -31.60 6.82
N VAL A 109 -9.25 -32.67 7.55
CA VAL A 109 -9.15 -32.71 9.01
C VAL A 109 -8.16 -33.78 9.41
N LEU A 110 -7.30 -33.44 10.35
CA LEU A 110 -6.09 -34.19 10.63
C LEU A 110 -5.87 -34.33 12.11
N ARG A 111 -5.30 -35.47 12.50
CA ARG A 111 -4.77 -35.74 13.84
C ARG A 111 -3.37 -36.31 13.69
N VAL A 112 -2.41 -35.75 14.40
CA VAL A 112 -1.02 -36.20 14.37
C VAL A 112 -0.51 -36.35 15.80
N GLN A 113 0.22 -37.44 16.05
CA GLN A 113 0.90 -37.69 17.32
C GLN A 113 2.42 -37.59 17.12
N LEU A 114 3.04 -36.66 17.84
CA LEU A 114 4.47 -36.37 17.80
C LEU A 114 5.18 -36.97 19.01
N GLY A 115 6.39 -37.50 18.79
CA GLY A 115 7.18 -38.24 19.78
C GLY A 115 8.49 -37.58 20.22
N GLY A 116 8.77 -36.35 19.79
CA GLY A 116 9.95 -35.58 20.20
C GLY A 116 11.28 -36.05 19.59
N LYS A 117 12.31 -35.20 19.72
CA LYS A 117 13.73 -35.46 19.35
C LYS A 117 13.95 -36.02 17.93
N GLY A 118 13.37 -35.38 16.93
CA GLY A 118 13.56 -35.76 15.52
C GLY A 118 13.08 -37.18 15.19
N SER A 119 12.27 -37.80 16.06
CA SER A 119 11.67 -39.12 15.86
C SER A 119 10.35 -39.04 15.07
N LEU A 120 10.10 -40.11 14.31
CA LEU A 120 9.00 -40.27 13.36
C LEU A 120 7.63 -40.01 14.01
N ILE A 121 6.71 -39.44 13.21
CA ILE A 121 5.27 -39.36 13.48
C ILE A 121 4.79 -40.70 14.05
N LEU A 122 4.36 -40.71 15.31
CA LEU A 122 3.96 -41.92 16.00
C LEU A 122 2.66 -42.48 15.43
N ASN A 123 1.75 -41.58 15.06
CA ASN A 123 0.48 -41.91 14.42
C ASN A 123 -0.05 -40.67 13.68
N HIS A 124 -0.74 -40.86 12.55
CA HIS A 124 -1.49 -39.79 11.93
C HIS A 124 -2.77 -40.31 11.26
N GLN A 125 -3.81 -39.48 11.28
CA GLN A 125 -5.07 -39.73 10.59
C GLN A 125 -5.44 -38.49 9.78
N VAL A 126 -5.87 -38.72 8.54
CA VAL A 126 -6.25 -37.68 7.60
C VAL A 126 -7.61 -38.04 7.02
N GLU A 127 -8.59 -37.15 7.14
CA GLU A 127 -9.85 -37.26 6.42
C GLU A 127 -10.03 -36.07 5.47
N ARG A 128 -10.14 -36.36 4.18
CA ARG A 128 -10.44 -35.37 3.15
C ARG A 128 -11.94 -35.30 2.91
N GLN A 129 -12.49 -34.10 2.92
CA GLN A 129 -13.92 -33.86 2.87
C GLN A 129 -14.24 -32.86 1.74
N PRO A 130 -15.09 -33.25 0.76
CA PRO A 130 -15.51 -32.35 -0.29
C PRO A 130 -16.44 -31.28 0.28
N ILE A 131 -16.28 -30.03 -0.19
CA ILE A 131 -17.17 -28.93 0.16
C ILE A 131 -18.31 -28.91 -0.85
N PRO A 132 -19.58 -29.06 -0.44
CA PRO A 132 -20.71 -28.85 -1.32
C PRO A 132 -20.62 -27.49 -2.02
N HIS A 133 -20.78 -27.48 -3.35
CA HIS A 133 -20.59 -26.27 -4.15
C HIS A 133 -21.50 -25.11 -3.71
N GLU A 134 -22.69 -25.43 -3.21
CA GLU A 134 -23.65 -24.46 -2.66
C GLU A 134 -23.09 -23.71 -1.44
N LEU A 135 -22.22 -24.33 -0.64
CA LEU A 135 -21.60 -23.70 0.52
C LEU A 135 -20.50 -22.70 0.15
N MET A 136 -19.91 -22.82 -1.04
CA MET A 136 -18.86 -21.89 -1.51
C MET A 136 -19.41 -20.50 -1.85
N THR A 137 -20.73 -20.36 -2.02
CA THR A 137 -21.43 -19.10 -2.29
C THR A 137 -22.55 -18.83 -1.28
N SER A 138 -22.52 -19.51 -0.14
CA SER A 138 -23.54 -19.42 0.92
C SER A 138 -23.22 -18.29 1.91
N THR A 139 -23.59 -18.48 3.19
CA THR A 139 -23.22 -17.62 4.32
C THR A 139 -22.03 -18.20 5.09
N SER A 140 -21.33 -17.33 5.82
CA SER A 140 -20.24 -17.70 6.72
C SER A 140 -20.68 -18.78 7.71
N GLU A 141 -21.86 -18.61 8.32
CA GLU A 141 -22.40 -19.57 9.30
C GLU A 141 -22.52 -20.98 8.70
N ASN A 142 -23.06 -21.12 7.50
CA ASN A 142 -23.28 -22.43 6.88
C ASN A 142 -21.97 -23.17 6.56
N LEU A 143 -20.94 -22.45 6.09
CA LEU A 143 -19.64 -23.03 5.80
C LEU A 143 -18.96 -23.52 7.09
N PHE A 144 -18.84 -22.67 8.10
CA PHE A 144 -18.15 -23.02 9.34
C PHE A 144 -18.93 -24.05 10.17
N ASP A 145 -20.26 -24.04 10.13
CA ASP A 145 -21.10 -25.06 10.77
C ASP A 145 -20.93 -26.45 10.15
N PHE A 146 -20.72 -26.52 8.82
CA PHE A 146 -20.40 -27.75 8.11
C PHE A 146 -19.00 -28.28 8.47
N ILE A 147 -18.02 -27.39 8.56
CA ILE A 147 -16.64 -27.72 8.97
C ILE A 147 -16.63 -28.22 10.42
N ALA A 148 -17.27 -27.50 11.35
CA ALA A 148 -17.34 -27.88 12.76
C ALA A 148 -18.05 -29.23 12.98
N LEU A 149 -19.13 -29.50 12.23
CA LEU A 149 -19.80 -30.81 12.26
C LEU A 149 -18.88 -31.94 11.80
N THR A 150 -18.04 -31.68 10.80
CA THR A 150 -17.08 -32.64 10.26
C THR A 150 -15.94 -32.89 11.26
N LEU A 151 -15.39 -31.84 11.86
CA LEU A 151 -14.39 -31.96 12.94
C LEU A 151 -14.92 -32.78 14.11
N LYS A 152 -16.17 -32.52 14.53
CA LYS A 152 -16.82 -33.30 15.60
C LYS A 152 -16.87 -34.80 15.27
N ARG A 153 -17.33 -35.17 14.08
CA ARG A 153 -17.37 -36.57 13.64
C ARG A 153 -15.98 -37.21 13.55
N PHE A 154 -14.97 -36.44 13.17
CA PHE A 154 -13.59 -36.91 13.12
C PHE A 154 -13.03 -37.20 14.52
N VAL A 155 -13.28 -36.31 15.49
CA VAL A 155 -12.90 -36.50 16.90
C VAL A 155 -13.69 -37.64 17.57
N GLU A 156 -14.95 -37.86 17.19
CA GLU A 156 -15.76 -38.97 17.74
C GLU A 156 -15.31 -40.37 17.27
N LYS A 157 -14.49 -40.46 16.21
CA LYS A 157 -13.93 -41.73 15.70
C LYS A 157 -12.70 -42.23 16.48
N GLU A 158 -12.35 -41.57 17.59
CA GLU A 158 -11.23 -42.01 18.43
C GLU A 158 -11.55 -43.34 19.14
N ASP A 159 -10.99 -44.44 18.62
CA ASP A 159 -11.12 -45.78 19.23
C ASP A 159 -10.57 -45.78 20.66
N GLY A 160 -11.42 -46.24 21.59
CA GLY A 160 -11.19 -46.20 23.03
C GLY A 160 -9.98 -47.01 23.48
N SER A 161 -8.91 -46.33 23.90
CA SER A 161 -7.92 -46.86 24.86
C SER A 161 -6.89 -45.80 25.28
N GLN A 162 -7.33 -44.67 25.83
CA GLN A 162 -6.55 -43.87 26.80
C GLN A 162 -7.46 -42.82 27.43
N HIS A 163 -7.33 -42.66 28.74
CA HIS A 163 -8.18 -41.80 29.57
C HIS A 163 -8.35 -40.39 28.96
N TYR A 164 -9.61 -39.97 28.79
CA TYR A 164 -9.97 -38.59 28.50
C TYR A 164 -9.38 -37.68 29.59
N SER A 165 -8.33 -36.92 29.27
CA SER A 165 -8.11 -35.68 30.00
C SER A 165 -9.19 -34.69 29.56
N ASP A 166 -9.74 -33.94 30.51
CA ASP A 166 -10.72 -32.87 30.32
C ASP A 166 -10.11 -31.63 29.60
N ASP A 167 -8.92 -31.81 28.98
CA ASP A 167 -8.12 -30.74 28.39
C ASP A 167 -8.67 -30.32 27.02
N GLU A 168 -8.72 -29.00 26.80
CA GLU A 168 -9.16 -28.39 25.54
C GLU A 168 -8.19 -28.74 24.40
N ARG A 169 -8.71 -29.28 23.28
CA ARG A 169 -7.90 -29.67 22.12
C ARG A 169 -7.43 -28.44 21.35
N ALA A 170 -6.16 -28.40 20.97
CA ALA A 170 -5.62 -27.32 20.15
C ALA A 170 -5.73 -27.65 18.64
N LEU A 171 -6.27 -26.71 17.86
CA LEU A 171 -6.43 -26.80 16.41
C LEU A 171 -5.53 -25.81 15.69
N GLY A 172 -4.71 -26.32 14.76
CA GLY A 172 -4.07 -25.51 13.73
C GLY A 172 -5.03 -25.31 12.57
N PHE A 173 -5.36 -24.07 12.25
CA PHE A 173 -6.26 -23.72 11.17
C PHE A 173 -5.48 -23.16 9.99
N THR A 174 -5.17 -24.02 9.01
CA THR A 174 -4.57 -23.63 7.75
C THR A 174 -5.66 -23.07 6.83
N PHE A 175 -5.66 -21.75 6.65
CA PHE A 175 -6.66 -21.04 5.86
C PHE A 175 -5.97 -20.38 4.66
N SER A 176 -6.06 -21.05 3.52
CA SER A 176 -5.25 -20.74 2.33
C SER A 176 -5.88 -19.67 1.43
N PHE A 177 -6.31 -18.57 2.07
CA PHE A 177 -6.85 -17.37 1.45
C PHE A 177 -6.15 -16.13 2.02
N PRO A 178 -6.17 -14.98 1.31
CA PRO A 178 -5.58 -13.76 1.81
C PRO A 178 -6.24 -13.28 3.11
N VAL A 179 -5.52 -13.36 4.22
CA VAL A 179 -5.96 -12.94 5.56
C VAL A 179 -5.02 -11.87 6.12
N ARG A 180 -5.58 -10.82 6.71
CA ARG A 180 -4.82 -9.89 7.53
C ARG A 180 -4.88 -10.38 8.97
N GLN A 181 -3.81 -11.03 9.41
CA GLN A 181 -3.73 -11.53 10.78
C GLN A 181 -3.59 -10.37 11.76
N THR A 182 -4.21 -10.56 12.93
CA THR A 182 -4.20 -9.63 14.06
C THR A 182 -3.48 -10.25 15.26
N SER A 183 -3.41 -11.58 15.30
CA SER A 183 -2.54 -12.37 16.16
C SER A 183 -2.23 -13.70 15.47
N VAL A 184 -1.48 -14.60 16.11
CA VAL A 184 -1.24 -15.95 15.60
C VAL A 184 -2.53 -16.78 15.49
N ALA A 185 -3.55 -16.48 16.30
CA ALA A 185 -4.80 -17.25 16.40
C ALA A 185 -6.01 -16.54 15.76
N SER A 186 -5.82 -15.35 15.20
CA SER A 186 -6.91 -14.47 14.75
C SER A 186 -6.54 -13.79 13.43
N GLY A 187 -7.50 -13.71 12.51
CA GLY A 187 -7.23 -13.03 11.27
C GLY A 187 -8.46 -12.72 10.43
N VAL A 188 -8.45 -11.51 9.89
CA VAL A 188 -9.55 -10.97 9.09
C VAL A 188 -9.39 -11.35 7.62
N LEU A 189 -10.41 -11.99 7.04
CA LEU A 189 -10.41 -12.30 5.61
C LEU A 189 -10.40 -11.01 4.78
N ILE A 190 -9.43 -10.89 3.87
CA ILE A 190 -9.31 -9.72 2.96
C ILE A 190 -10.19 -9.90 1.73
N LYS A 191 -10.08 -11.06 1.07
CA LYS A 191 -10.86 -11.40 -0.13
C LYS A 191 -10.89 -12.90 -0.34
N TRP A 192 -12.01 -13.41 -0.84
CA TRP A 192 -12.10 -14.79 -1.29
C TRP A 192 -11.33 -15.01 -2.60
N THR A 193 -10.86 -16.23 -2.80
CA THR A 193 -10.22 -16.71 -4.03
C THR A 193 -10.70 -18.13 -4.31
N LYS A 194 -10.15 -18.81 -5.35
CA LYS A 194 -10.38 -20.25 -5.60
C LYS A 194 -11.87 -20.66 -5.72
N GLY A 195 -12.72 -19.75 -6.22
CA GLY A 195 -14.14 -20.00 -6.47
C GLY A 195 -15.08 -19.77 -5.28
N PHE A 196 -14.57 -19.33 -4.12
CA PHE A 196 -15.41 -18.91 -3.00
C PHE A 196 -15.95 -17.49 -3.23
N SER A 197 -17.19 -17.26 -2.80
CA SER A 197 -17.86 -15.96 -2.86
C SER A 197 -18.90 -15.83 -1.73
N ILE A 198 -18.42 -15.82 -0.48
CA ILE A 198 -19.25 -15.65 0.72
C ILE A 198 -19.08 -14.20 1.20
N GLU A 199 -19.99 -13.32 0.79
CA GLU A 199 -19.84 -11.86 0.99
C GLU A 199 -19.74 -11.47 2.47
N ASP A 200 -20.48 -12.15 3.34
CA ASP A 200 -20.55 -11.81 4.75
C ASP A 200 -19.31 -12.22 5.57
N THR A 201 -18.43 -13.09 5.05
CA THR A 201 -17.16 -13.45 5.72
C THR A 201 -16.07 -12.41 5.47
N VAL A 202 -16.15 -11.63 4.39
CA VAL A 202 -15.12 -10.64 4.06
C VAL A 202 -15.11 -9.54 5.13
N GLY A 203 -13.96 -9.33 5.77
CA GLY A 203 -13.85 -8.41 6.91
C GLY A 203 -14.16 -9.02 8.29
N LYS A 204 -14.54 -10.30 8.37
CA LYS A 204 -14.68 -11.04 9.65
C LYS A 204 -13.42 -11.82 10.02
N ASP A 205 -13.26 -12.06 11.32
CA ASP A 205 -12.24 -12.98 11.84
C ASP A 205 -12.66 -14.44 11.59
N VAL A 206 -11.90 -15.14 10.75
CA VAL A 206 -12.23 -16.51 10.34
C VAL A 206 -11.98 -17.54 11.44
N ALA A 207 -11.05 -17.26 12.37
CA ALA A 207 -10.80 -18.14 13.51
C ALA A 207 -11.97 -18.08 14.48
N GLN A 208 -12.44 -16.87 14.81
CA GLN A 208 -13.63 -16.66 15.62
C GLN A 208 -14.87 -17.32 15.00
N CYS A 209 -15.08 -17.18 13.68
CA CYS A 209 -16.20 -17.83 12.99
C CYS A 209 -16.18 -19.36 13.15
N LEU A 210 -14.99 -19.98 13.13
CA LEU A 210 -14.84 -21.42 13.32
C LEU A 210 -15.06 -21.81 14.79
N GLU A 211 -14.52 -21.05 15.75
CA GLU A 211 -14.69 -21.31 17.19
C GLU A 211 -16.16 -21.21 17.63
N GLU A 212 -16.90 -20.23 17.12
CA GLU A 212 -18.34 -20.10 17.35
C GLU A 212 -19.10 -21.33 16.83
N ALA A 213 -18.74 -21.81 15.64
CA ALA A 213 -19.33 -23.01 15.06
C ALA A 213 -18.96 -24.29 15.85
N MET A 214 -17.71 -24.44 16.30
CA MET A 214 -17.28 -25.55 17.15
C MET A 214 -18.01 -25.55 18.50
N THR A 215 -18.15 -24.38 19.12
CA THR A 215 -18.89 -24.17 20.38
C THR A 215 -20.36 -24.54 20.21
N LYS A 216 -21.01 -24.08 19.12
CA LYS A 216 -22.40 -24.41 18.78
C LYS A 216 -22.62 -25.93 18.62
N ARG A 217 -21.59 -26.67 18.16
CA ARG A 217 -21.62 -28.13 18.00
C ARG A 217 -21.20 -28.91 19.24
N GLY A 218 -20.77 -28.23 20.32
CA GLY A 218 -20.31 -28.85 21.56
C GLY A 218 -18.96 -29.55 21.43
N LEU A 219 -18.07 -29.04 20.55
CA LEU A 219 -16.72 -29.56 20.38
C LEU A 219 -15.75 -28.80 21.30
N ASN A 220 -15.09 -29.49 22.25
CA ASN A 220 -14.10 -28.90 23.16
C ASN A 220 -12.74 -28.73 22.46
N MET A 221 -12.63 -27.70 21.63
CA MET A 221 -11.46 -27.42 20.78
C MET A 221 -11.32 -25.91 20.54
N ARG A 222 -10.10 -25.39 20.58
CA ARG A 222 -9.77 -23.98 20.30
C ARG A 222 -8.89 -23.83 19.06
N VAL A 223 -9.07 -22.73 18.32
CA VAL A 223 -8.14 -22.36 17.25
C VAL A 223 -6.91 -21.78 17.90
N ALA A 224 -5.86 -22.58 17.92
CA ALA A 224 -4.61 -22.18 18.53
C ALA A 224 -3.79 -21.36 17.50
N ALA A 225 -3.81 -21.78 16.23
CA ALA A 225 -3.11 -21.13 15.14
C ALA A 225 -4.07 -20.85 13.99
N LEU A 226 -3.97 -19.69 13.38
CA LEU A 226 -4.40 -19.45 12.02
C LEU A 226 -3.13 -19.30 11.20
N VAL A 227 -2.98 -20.05 10.11
CA VAL A 227 -1.81 -19.93 9.22
C VAL A 227 -2.21 -20.03 7.76
N ASN A 228 -1.37 -19.50 6.88
CA ASN A 228 -1.48 -19.74 5.44
C ASN A 228 -0.77 -21.07 5.08
N ASP A 229 -1.26 -21.79 4.06
CA ASP A 229 -0.64 -23.03 3.56
C ASP A 229 0.88 -22.92 3.40
N THR A 230 1.35 -21.81 2.81
CA THR A 230 2.77 -21.61 2.54
C THR A 230 3.60 -21.45 3.82
N VAL A 231 3.00 -20.91 4.89
CA VAL A 231 3.62 -20.81 6.22
C VAL A 231 3.68 -22.18 6.87
N GLY A 232 2.62 -22.98 6.70
CA GLY A 232 2.61 -24.40 7.08
C GLY A 232 3.71 -25.20 6.42
N THR A 233 3.92 -25.02 5.11
CA THR A 233 5.02 -25.64 4.36
C THR A 233 6.39 -25.26 4.94
N LEU A 234 6.59 -23.99 5.36
CA LEU A 234 7.84 -23.55 5.99
C LEU A 234 8.03 -24.19 7.35
N ALA A 235 7.00 -24.20 8.20
CA ALA A 235 7.05 -24.84 9.50
C ALA A 235 7.40 -26.32 9.39
N LEU A 236 6.76 -27.04 8.47
CA LEU A 236 7.07 -28.44 8.20
C LEU A 236 8.49 -28.64 7.67
N GLY A 237 8.94 -27.77 6.78
CA GLY A 237 10.31 -27.76 6.27
C GLY A 237 11.32 -27.60 7.40
N HIS A 238 11.06 -26.68 8.33
CA HIS A 238 11.92 -26.35 9.47
C HIS A 238 11.98 -27.48 10.50
N TYR A 239 10.84 -28.09 10.81
CA TYR A 239 10.74 -29.25 11.69
C TYR A 239 11.67 -30.41 11.26
N TYR A 240 11.76 -30.66 9.95
CA TYR A 240 12.65 -31.69 9.40
C TYR A 240 14.06 -31.18 9.07
N ASP A 241 14.28 -29.88 9.11
CA ASP A 241 15.50 -29.22 8.63
C ASP A 241 15.58 -27.77 9.12
N GLU A 242 16.29 -27.52 10.23
CA GLU A 242 16.43 -26.18 10.82
C GLU A 242 17.03 -25.13 9.86
N ASP A 243 17.68 -25.54 8.76
CA ASP A 243 18.16 -24.63 7.73
C ASP A 243 17.06 -24.13 6.78
N ALA A 244 15.82 -24.60 6.94
CA ALA A 244 14.67 -24.15 6.14
C ALA A 244 14.24 -22.75 6.57
N VAL A 245 14.43 -21.78 5.68
CA VAL A 245 14.17 -20.35 5.95
C VAL A 245 13.20 -19.69 4.98
N ALA A 246 12.77 -20.43 3.96
CA ALA A 246 11.78 -20.00 3.00
C ALA A 246 10.94 -21.19 2.56
N ALA A 247 9.69 -20.93 2.20
CA ALA A 247 8.84 -21.91 1.56
C ALA A 247 8.15 -21.34 0.34
N VAL A 248 7.94 -22.20 -0.64
CA VAL A 248 7.30 -21.87 -1.90
C VAL A 248 6.28 -22.92 -2.26
N VAL A 249 5.05 -22.47 -2.54
CA VAL A 249 3.98 -23.30 -3.09
C VAL A 249 3.87 -23.01 -4.59
N ILE A 250 4.01 -24.03 -5.42
CA ILE A 250 3.84 -23.97 -6.89
C ILE A 250 2.86 -25.09 -7.32
N GLY A 251 1.58 -24.80 -7.20
CA GLY A 251 0.50 -25.73 -7.52
C GLY A 251 -0.56 -25.08 -8.40
N THR A 252 -1.84 -25.23 -8.05
CA THR A 252 -2.93 -24.50 -8.74
C THR A 252 -2.73 -22.99 -8.63
N GLY A 253 -2.43 -22.49 -7.44
CA GLY A 253 -1.93 -21.12 -7.20
C GLY A 253 -0.42 -21.11 -6.96
N SER A 254 0.14 -19.93 -6.68
CA SER A 254 1.52 -19.84 -6.22
C SER A 254 1.71 -18.76 -5.18
N ASN A 255 2.43 -19.10 -4.12
CA ASN A 255 2.77 -18.19 -3.03
C ASN A 255 4.16 -18.52 -2.45
N ALA A 256 4.73 -17.59 -1.69
CA ALA A 256 5.96 -17.79 -0.95
C ALA A 256 5.92 -17.11 0.42
N CYS A 257 6.64 -17.69 1.38
CA CYS A 257 6.91 -17.08 2.67
C CYS A 257 8.38 -17.30 3.06
N TYR A 258 8.88 -16.50 3.99
CA TYR A 258 10.25 -16.63 4.49
C TYR A 258 10.41 -16.02 5.87
N VAL A 259 11.49 -16.39 6.54
CA VAL A 259 11.88 -15.83 7.85
C VAL A 259 12.62 -14.52 7.62
N GLU A 260 12.06 -13.42 8.11
CA GLU A 260 12.65 -12.09 8.08
C GLU A 260 13.06 -11.64 9.48
N ARG A 261 14.07 -10.79 9.58
CA ARG A 261 14.46 -10.18 10.86
C ARG A 261 13.48 -9.05 11.20
N THR A 262 12.97 -9.04 12.42
CA THR A 262 11.95 -8.06 12.85
C THR A 262 12.44 -6.61 12.73
N ASP A 263 13.75 -6.36 12.89
CA ASP A 263 14.38 -5.04 12.70
C ASP A 263 14.31 -4.53 11.25
N ALA A 264 14.19 -5.44 10.28
CA ALA A 264 14.05 -5.13 8.86
C ALA A 264 12.58 -4.90 8.42
N ILE A 265 11.61 -5.12 9.33
CA ILE A 265 10.17 -4.94 9.06
C ILE A 265 9.71 -3.63 9.70
N ILE A 266 9.72 -2.53 8.93
CA ILE A 266 9.40 -1.19 9.45
C ILE A 266 7.96 -1.14 9.96
N LYS A 267 7.00 -1.75 9.24
CA LYS A 267 5.59 -1.76 9.64
C LYS A 267 5.29 -2.63 10.88
N CYS A 268 6.27 -3.38 11.38
CA CYS A 268 6.16 -4.22 12.57
C CYS A 268 6.80 -3.57 13.82
N GLN A 269 7.40 -2.37 13.68
CA GLN A 269 8.03 -1.69 14.81
C GLN A 269 7.01 -1.36 15.91
N GLY A 270 7.11 -2.07 17.04
CA GLY A 270 6.22 -1.93 18.20
C GLY A 270 5.14 -3.01 18.34
N LEU A 271 5.05 -3.99 17.42
CA LEU A 271 4.04 -5.07 17.45
C LEU A 271 4.56 -6.38 18.06
N THR A 272 5.84 -6.71 17.90
CA THR A 272 6.48 -7.91 18.49
C THR A 272 7.93 -7.63 18.84
N ASN A 273 8.50 -8.44 19.73
CA ASN A 273 9.87 -8.33 20.24
C ASN A 273 10.73 -9.53 19.89
N SER A 274 10.21 -10.42 19.05
CA SER A 274 10.94 -11.55 18.53
C SER A 274 12.08 -11.09 17.60
N GLY A 275 13.20 -11.83 17.59
CA GLY A 275 14.32 -11.54 16.69
C GLY A 275 14.00 -11.79 15.21
N SER A 276 12.97 -12.58 14.92
CA SER A 276 12.52 -12.96 13.59
C SER A 276 11.00 -13.06 13.51
N MET A 277 10.48 -12.96 12.28
CA MET A 277 9.08 -13.15 11.96
C MET A 277 8.95 -13.79 10.58
N VAL A 278 8.09 -14.78 10.44
CA VAL A 278 7.70 -15.29 9.13
C VAL A 278 6.85 -14.24 8.43
N VAL A 279 7.15 -14.00 7.15
CA VAL A 279 6.40 -13.08 6.32
C VAL A 279 5.79 -13.84 5.17
N ASN A 280 4.47 -13.80 5.06
CA ASN A 280 3.75 -14.30 3.89
C ASN A 280 3.78 -13.22 2.79
N MET A 281 4.45 -13.49 1.67
CA MET A 281 4.69 -12.49 0.63
C MET A 281 3.43 -12.16 -0.17
N GLU A 282 2.50 -13.11 -0.33
CA GLU A 282 1.43 -13.06 -1.32
C GLU A 282 1.99 -12.73 -2.71
N TRP A 283 3.07 -13.43 -3.09
CA TRP A 283 3.93 -13.04 -4.20
C TRP A 283 3.28 -13.15 -5.58
N GLY A 284 2.11 -13.80 -5.65
CA GLY A 284 1.38 -14.00 -6.89
C GLY A 284 0.99 -12.66 -7.51
N ASN A 285 0.84 -11.63 -6.68
CA ASN A 285 0.51 -10.28 -7.09
C ASN A 285 1.72 -9.42 -7.51
N PHE A 286 2.93 -9.98 -7.51
CA PHE A 286 4.13 -9.27 -7.97
C PHE A 286 3.94 -8.75 -9.41
N TRP A 287 4.43 -7.53 -9.64
CA TRP A 287 4.38 -6.88 -10.93
C TRP A 287 5.67 -6.16 -11.26
N SER A 288 6.13 -6.29 -12.51
CA SER A 288 7.29 -5.57 -13.02
C SER A 288 7.23 -5.48 -14.54
N SER A 289 7.77 -4.39 -15.09
CA SER A 289 7.97 -4.24 -16.55
C SER A 289 8.98 -5.25 -17.11
N HIS A 290 9.78 -5.89 -16.25
CA HIS A 290 10.75 -6.91 -16.64
C HIS A 290 10.13 -8.31 -16.81
N LEU A 291 8.86 -8.49 -16.44
CA LEU A 291 8.13 -9.73 -16.67
C LEU A 291 7.83 -9.91 -18.17
N PRO A 292 8.17 -11.06 -18.78
CA PRO A 292 8.02 -11.31 -20.22
C PRO A 292 6.58 -11.67 -20.58
N ARG A 293 5.66 -10.72 -20.41
CA ARG A 293 4.23 -10.89 -20.73
C ARG A 293 4.05 -10.84 -22.24
N THR A 294 3.37 -11.86 -22.76
CA THR A 294 2.96 -11.96 -24.17
C THR A 294 1.52 -11.46 -24.33
N SER A 295 1.06 -11.29 -25.57
CA SER A 295 -0.34 -10.99 -25.86
C SER A 295 -1.31 -12.05 -25.30
N TYR A 296 -0.87 -13.30 -25.15
CA TYR A 296 -1.67 -14.37 -24.56
C TYR A 296 -1.86 -14.19 -23.06
N ASP A 297 -0.81 -13.75 -22.35
CA ASP A 297 -0.87 -13.49 -20.92
C ASP A 297 -1.74 -12.25 -20.64
N ILE A 298 -1.66 -11.23 -21.50
CA ILE A 298 -2.50 -10.02 -21.41
C ILE A 298 -3.98 -10.39 -21.62
N ALA A 299 -4.30 -11.16 -22.67
CA ALA A 299 -5.67 -11.60 -22.91
C ALA A 299 -6.21 -12.49 -21.77
N LEU A 300 -5.37 -13.38 -21.22
CA LEU A 300 -5.73 -14.21 -20.07
C LEU A 300 -6.00 -13.36 -18.81
N ASP A 301 -5.25 -12.28 -18.61
CA ASP A 301 -5.45 -11.33 -17.51
C ASP A 301 -6.75 -10.54 -17.67
N ASP A 302 -6.99 -9.97 -18.86
CA ASP A 302 -8.14 -9.13 -19.19
C ASP A 302 -9.48 -9.91 -19.13
N GLU A 303 -9.48 -11.17 -19.57
CA GLU A 303 -10.66 -12.05 -19.54
C GLU A 303 -10.90 -12.70 -18.16
N GLY A 304 -9.93 -12.58 -17.24
CA GLY A 304 -10.00 -13.19 -15.91
C GLY A 304 -10.92 -12.42 -14.94
N PRO A 305 -11.37 -13.05 -13.84
CA PRO A 305 -12.23 -12.40 -12.85
C PRO A 305 -11.54 -11.26 -12.06
N ASN A 306 -10.20 -11.17 -12.15
CA ASN A 306 -9.37 -10.20 -11.44
C ASN A 306 -8.33 -9.60 -12.40
N PRO A 307 -8.71 -8.70 -13.32
CA PRO A 307 -7.78 -8.10 -14.28
C PRO A 307 -6.77 -7.19 -13.58
N ASN A 308 -5.50 -7.21 -14.01
CA ASN A 308 -4.37 -6.47 -13.42
C ASN A 308 -3.97 -6.87 -11.98
N ASP A 309 -4.45 -8.03 -11.52
CA ASP A 309 -4.08 -8.64 -10.24
C ASP A 309 -3.55 -10.06 -10.47
N GLN A 310 -2.73 -10.57 -9.54
CA GLN A 310 -2.08 -11.89 -9.63
C GLN A 310 -1.22 -12.09 -10.89
N GLY A 311 -0.58 -11.02 -11.39
CA GLY A 311 0.17 -11.05 -12.65
C GLY A 311 1.33 -12.06 -12.67
N PHE A 312 2.04 -12.23 -11.55
CA PHE A 312 3.12 -13.21 -11.46
C PHE A 312 2.59 -14.65 -11.38
N GLU A 313 1.55 -14.88 -10.57
CA GLU A 313 0.88 -16.18 -10.46
C GLU A 313 0.36 -16.68 -11.82
N LYS A 314 -0.28 -15.80 -12.59
CA LYS A 314 -0.81 -16.10 -13.94
C LYS A 314 0.23 -16.62 -14.92
N MET A 315 1.51 -16.34 -14.71
CA MET A 315 2.59 -16.83 -15.56
C MET A 315 3.29 -18.10 -15.07
N ILE A 316 3.15 -18.45 -13.78
CA ILE A 316 3.93 -19.54 -13.16
C ILE A 316 3.07 -20.68 -12.59
N SER A 317 1.80 -20.43 -12.26
CA SER A 317 0.97 -21.41 -11.55
C SER A 317 0.24 -22.36 -12.50
N GLY A 318 -0.05 -23.56 -11.97
CA GLY A 318 -0.67 -24.66 -12.69
C GLY A 318 -2.12 -24.42 -13.09
N MET A 319 -2.80 -23.38 -12.58
CA MET A 319 -4.12 -23.00 -13.09
C MET A 319 -4.04 -22.47 -14.52
N TYR A 320 -2.95 -21.76 -14.87
CA TYR A 320 -2.90 -20.93 -16.08
C TYR A 320 -2.02 -21.49 -17.20
N LEU A 321 -0.99 -22.30 -16.90
CA LEU A 321 -0.06 -22.78 -17.93
C LEU A 321 -0.77 -23.51 -19.08
N GLY A 322 -1.72 -24.39 -18.76
CA GLY A 322 -2.54 -25.07 -19.77
C GLY A 322 -3.42 -24.15 -20.60
N ASP A 323 -3.96 -23.07 -20.03
CA ASP A 323 -4.80 -22.12 -20.78
C ASP A 323 -3.95 -21.22 -21.69
N VAL A 324 -2.73 -20.85 -21.27
CA VAL A 324 -1.77 -20.19 -22.16
C VAL A 324 -1.45 -21.10 -23.36
N ALA A 325 -1.21 -22.40 -23.12
CA ALA A 325 -1.00 -23.36 -24.20
C ALA A 325 -2.23 -23.43 -25.13
N ARG A 326 -3.45 -23.51 -24.58
CA ARG A 326 -4.70 -23.49 -25.35
C ARG A 326 -4.78 -22.26 -26.26
N ARG A 327 -4.49 -21.06 -25.74
CA ARG A 327 -4.55 -19.80 -26.51
C ARG A 327 -3.54 -19.77 -27.65
N VAL A 328 -2.33 -20.28 -27.43
CA VAL A 328 -1.32 -20.40 -28.49
C VAL A 328 -1.80 -21.39 -29.57
N LEU A 329 -2.32 -22.56 -29.17
CA LEU A 329 -2.89 -23.54 -30.09
C LEU A 329 -4.11 -23.00 -30.86
N GLN A 330 -4.94 -22.20 -30.21
CA GLN A 330 -6.09 -21.53 -30.83
C GLN A 330 -5.63 -20.54 -31.90
N ARG A 331 -4.62 -19.71 -31.62
CA ARG A 331 -4.05 -18.81 -32.64
C ARG A 331 -3.38 -19.58 -33.78
N MET A 332 -2.69 -20.68 -33.47
CA MET A 332 -2.16 -21.58 -34.51
C MET A 332 -3.28 -22.12 -35.41
N ALA A 333 -4.43 -22.47 -34.85
CA ALA A 333 -5.61 -22.92 -35.60
C ALA A 333 -6.28 -21.81 -36.43
N GLN A 334 -6.30 -20.57 -35.92
CA GLN A 334 -6.94 -19.43 -36.58
C GLN A 334 -6.09 -18.85 -37.71
N GLU A 335 -4.77 -18.76 -37.50
CA GLU A 335 -3.85 -18.18 -38.46
C GLU A 335 -3.26 -19.22 -39.43
N SER A 336 -3.56 -20.49 -39.24
CA SER A 336 -3.17 -21.55 -40.15
C SER A 336 -4.13 -22.75 -40.10
N ASP A 337 -4.32 -23.42 -41.23
CA ASP A 337 -5.13 -24.65 -41.30
C ASP A 337 -4.33 -25.88 -40.77
N ILE A 338 -3.54 -25.73 -39.68
CA ILE A 338 -2.67 -26.79 -39.15
C ILE A 338 -3.44 -27.93 -38.46
N PHE A 339 -4.70 -27.67 -38.10
CA PHE A 339 -5.64 -28.60 -37.48
C PHE A 339 -6.87 -28.90 -38.35
N ASP A 340 -6.81 -28.53 -39.64
CA ASP A 340 -7.88 -28.63 -40.67
C ASP A 340 -9.17 -27.84 -40.35
N ASP A 341 -9.84 -28.06 -39.22
CA ASP A 341 -11.02 -27.31 -38.73
C ASP A 341 -10.71 -26.63 -37.36
N THR A 342 -11.29 -25.45 -37.10
CA THR A 342 -11.12 -24.78 -35.79
C THR A 342 -11.87 -25.58 -34.71
N PRO A 343 -11.19 -26.21 -33.75
CA PRO A 343 -11.84 -27.10 -32.78
C PRO A 343 -12.70 -26.29 -31.80
N GLN A 344 -13.98 -26.65 -31.63
CA GLN A 344 -14.90 -25.95 -30.73
C GLN A 344 -14.38 -25.90 -29.29
N ASN A 345 -13.67 -26.95 -28.83
CA ASN A 345 -13.10 -27.03 -27.47
C ASN A 345 -11.91 -26.07 -27.24
N LEU A 346 -11.21 -25.63 -28.30
CA LEU A 346 -10.17 -24.61 -28.16
C LEU A 346 -10.76 -23.24 -27.84
N ASN A 347 -12.05 -23.00 -28.06
CA ASN A 347 -12.72 -21.74 -27.69
C ASN A 347 -13.20 -21.73 -26.23
N VAL A 348 -13.19 -22.86 -25.54
CA VAL A 348 -13.62 -22.97 -24.15
C VAL A 348 -12.44 -22.65 -23.23
N PRO A 349 -12.49 -21.58 -22.41
CA PRO A 349 -11.44 -21.26 -21.47
C PRO A 349 -11.15 -22.43 -20.52
N PHE A 350 -9.88 -22.66 -20.20
CA PHE A 350 -9.40 -23.71 -19.30
C PHE A 350 -9.74 -25.15 -19.71
N SER A 351 -10.10 -25.39 -20.98
CA SER A 351 -10.33 -26.73 -21.52
C SER A 351 -9.07 -27.59 -21.54
N LEU A 352 -7.90 -26.98 -21.75
CA LEU A 352 -6.60 -27.63 -21.62
C LEU A 352 -5.99 -27.31 -20.24
N ARG A 353 -5.97 -28.30 -19.34
CA ARG A 353 -5.37 -28.16 -18.01
C ARG A 353 -3.90 -28.53 -18.01
N THR A 354 -3.17 -28.01 -17.03
CA THR A 354 -1.72 -28.21 -16.91
C THR A 354 -1.28 -29.69 -16.80
N PRO A 355 -2.02 -30.61 -16.14
CA PRO A 355 -1.67 -32.03 -16.18
C PRO A 355 -1.68 -32.63 -17.60
N LEU A 356 -2.62 -32.21 -18.45
CA LEU A 356 -2.67 -32.63 -19.85
C LEU A 356 -1.51 -32.01 -20.65
N MET A 357 -1.21 -30.73 -20.42
CA MET A 357 -0.05 -30.07 -21.01
C MET A 357 1.26 -30.77 -20.62
N ALA A 358 1.41 -31.16 -19.35
CA ALA A 358 2.57 -31.87 -18.84
C ALA A 358 2.69 -33.25 -19.47
N ALA A 359 1.61 -34.02 -19.55
CA ALA A 359 1.58 -35.33 -20.22
C ALA A 359 2.01 -35.23 -21.70
N MET A 360 1.54 -34.19 -22.42
CA MET A 360 2.00 -33.92 -23.78
C MET A 360 3.49 -33.58 -23.86
N HIS A 361 4.02 -32.86 -22.87
CA HIS A 361 5.43 -32.44 -22.85
C HIS A 361 6.37 -33.62 -22.53
N THR A 362 5.97 -34.51 -21.64
CA THR A 362 6.76 -35.67 -21.22
C THR A 362 6.65 -36.86 -22.18
N ASP A 363 5.86 -36.76 -23.25
CA ASP A 363 5.70 -37.81 -24.25
C ASP A 363 6.99 -37.99 -25.07
N ASP A 364 7.72 -39.05 -24.77
CA ASP A 364 8.97 -39.44 -25.43
C ASP A 364 8.77 -40.51 -26.53
N SER A 365 7.52 -40.91 -26.78
CA SER A 365 7.22 -41.91 -27.81
C SER A 365 7.60 -41.39 -29.21
N ALA A 366 8.16 -42.28 -30.04
CA ALA A 366 8.65 -41.92 -31.37
C ALA A 366 7.57 -41.29 -32.27
N ASP A 367 6.31 -41.69 -32.05
CA ASP A 367 5.16 -41.15 -32.73
C ASP A 367 4.42 -40.05 -31.96
N LEU A 368 4.80 -39.65 -30.74
CA LEU A 368 4.05 -38.71 -29.88
C LEU A 368 2.58 -39.14 -29.69
N ARG A 369 2.40 -40.36 -29.17
CA ARG A 369 1.11 -41.02 -28.98
C ARG A 369 0.24 -40.30 -27.96
N GLU A 370 0.79 -39.90 -26.82
CA GLU A 370 0.03 -39.22 -25.77
C GLU A 370 -0.43 -37.84 -26.25
N VAL A 371 0.43 -37.11 -26.97
CA VAL A 371 0.05 -35.86 -27.64
C VAL A 371 -1.12 -36.08 -28.59
N LYS A 372 -1.09 -37.17 -29.38
CA LYS A 372 -2.21 -37.50 -30.27
C LYS A 372 -3.49 -37.79 -29.50
N THR A 373 -3.41 -38.62 -28.47
CA THR A 373 -4.56 -38.99 -27.64
C THR A 373 -5.19 -37.76 -27.02
N ILE A 374 -4.39 -36.85 -26.42
CA ILE A 374 -4.91 -35.64 -25.78
C ILE A 374 -5.56 -34.70 -26.80
N LEU A 375 -4.91 -34.47 -27.94
CA LEU A 375 -5.48 -33.65 -29.00
C LEU A 375 -6.80 -34.24 -29.52
N GLN A 376 -6.88 -35.56 -29.70
CA GLN A 376 -8.05 -36.24 -30.26
C GLN A 376 -9.20 -36.41 -29.26
N GLU A 377 -8.92 -36.88 -28.04
CA GLU A 377 -9.94 -37.23 -27.05
C GLU A 377 -10.42 -36.03 -26.23
N TYR A 378 -9.54 -35.08 -25.92
CA TYR A 378 -9.88 -33.93 -25.05
C TYR A 378 -10.16 -32.66 -25.85
N LEU A 379 -9.38 -32.39 -26.90
CA LEU A 379 -9.56 -31.20 -27.74
C LEU A 379 -10.35 -31.46 -29.03
N HIS A 380 -10.72 -32.73 -29.30
CA HIS A 380 -11.45 -33.16 -30.50
C HIS A 380 -10.76 -32.78 -31.82
N ILE A 381 -9.43 -32.84 -31.83
CA ILE A 381 -8.57 -32.58 -32.99
C ILE A 381 -8.04 -33.90 -33.53
N SER A 382 -8.60 -34.36 -34.64
CA SER A 382 -8.25 -35.64 -35.26
C SER A 382 -7.14 -35.50 -36.30
N ASP A 383 -6.51 -36.63 -36.66
CA ASP A 383 -5.58 -36.75 -37.80
C ASP A 383 -4.34 -35.83 -37.80
N VAL A 384 -3.88 -35.40 -36.61
CA VAL A 384 -2.74 -34.48 -36.47
C VAL A 384 -1.39 -35.13 -36.86
N PRO A 385 -0.69 -34.61 -37.89
CA PRO A 385 0.61 -35.16 -38.31
C PRO A 385 1.68 -35.07 -37.21
N LEU A 386 2.65 -36.01 -37.22
CA LEU A 386 3.76 -36.03 -36.24
C LEU A 386 4.50 -34.69 -36.18
N LYS A 387 4.69 -34.03 -37.33
CA LYS A 387 5.35 -32.73 -37.40
C LYS A 387 4.60 -31.66 -36.58
N THR A 388 3.27 -31.61 -36.68
CA THR A 388 2.40 -30.73 -35.89
C THR A 388 2.47 -31.05 -34.41
N ARG A 389 2.40 -32.34 -34.05
CA ARG A 389 2.52 -32.77 -32.64
C ARG A 389 3.84 -32.30 -32.02
N ARG A 390 4.97 -32.35 -32.75
CA ARG A 390 6.25 -31.79 -32.28
C ARG A 390 6.20 -30.28 -32.01
N LEU A 391 5.41 -29.53 -32.79
CA LEU A 391 5.24 -28.10 -32.59
C LEU A 391 4.38 -27.81 -31.35
N VAL A 392 3.38 -28.64 -31.05
CA VAL A 392 2.61 -28.59 -29.80
C VAL A 392 3.52 -28.85 -28.59
N VAL A 393 4.37 -29.88 -28.65
CA VAL A 393 5.37 -30.15 -27.60
C VAL A 393 6.29 -28.94 -27.39
N LYS A 394 6.73 -28.28 -28.48
CA LYS A 394 7.54 -27.07 -28.38
C LYS A 394 6.81 -25.91 -27.66
N VAL A 395 5.50 -25.74 -27.86
CA VAL A 395 4.71 -24.76 -27.12
C VAL A 395 4.69 -25.09 -25.63
N CYS A 396 4.47 -26.36 -25.26
CA CYS A 396 4.53 -26.82 -23.87
C CYS A 396 5.90 -26.55 -23.23
N ASP A 397 6.98 -26.78 -23.97
CA ASP A 397 8.35 -26.52 -23.51
C ASP A 397 8.59 -25.04 -23.22
N ILE A 398 8.23 -24.15 -24.15
CA ILE A 398 8.38 -22.69 -24.00
C ILE A 398 7.68 -22.17 -22.73
N ILE A 399 6.43 -22.61 -22.52
CA ILE A 399 5.61 -22.21 -21.36
C ILE A 399 6.23 -22.72 -20.07
N THR A 400 6.58 -24.01 -20.04
CA THR A 400 7.15 -24.68 -18.86
C THR A 400 8.49 -24.04 -18.48
N ARG A 401 9.37 -23.80 -19.47
CA ARG A 401 10.68 -23.17 -19.28
C ARG A 401 10.53 -21.75 -18.74
N ARG A 402 9.66 -20.93 -19.33
CA ARG A 402 9.38 -19.57 -18.83
C ARG A 402 8.92 -19.59 -17.37
N ALA A 403 7.93 -20.43 -17.07
CA ALA A 403 7.33 -20.52 -15.74
C ALA A 403 8.35 -20.95 -14.68
N ALA A 404 9.12 -22.01 -14.94
CA ALA A 404 10.16 -22.51 -14.05
C ALA A 404 11.28 -21.47 -13.82
N ARG A 405 11.69 -20.77 -14.88
CA ARG A 405 12.72 -19.72 -14.81
C ARG A 405 12.29 -18.51 -13.98
N LEU A 406 11.03 -18.10 -14.11
CA LEU A 406 10.46 -17.02 -13.30
C LEU A 406 10.29 -17.44 -11.83
N ALA A 407 9.86 -18.68 -11.56
CA ALA A 407 9.79 -19.21 -10.20
C ALA A 407 11.18 -19.25 -9.53
N ALA A 408 12.23 -19.68 -10.26
CA ALA A 408 13.61 -19.62 -9.79
C ALA A 408 14.04 -18.18 -9.45
N ALA A 409 13.71 -17.19 -10.29
CA ALA A 409 13.97 -15.78 -9.99
C ALA A 409 13.23 -15.29 -8.73
N GLY A 410 12.01 -15.78 -8.47
CA GLY A 410 11.29 -15.53 -7.23
C GLY A 410 12.01 -16.10 -6.01
N ILE A 411 12.53 -17.33 -6.09
CA ILE A 411 13.32 -17.93 -5.00
C ILE A 411 14.61 -17.14 -4.75
N VAL A 412 15.32 -16.77 -5.82
CA VAL A 412 16.59 -16.01 -5.71
C VAL A 412 16.35 -14.60 -5.14
N SER A 413 15.20 -13.98 -5.38
CA SER A 413 14.88 -12.69 -4.76
C SER A 413 14.76 -12.81 -3.24
N ILE A 414 14.14 -13.88 -2.73
CA ILE A 414 14.09 -14.19 -1.29
C ILE A 414 15.50 -14.37 -0.74
N LEU A 415 16.31 -15.23 -1.39
CA LEU A 415 17.70 -15.48 -0.97
C LEU A 415 18.52 -14.19 -0.94
N LYS A 416 18.37 -13.33 -1.94
CA LYS A 416 19.01 -12.01 -1.98
C LYS A 416 18.51 -11.10 -0.86
N LYS A 417 17.21 -11.10 -0.58
CA LYS A 417 16.60 -10.28 0.47
C LYS A 417 17.14 -10.63 1.86
N ILE A 418 17.36 -11.91 2.15
CA ILE A 418 17.92 -12.40 3.43
C ILE A 418 19.45 -12.50 3.42
N GLY A 419 20.12 -12.04 2.36
CA GLY A 419 21.58 -12.00 2.26
C GLY A 419 22.27 -13.36 2.09
N ARG A 420 21.55 -14.34 1.52
CA ARG A 420 22.00 -15.71 1.23
C ARG A 420 22.25 -15.98 -0.27
N ASP A 421 22.42 -14.94 -1.08
CA ASP A 421 22.75 -15.02 -2.51
C ASP A 421 24.26 -15.06 -2.80
N GLY A 422 25.10 -15.09 -1.77
CA GLY A 422 26.56 -15.21 -1.86
C GLY A 422 27.32 -13.90 -2.14
N ARG A 423 26.66 -12.74 -2.15
CA ARG A 423 27.31 -11.42 -2.33
C ARG A 423 27.75 -10.76 -1.02
N THR A 424 27.33 -11.29 0.13
CA THR A 424 27.71 -10.84 1.47
C THR A 424 29.07 -11.44 1.86
N LYS A 425 29.92 -10.67 2.56
CA LYS A 425 31.26 -11.16 2.99
C LYS A 425 31.09 -12.28 4.05
N GLY A 426 31.24 -13.54 3.64
CA GLY A 426 31.20 -14.72 4.51
C GLY A 426 31.17 -16.03 3.71
N LYS A 427 31.40 -17.18 4.36
CA LYS A 427 31.21 -18.48 3.71
C LYS A 427 29.70 -18.70 3.44
N PRO A 428 29.32 -19.24 2.27
CA PRO A 428 27.92 -19.57 1.98
C PRO A 428 27.38 -20.56 3.02
N ARG A 429 26.22 -20.24 3.59
CA ARG A 429 25.53 -21.07 4.59
C ARG A 429 24.55 -22.00 3.89
N ARG A 430 24.44 -23.23 4.38
CA ARG A 430 23.38 -24.16 3.95
C ARG A 430 22.02 -23.50 4.15
N THR A 431 21.21 -23.55 3.11
CA THR A 431 19.92 -22.87 3.05
C THR A 431 18.94 -23.80 2.41
N VAL A 432 17.88 -24.12 3.14
CA VAL A 432 16.82 -24.98 2.64
C VAL A 432 15.62 -24.11 2.26
N VAL A 433 15.07 -24.36 1.09
CA VAL A 433 13.80 -23.81 0.64
C VAL A 433 12.82 -24.97 0.56
N ALA A 434 11.81 -24.95 1.41
CA ALA A 434 10.75 -25.94 1.38
C ALA A 434 9.87 -25.69 0.15
N ILE A 435 9.65 -26.71 -0.67
CA ILE A 435 8.81 -26.60 -1.87
C ILE A 435 7.64 -27.58 -1.78
N GLU A 436 6.45 -27.05 -2.04
CA GLU A 436 5.22 -27.81 -2.15
C GLU A 436 4.51 -27.52 -3.47
N GLY A 437 3.80 -28.51 -4.00
CA GLY A 437 2.93 -28.37 -5.15
C GLY A 437 3.33 -29.25 -6.36
N PRO A 438 2.32 -29.70 -7.14
CA PRO A 438 2.49 -30.70 -8.19
C PRO A 438 3.38 -30.26 -9.36
N LEU A 439 3.58 -28.95 -9.58
CA LEU A 439 4.47 -28.49 -10.65
C LEU A 439 5.94 -28.82 -10.37
N TYR A 440 6.36 -28.80 -9.10
CA TYR A 440 7.74 -29.16 -8.77
C TYR A 440 7.89 -30.65 -8.41
N SER A 441 6.92 -31.23 -7.70
CA SER A 441 7.03 -32.62 -7.24
C SER A 441 6.79 -33.64 -8.35
N SER A 442 5.77 -33.42 -9.20
CA SER A 442 5.32 -34.40 -10.20
C SER A 442 5.80 -34.11 -11.62
N TYR A 443 6.12 -32.87 -11.96
CA TYR A 443 6.49 -32.48 -13.32
C TYR A 443 8.01 -32.30 -13.46
N ALA A 444 8.71 -33.40 -13.76
CA ALA A 444 10.18 -33.45 -13.77
C ALA A 444 10.85 -32.35 -14.62
N ILE A 445 10.35 -32.10 -15.84
CA ILE A 445 10.93 -31.09 -16.73
C ILE A 445 10.85 -29.68 -16.13
N PHE A 446 9.75 -29.34 -15.43
CA PHE A 446 9.63 -28.06 -14.73
C PHE A 446 10.66 -27.94 -13.60
N ARG A 447 10.82 -29.02 -12.81
CA ARG A 447 11.82 -29.10 -11.74
C ARG A 447 13.24 -28.93 -12.27
N ASP A 448 13.58 -29.57 -13.38
CA ASP A 448 14.91 -29.49 -13.98
C ASP A 448 15.21 -28.07 -14.44
N TYR A 449 14.30 -27.41 -15.17
CA TYR A 449 14.48 -26.01 -15.57
C TYR A 449 14.61 -25.06 -14.37
N LEU A 450 13.85 -25.28 -13.30
CA LEU A 450 13.94 -24.45 -12.10
C LEU A 450 15.33 -24.60 -11.46
N ASN A 451 15.80 -25.83 -11.28
CA ASN A 451 17.11 -26.12 -10.68
C ASN A 451 18.27 -25.60 -11.53
N GLU A 452 18.25 -25.82 -12.85
CA GLU A 452 19.25 -25.26 -13.77
C GLU A 452 19.31 -23.74 -13.67
N THR A 453 18.16 -23.09 -13.59
CA THR A 453 18.08 -21.62 -13.52
C THR A 453 18.56 -21.07 -12.18
N LEU A 454 18.36 -21.80 -11.08
CA LEU A 454 18.97 -21.44 -9.80
C LEU A 454 20.49 -21.44 -9.90
N VAL A 455 21.09 -22.44 -10.56
CA VAL A 455 22.54 -22.52 -10.81
C VAL A 455 23.01 -21.45 -11.80
N GLU A 456 22.18 -20.99 -12.73
CA GLU A 456 22.53 -19.86 -13.62
C GLU A 456 22.53 -18.50 -12.88
N LEU A 457 21.60 -18.34 -11.93
CA LEU A 457 21.42 -17.09 -11.19
C LEU A 457 22.34 -16.98 -9.98
N LEU A 458 22.57 -18.08 -9.28
CA LEU A 458 23.50 -18.25 -8.17
C LEU A 458 24.76 -18.91 -8.72
N SER A 459 25.95 -18.33 -8.52
CA SER A 459 27.20 -19.01 -8.91
C SER A 459 27.25 -20.44 -8.36
N GLU A 460 27.89 -21.38 -9.07
CA GLU A 460 27.96 -22.81 -8.67
C GLU A 460 28.31 -23.03 -7.19
N GLU A 461 29.26 -22.25 -6.66
CA GLU A 461 29.67 -22.29 -5.25
C GLU A 461 28.53 -22.00 -4.26
N VAL A 462 27.65 -21.06 -4.61
CA VAL A 462 26.51 -20.65 -3.78
C VAL A 462 25.35 -21.62 -3.97
N ALA A 463 25.09 -22.04 -5.22
CA ALA A 463 24.01 -22.96 -5.55
C ALA A 463 24.13 -24.30 -4.81
N GLN A 464 25.34 -24.82 -4.61
CA GLN A 464 25.60 -26.04 -3.83
C GLN A 464 25.13 -25.95 -2.36
N ASN A 465 24.99 -24.74 -1.83
CA ASN A 465 24.52 -24.48 -0.47
C ASN A 465 23.02 -24.19 -0.40
N VAL A 466 22.32 -24.14 -1.53
CA VAL A 466 20.86 -23.93 -1.61
C VAL A 466 20.18 -25.24 -1.99
N ILE A 467 19.33 -25.74 -1.10
CA ILE A 467 18.66 -27.03 -1.24
C ILE A 467 17.16 -26.79 -1.35
N LEU A 468 16.56 -27.21 -2.46
CA LEU A 468 15.11 -27.25 -2.60
C LEU A 468 14.60 -28.59 -2.08
N LYS A 469 13.94 -28.58 -0.92
CA LYS A 469 13.44 -29.79 -0.26
C LYS A 469 11.95 -29.93 -0.53
N VAL A 470 11.53 -31.04 -1.14
CA VAL A 470 10.12 -31.33 -1.35
C VAL A 470 9.49 -31.67 -0.01
N CYS A 471 8.44 -30.94 0.36
CA CYS A 471 7.59 -31.27 1.50
C CYS A 471 6.38 -32.03 0.97
N GLU A 472 6.25 -33.32 1.32
CA GLU A 472 5.05 -34.09 0.99
C GLU A 472 3.89 -33.60 1.85
N ASP A 473 2.87 -33.05 1.17
CA ASP A 473 1.54 -32.72 1.71
C ASP A 473 1.57 -31.80 2.94
N GLY A 474 2.14 -30.59 2.79
CA GLY A 474 2.25 -29.58 3.85
C GLY A 474 0.89 -29.07 4.34
N SER A 475 -0.12 -29.06 3.48
CA SER A 475 -1.51 -28.73 3.86
C SER A 475 -2.20 -29.85 4.64
N GLY A 476 -1.82 -31.11 4.41
CA GLY A 476 -2.31 -32.25 5.18
C GLY A 476 -1.62 -32.33 6.53
N LEU A 477 -0.29 -32.40 6.57
CA LEU A 477 0.44 -32.60 7.82
C LEU A 477 0.51 -31.35 8.72
N ALA A 478 -0.30 -30.33 8.45
CA ALA A 478 -0.51 -29.10 9.19
C ALA A 478 -0.83 -29.27 10.69
N ALA A 479 -1.24 -30.46 11.15
CA ALA A 479 -1.34 -30.74 12.59
C ALA A 479 0.03 -30.71 13.28
N LYS A 480 1.11 -30.70 12.52
CA LYS A 480 2.49 -30.49 12.98
C LYS A 480 2.88 -29.03 13.17
N GLU A 481 2.02 -28.08 12.80
CA GLU A 481 2.22 -26.62 12.93
C GLU A 481 2.13 -26.12 14.38
N LEU A 482 1.87 -27.01 15.35
CA LEU A 482 1.27 -26.66 16.63
C LEU A 482 2.23 -26.31 17.79
N GLU A 483 3.55 -26.24 17.57
CA GLU A 483 4.45 -25.63 18.57
C GLU A 483 4.71 -24.14 18.35
N VAL A 484 4.47 -23.62 17.13
CA VAL A 484 4.50 -22.17 16.86
C VAL A 484 3.56 -21.39 17.81
N VAL A 485 2.58 -22.08 18.35
CA VAL A 485 1.36 -21.52 18.90
C VAL A 485 1.23 -21.66 20.40
N ARG A 486 1.89 -22.64 21.04
CA ARG A 486 1.86 -22.74 22.51
C ARG A 486 2.68 -21.64 23.18
N ARG A 487 3.68 -21.06 22.48
CA ARG A 487 4.54 -19.98 22.99
C ARG A 487 3.96 -18.57 22.86
N CYS A 488 2.85 -18.39 22.14
CA CYS A 488 2.34 -17.05 21.77
C CYS A 488 1.26 -16.46 22.71
N SER A 489 0.96 -17.08 23.85
CA SER A 489 0.01 -16.54 24.82
C SER A 489 0.60 -16.44 26.23
N SER A 490 1.40 -15.41 26.48
CA SER A 490 1.69 -14.98 27.85
C SER A 490 1.81 -13.45 27.94
N MET A 491 1.29 -12.91 29.04
CA MET A 491 1.44 -11.53 29.47
C MET A 491 2.94 -11.15 29.61
N ALA A 492 3.81 -12.14 29.75
CA ALA A 492 5.26 -12.02 29.89
C ALA A 492 6.01 -11.52 28.65
N SER A 493 5.53 -11.69 27.41
CA SER A 493 6.24 -11.16 26.21
C SER A 493 6.22 -9.62 26.14
N SER A 494 5.11 -9.02 26.57
CA SER A 494 4.99 -7.56 26.72
C SER A 494 5.90 -7.03 27.83
N LEU A 495 6.01 -7.77 28.94
CA LEU A 495 6.92 -7.51 30.05
C LEU A 495 8.39 -7.71 29.68
N PHE A 496 8.71 -8.75 28.93
CA PHE A 496 10.06 -9.11 28.48
C PHE A 496 10.64 -7.99 27.63
N SER A 497 9.84 -7.43 26.71
CA SER A 497 10.24 -6.29 25.90
C SER A 497 10.37 -4.99 26.64
N LEU A 498 9.48 -4.74 27.61
CA LEU A 498 9.57 -3.58 28.46
C LEU A 498 10.81 -3.64 29.33
N LEU A 499 11.13 -4.82 29.88
CA LEU A 499 12.31 -5.09 30.69
C LEU A 499 13.59 -5.05 29.85
N VAL A 500 13.60 -5.57 28.62
CA VAL A 500 14.73 -5.44 27.69
C VAL A 500 14.94 -3.98 27.27
N SER A 501 13.86 -3.23 26.98
CA SER A 501 13.92 -1.80 26.70
C SER A 501 14.47 -1.02 27.89
N ALA A 502 13.94 -1.27 29.10
CA ALA A 502 14.42 -0.67 30.34
C ALA A 502 15.89 -1.00 30.61
N VAL A 503 16.29 -2.28 30.49
CA VAL A 503 17.68 -2.74 30.65
C VAL A 503 18.59 -2.12 29.59
N THR A 504 18.15 -1.95 28.35
CA THR A 504 18.93 -1.32 27.28
C THR A 504 19.13 0.17 27.53
N LYS A 505 18.06 0.88 27.90
CA LYS A 505 18.11 2.31 28.29
C LYS A 505 18.98 2.52 29.54
N LEU A 506 18.84 1.66 30.56
CA LEU A 506 19.68 1.63 31.76
C LEU A 506 21.14 1.30 31.46
N THR A 507 21.41 0.42 30.50
CA THR A 507 22.78 0.06 30.10
C THR A 507 23.47 1.24 29.42
N ARG A 508 22.79 1.88 28.46
CA ARG A 508 23.28 3.13 27.83
C ARG A 508 23.49 4.25 28.86
N PHE A 509 22.63 4.32 29.87
CA PHE A 509 22.77 5.27 30.98
C PHE A 509 24.04 5.02 31.79
N VAL A 510 24.27 3.79 32.26
CA VAL A 510 25.43 3.45 33.10
C VAL A 510 26.72 3.70 32.32
N GLU A 511 26.74 3.37 31.03
CA GLU A 511 27.86 3.63 30.11
C GLU A 511 28.10 5.14 29.90
N GLY A 512 27.04 5.94 29.71
CA GLY A 512 27.15 7.40 29.57
C GLY A 512 27.57 8.13 30.85
N ALA A 513 27.11 7.67 32.02
CA ALA A 513 27.47 8.23 33.33
C ALA A 513 28.95 7.99 33.67
N HIS A 514 29.52 6.86 33.24
CA HIS A 514 30.96 6.56 33.35
C HIS A 514 31.82 7.57 32.56
N PHE A 515 31.32 8.14 31.47
CA PHE A 515 32.02 9.18 30.72
C PHE A 515 32.05 10.51 31.49
N THR A 516 30.95 10.87 32.17
CA THR A 516 30.84 12.13 32.93
C THR A 516 31.54 12.12 34.30
N SER A 517 31.71 10.96 34.95
CA SER A 517 32.38 10.89 36.27
C SER A 517 33.89 11.15 36.18
N SER A 518 34.49 11.00 35.00
CA SER A 518 35.91 11.30 34.74
C SER A 518 36.26 12.80 34.83
N LEU A 519 35.26 13.67 34.95
CA LEU A 519 35.40 15.13 34.93
C LEU A 519 35.19 15.82 36.30
N LEU A 520 34.94 15.09 37.40
CA LEU A 520 34.63 15.68 38.73
C LEU A 520 35.65 15.31 39.83
N PRO A 521 36.08 16.24 40.70
CA PRO A 521 37.03 15.95 41.79
C PRO A 521 36.39 15.18 42.95
N SER A 522 37.17 14.29 43.55
CA SER A 522 36.81 13.45 44.69
C SER A 522 36.72 14.22 46.01
N SER A 523 35.49 14.47 46.50
CA SER A 523 35.25 14.83 47.90
C SER A 523 34.08 14.06 48.50
N SER A 524 34.23 13.76 49.79
CA SER A 524 33.51 12.77 50.60
C SER A 524 32.05 13.13 50.91
N SER A 525 31.17 12.79 49.99
CA SER A 525 29.76 12.37 50.15
C SER A 525 29.11 12.60 48.80
N ASN A 526 29.43 11.73 47.82
CA ASN A 526 29.03 11.96 46.43
C ASN A 526 27.67 11.29 46.16
N PRO A 527 26.55 12.02 46.10
CA PRO A 527 25.24 11.43 45.80
C PRO A 527 25.18 10.75 44.42
N PHE A 528 26.13 11.07 43.53
CA PHE A 528 26.32 10.38 42.25
C PHE A 528 26.84 8.96 42.39
N ALA A 529 27.68 8.68 43.40
CA ALA A 529 28.23 7.35 43.63
C ALA A 529 27.15 6.39 44.13
N THR A 530 26.31 6.84 45.07
CA THR A 530 25.14 6.10 45.56
C THR A 530 24.14 5.85 44.43
N LEU A 531 23.81 6.84 43.61
CA LEU A 531 22.89 6.66 42.48
C LEU A 531 23.44 5.67 41.42
N GLN A 532 24.75 5.67 41.19
CA GLN A 532 25.38 4.75 40.24
C GLN A 532 25.41 3.31 40.77
N GLU A 533 25.56 3.13 42.08
CA GLU A 533 25.37 1.84 42.75
C GLU A 533 23.90 1.40 42.68
N ASP A 534 22.95 2.30 42.94
CA ASP A 534 21.51 2.05 42.88
C ASP A 534 21.06 1.58 41.49
N LEU A 535 21.58 2.19 40.43
CA LEU A 535 21.26 1.83 39.05
C LEU A 535 21.96 0.55 38.58
N LYS A 536 23.17 0.27 39.08
CA LYS A 536 23.84 -1.03 38.84
C LYS A 536 23.10 -2.16 39.56
N HIS A 537 22.60 -1.90 40.76
CA HIS A 537 21.77 -2.82 41.50
C HIS A 537 20.43 -3.06 40.79
N LEU A 538 19.75 -1.99 40.38
CA LEU A 538 18.51 -2.05 39.59
C LEU A 538 18.69 -2.88 38.31
N LYS A 539 19.78 -2.67 37.57
CA LYS A 539 20.13 -3.47 36.39
C LYS A 539 20.29 -4.96 36.72
N ARG A 540 20.94 -5.29 37.84
CA ARG A 540 21.11 -6.69 38.29
C ARG A 540 19.77 -7.32 38.68
N THR A 541 18.93 -6.60 39.42
CA THR A 541 17.60 -7.07 39.82
C THR A 541 16.70 -7.29 38.59
N LEU A 542 16.68 -6.37 37.63
CA LEU A 542 15.94 -6.53 36.37
C LEU A 542 16.44 -7.71 35.52
N LEU A 543 17.76 -7.95 35.48
CA LEU A 543 18.34 -9.11 34.78
C LEU A 543 17.98 -10.44 35.46
N ARG A 544 17.86 -10.46 36.79
CA ARG A 544 17.41 -11.65 37.54
C ARG A 544 15.93 -11.92 37.33
N ILE A 545 15.09 -10.88 37.39
CA ILE A 545 13.65 -10.99 37.08
C ILE A 545 13.48 -11.48 35.63
N HIS A 546 14.25 -10.94 34.70
CA HIS A 546 14.27 -11.38 33.30
C HIS A 546 14.61 -12.86 33.15
N ALA A 547 15.60 -13.38 33.90
CA ALA A 547 15.98 -14.79 33.88
C ALA A 547 14.87 -15.72 34.40
N THR A 548 13.98 -15.22 35.26
CA THR A 548 12.85 -16.01 35.80
C THR A 548 11.55 -15.92 34.99
N LEU A 549 11.44 -14.99 34.03
CA LEU A 549 10.22 -14.83 33.24
C LEU A 549 9.86 -16.07 32.42
N ALA A 550 10.85 -16.88 32.02
CA ALA A 550 10.63 -18.12 31.28
C ALA A 550 9.92 -19.22 32.11
N ASP A 551 10.27 -19.38 33.40
CA ASP A 551 9.58 -20.32 34.33
C ASP A 551 8.18 -19.80 34.70
N VAL A 552 8.01 -18.48 34.69
CA VAL A 552 6.75 -17.79 34.98
C VAL A 552 5.76 -17.88 33.80
N GLU A 553 6.24 -17.79 32.56
CA GLU A 553 5.48 -18.06 31.32
C GLU A 553 4.82 -19.44 31.34
N GLU A 554 5.48 -20.45 31.94
CA GLU A 554 4.94 -21.80 32.05
C GLU A 554 3.90 -21.97 33.17
N ARG A 555 3.97 -21.16 34.24
CA ARG A 555 3.11 -21.30 35.44
C ARG A 555 1.93 -20.33 35.49
N GLU A 556 1.94 -19.27 34.69
CA GLU A 556 0.93 -18.19 34.67
C GLU A 556 -0.50 -18.69 34.54
N ILE A 557 -0.76 -19.80 33.83
CA ILE A 557 -2.12 -20.31 33.60
C ILE A 557 -2.71 -20.97 34.86
N ARG A 558 -1.87 -21.49 35.76
CA ARG A 558 -2.27 -22.38 36.87
C ARG A 558 -2.17 -21.75 38.26
N ASP A 559 -1.29 -20.76 38.46
CA ASP A 559 -1.02 -20.16 39.78
C ASP A 559 -1.41 -18.68 39.84
N ASN A 560 -2.44 -18.35 40.62
CA ASN A 560 -2.90 -16.98 40.83
C ASN A 560 -1.85 -16.09 41.51
N SER A 561 -0.93 -16.67 42.30
CA SER A 561 0.15 -15.94 42.96
C SER A 561 1.19 -15.46 41.94
N VAL A 562 1.46 -16.29 40.93
CA VAL A 562 2.36 -15.97 39.80
C VAL A 562 1.73 -14.90 38.88
N LYS A 563 0.40 -14.94 38.67
CA LYS A 563 -0.32 -13.87 37.96
C LYS A 563 -0.25 -12.52 38.67
N LEU A 564 -0.42 -12.52 40.01
CA LEU A 564 -0.33 -11.31 40.83
C LEU A 564 1.10 -10.72 40.77
N TRP A 565 2.10 -11.59 40.90
CA TRP A 565 3.52 -11.23 40.79
C TRP A 565 3.88 -10.62 39.41
N LEU A 566 3.35 -11.20 38.31
CA LEU A 566 3.51 -10.65 36.95
C LEU A 566 2.86 -9.27 36.80
N HIS A 567 1.67 -9.07 37.38
CA HIS A 567 0.97 -7.79 37.37
C HIS A 567 1.81 -6.70 38.07
N GLU A 568 2.40 -7.03 39.22
CA GLU A 568 3.27 -6.12 39.97
C GLU A 568 4.54 -5.75 39.20
N ILE A 569 5.22 -6.73 38.56
CA ILE A 569 6.39 -6.43 37.70
C ILE A 569 6.00 -5.52 36.56
N LYS A 570 4.83 -5.74 35.94
CA LYS A 570 4.38 -4.96 34.79
C LYS A 570 4.19 -3.50 35.17
N ALA A 571 3.53 -3.27 36.31
CA ALA A 571 3.34 -1.93 36.87
C ALA A 571 4.70 -1.26 37.16
N VAL A 572 5.64 -1.97 37.79
CA VAL A 572 6.95 -1.40 38.13
C VAL A 572 7.83 -1.18 36.90
N ALA A 573 7.74 -2.03 35.88
CA ALA A 573 8.46 -1.86 34.62
C ALA A 573 7.97 -0.61 33.86
N TYR A 574 6.67 -0.34 33.88
CA TYR A 574 6.12 0.90 33.34
C TYR A 574 6.61 2.13 34.08
N ASP A 575 6.60 2.11 35.43
CA ASP A 575 7.14 3.18 36.27
C ASP A 575 8.64 3.43 35.96
N ALA A 576 9.42 2.37 35.74
CA ALA A 576 10.83 2.47 35.37
C ALA A 576 11.04 3.09 33.97
N ASP A 577 10.24 2.70 32.97
CA ASP A 577 10.29 3.24 31.62
C ASP A 577 9.97 4.74 31.59
N ASP A 578 9.01 5.18 32.40
CA ASP A 578 8.65 6.61 32.55
C ASP A 578 9.80 7.40 33.20
N ILE A 579 10.45 6.88 34.24
CA ILE A 579 11.64 7.51 34.83
C ILE A 579 12.78 7.68 33.81
N LEU A 580 13.01 6.66 32.97
CA LEU A 580 14.07 6.68 31.97
C LEU A 580 13.80 7.67 30.84
N ASP A 581 12.55 7.75 30.37
CA ASP A 581 12.16 8.75 29.38
C ASP A 581 12.25 10.18 29.96
N GLU A 582 11.98 10.38 31.26
CA GLU A 582 12.11 11.68 31.92
C GLU A 582 13.59 12.09 32.02
N TYR A 583 14.48 11.13 32.29
CA TYR A 583 15.91 11.40 32.24
C TYR A 583 16.39 11.74 30.82
N HIS A 584 15.94 11.00 29.80
CA HIS A 584 16.28 11.28 28.41
C HIS A 584 15.82 12.68 27.99
N TYR A 585 14.62 13.07 28.42
CA TYR A 585 14.11 14.41 28.27
C TYR A 585 15.06 15.47 28.85
N GLU A 586 15.52 15.30 30.10
CA GLU A 586 16.42 16.26 30.75
C GLU A 586 17.79 16.35 30.04
N LEU A 587 18.27 15.26 29.43
CA LEU A 587 19.47 15.29 28.59
C LEU A 587 19.28 16.16 27.33
N LEU A 588 18.18 15.94 26.60
CA LEU A 588 17.87 16.72 25.41
C LEU A 588 17.65 18.19 25.76
N ARG A 589 16.93 18.46 26.86
CA ARG A 589 16.74 19.80 27.41
C ARG A 589 18.06 20.50 27.66
N ARG A 590 18.99 19.85 28.37
CA ARG A 590 20.34 20.40 28.65
C ARG A 590 21.15 20.63 27.38
N GLN A 591 21.03 19.77 26.37
CA GLN A 591 21.70 19.94 25.09
C GLN A 591 21.20 21.18 24.34
N VAL A 592 19.90 21.48 24.43
CA VAL A 592 19.28 22.64 23.79
C VAL A 592 19.53 23.92 24.61
N GLU A 593 19.27 23.90 25.91
CA GLU A 593 19.40 25.05 26.83
C GLU A 593 20.86 25.39 27.17
N GLY A 594 21.79 24.44 27.06
CA GLY A 594 23.22 24.63 27.32
C GLY A 594 24.02 25.30 26.19
N LYS A 595 23.38 25.61 25.05
CA LYS A 595 24.00 26.40 23.98
C LYS A 595 23.96 27.89 24.36
N PRO A 596 25.11 28.59 24.46
CA PRO A 596 25.09 30.02 24.74
C PRO A 596 24.41 30.78 23.60
N SER A 597 23.34 31.51 23.92
CA SER A 597 22.71 32.48 23.00
C SER A 597 23.72 33.55 22.57
N PRO A 598 23.68 34.08 21.33
CA PRO A 598 24.68 35.06 20.85
C PRO A 598 24.68 36.41 21.57
N VAL A 599 23.73 36.68 22.47
CA VAL A 599 23.42 38.05 22.91
C VAL A 599 23.98 38.44 24.29
N ILE A 600 24.58 37.55 25.08
CA ILE A 600 25.13 37.94 26.40
C ILE A 600 26.61 37.56 26.51
N ARG A 601 27.47 38.41 25.92
CA ARG A 601 28.89 38.47 26.27
C ARG A 601 29.06 39.25 27.58
N LYS A 602 29.75 38.60 28.53
CA LYS A 602 30.35 39.13 29.78
C LYS A 602 29.40 39.27 30.98
N ARG A 603 29.38 38.25 31.85
CA ARG A 603 29.94 38.29 33.23
C ARG A 603 29.56 37.02 34.03
N LYS A 604 30.50 36.60 34.88
CA LYS A 604 30.46 35.51 35.89
C LYS A 604 30.58 34.06 35.38
N MET A 605 31.80 33.75 34.94
CA MET A 605 32.37 32.41 34.93
C MET A 605 32.64 31.94 36.38
N GLY A 606 31.59 31.63 37.14
CA GLY A 606 31.71 31.25 38.56
C GLY A 606 30.52 30.51 39.18
N GLN A 607 29.45 30.23 38.43
CA GLN A 607 28.24 29.59 38.97
C GLN A 607 27.63 28.51 38.05
N ILE A 608 28.45 27.78 37.29
CA ILE A 608 28.01 26.45 36.80
C ILE A 608 28.41 25.45 37.89
N ARG A 609 27.71 25.48 39.02
CA ARG A 609 27.95 24.58 40.16
C ARG A 609 26.73 23.81 40.64
N ASP A 610 25.59 23.92 39.97
CA ASP A 610 24.47 23.00 40.20
C ASP A 610 24.37 21.99 39.06
N LEU A 611 25.19 20.94 39.20
CA LEU A 611 25.03 19.64 38.55
C LEU A 611 23.96 18.78 39.26
N SER A 612 23.10 19.38 40.07
CA SER A 612 22.10 18.67 40.87
C SER A 612 21.08 17.96 39.97
N PHE A 613 20.86 16.68 40.24
CA PHE A 613 19.75 15.90 39.71
C PHE A 613 18.40 16.61 40.00
N PRO A 614 17.36 16.48 39.16
CA PRO A 614 16.03 16.97 39.50
C PRO A 614 15.60 16.43 40.87
N ALA A 615 15.22 17.32 41.80
CA ALA A 615 14.81 16.94 43.15
C ALA A 615 13.66 15.92 43.08
N GLY A 616 13.80 14.77 43.74
CA GLY A 616 12.79 13.71 43.78
C GLY A 616 13.00 12.54 42.81
N LEU A 617 13.77 12.69 41.72
CA LEU A 617 14.03 11.59 40.77
C LEU A 617 14.84 10.45 41.42
N SER A 618 15.82 10.80 42.27
CA SER A 618 16.56 9.81 43.07
C SER A 618 15.68 9.07 44.07
N GLY A 619 14.64 9.71 44.60
CA GLY A 619 13.66 9.08 45.49
C GLY A 619 12.80 8.05 44.74
N ARG A 620 12.28 8.42 43.57
CA ARG A 620 11.48 7.53 42.70
C ARG A 620 12.30 6.36 42.14
N ILE A 621 13.57 6.58 41.80
CA ILE A 621 14.51 5.51 41.43
C ILE A 621 14.67 4.53 42.60
N ASN A 622 14.83 5.05 43.82
CA ASN A 622 14.94 4.22 45.01
C ASN A 622 13.64 3.48 45.35
N GLU A 623 12.48 4.08 45.10
CA GLU A 623 11.17 3.44 45.27
C GLU A 623 10.96 2.29 44.27
N VAL A 624 11.24 2.51 42.98
CA VAL A 624 11.23 1.46 41.96
C VAL A 624 12.23 0.35 42.29
N ARG A 625 13.42 0.72 42.82
CA ARG A 625 14.41 -0.25 43.30
C ARG A 625 13.88 -1.09 44.46
N MET A 626 13.28 -0.48 45.49
CA MET A 626 12.72 -1.21 46.64
C MET A 626 11.59 -2.15 46.21
N ARG A 627 10.67 -1.68 45.35
CA ARG A 627 9.58 -2.52 44.82
C ARG A 627 10.10 -3.69 43.99
N LEU A 628 11.11 -3.48 43.15
CA LEU A 628 11.76 -4.58 42.41
C LEU A 628 12.51 -5.54 43.32
N ASP A 629 13.11 -5.06 44.41
CA ASP A 629 13.80 -5.91 45.39
C ASP A 629 12.81 -6.73 46.23
N GLU A 630 11.62 -6.20 46.53
CA GLU A 630 10.52 -6.96 47.17
C GLU A 630 9.97 -8.03 46.24
N ILE A 631 9.61 -7.66 45.01
CA ILE A 631 9.20 -8.60 43.95
C ILE A 631 10.26 -9.69 43.72
N ALA A 632 11.54 -9.32 43.72
CA ALA A 632 12.64 -10.27 43.57
C ALA A 632 12.82 -11.21 44.77
N LYS A 633 12.34 -10.85 45.98
CA LYS A 633 12.30 -11.75 47.15
C LYS A 633 11.12 -12.70 47.09
N ASP A 634 9.97 -12.24 46.59
CA ASP A 634 8.77 -13.07 46.42
C ASP A 634 9.01 -14.24 45.46
N ARG A 635 9.97 -14.08 44.53
CA ARG A 635 10.52 -15.16 43.71
C ARG A 635 10.89 -16.41 44.51
N ASP A 636 11.59 -16.24 45.63
CA ASP A 636 12.08 -17.36 46.45
C ASP A 636 10.91 -18.04 47.20
N ALA A 637 9.90 -17.25 47.58
CA ALA A 637 8.66 -17.73 48.20
C ALA A 637 7.73 -18.46 47.19
N LEU A 638 7.77 -18.08 45.92
CA LEU A 638 7.04 -18.70 44.80
C LEU A 638 7.76 -19.92 44.20
N HIS A 639 8.95 -20.26 44.71
CA HIS A 639 9.80 -21.35 44.21
C HIS A 639 10.04 -21.27 42.69
N LEU A 640 10.25 -20.05 42.18
CA LEU A 640 10.61 -19.82 40.78
C LEU A 640 12.07 -20.23 40.59
N ARG A 641 12.33 -21.11 39.63
CA ARG A 641 13.68 -21.67 39.41
C ARG A 641 14.43 -20.85 38.37
N GLU A 642 15.69 -20.54 38.67
CA GLU A 642 16.66 -20.07 37.67
C GLU A 642 17.34 -21.31 37.05
N GLU A 643 16.74 -22.07 36.12
CA GLU A 643 17.49 -23.14 35.44
C GLU A 643 17.15 -23.32 33.96
N ASP A 644 18.23 -23.49 33.17
CA ASP A 644 18.29 -24.16 31.87
C ASP A 644 17.44 -25.45 31.90
N GLY A 645 16.81 -25.74 30.76
CA GLY A 645 15.66 -26.64 30.65
C GLY A 645 15.82 -28.10 31.09
N GLU A 646 14.64 -28.71 31.19
CA GLU A 646 14.29 -30.13 31.45
C GLU A 646 13.93 -30.52 32.90
N ARG A 647 12.63 -30.87 33.04
CA ARG A 647 11.97 -31.77 34.02
C ARG A 647 11.44 -31.17 35.33
N ARG A 648 10.10 -31.21 35.49
CA ARG A 648 9.37 -32.22 36.32
C ARG A 648 7.84 -32.04 36.32
N LEU A 649 7.18 -33.09 35.84
CA LEU A 649 5.93 -33.80 36.19
C LEU A 649 4.95 -33.26 37.27
N ASN A 650 3.65 -33.43 36.94
CA ASN A 650 2.50 -33.89 37.76
C ASN A 650 2.33 -33.35 39.20
N ASP A 651 1.19 -32.70 39.50
CA ASP A 651 0.00 -33.32 40.15
C ASP A 651 -1.08 -32.26 40.50
N ALA A 652 -2.34 -32.72 40.59
CA ALA A 652 -3.51 -32.13 41.28
C ALA A 652 -4.19 -30.79 40.83
N CYS A 653 -5.34 -30.96 40.15
CA CYS A 653 -6.69 -30.41 40.42
C CYS A 653 -6.84 -29.04 41.13
N TRP A 654 -7.54 -28.07 40.52
CA TRP A 654 -8.85 -27.50 40.95
C TRP A 654 -9.44 -26.61 39.83
N LYS A 655 -10.73 -26.83 39.50
CA LYS A 655 -11.52 -26.11 38.47
C LYS A 655 -12.02 -24.75 38.96
N LEU A 656 -11.98 -23.73 38.10
CA LEU A 656 -12.94 -22.61 38.10
C LEU A 656 -13.18 -22.11 36.67
N ILE A 657 -14.46 -22.10 36.27
CA ILE A 657 -14.96 -21.59 34.98
C ILE A 657 -15.19 -20.08 35.14
N PRO A 658 -14.62 -19.19 34.29
CA PRO A 658 -15.05 -17.79 34.24
C PRO A 658 -16.28 -17.67 33.35
N THR A 659 -17.36 -17.07 33.86
CA THR A 659 -18.47 -16.57 33.03
C THR A 659 -18.04 -15.26 32.35
N SER A 660 -18.15 -15.21 31.03
CA SER A 660 -17.89 -14.00 30.20
C SER A 660 -18.65 -12.77 30.72
N SER A 661 -17.98 -11.62 30.83
CA SER A 661 -18.53 -10.35 31.30
C SER A 661 -19.34 -9.57 30.25
N LEU A 662 -19.35 -10.02 28.99
CA LEU A 662 -19.98 -9.31 27.87
C LEU A 662 -21.44 -9.72 27.69
N VAL A 663 -22.34 -8.73 27.73
CA VAL A 663 -23.76 -8.88 27.36
C VAL A 663 -24.06 -8.02 26.14
N ASP A 664 -24.83 -8.58 25.20
CA ASP A 664 -25.39 -7.87 24.04
C ASP A 664 -26.73 -7.23 24.43
N ASP A 665 -26.71 -5.94 24.77
CA ASP A 665 -27.87 -5.15 25.20
C ASP A 665 -29.01 -5.14 24.16
N SER A 666 -28.68 -5.31 22.87
CA SER A 666 -29.66 -5.25 21.78
C SER A 666 -30.68 -6.41 21.81
N ARG A 667 -30.40 -7.47 22.58
CA ARG A 667 -31.23 -8.67 22.69
C ARG A 667 -32.06 -8.73 23.96
N VAL A 668 -31.95 -7.74 24.85
CA VAL A 668 -32.66 -7.73 26.13
C VAL A 668 -33.84 -6.78 26.08
N TYR A 669 -35.06 -7.32 26.17
CA TYR A 669 -36.30 -6.56 26.08
C TYR A 669 -37.08 -6.61 27.39
N GLY A 670 -37.58 -5.45 27.85
CA GLY A 670 -38.53 -5.37 28.97
C GLY A 670 -37.93 -5.48 30.37
N ARG A 671 -36.61 -5.31 30.51
CA ARG A 671 -35.88 -5.38 31.80
C ARG A 671 -35.36 -4.01 32.27
N ASP A 672 -35.69 -2.94 31.57
CA ASP A 672 -35.20 -1.58 31.85
C ASP A 672 -35.61 -1.08 33.23
N ILE A 673 -36.80 -1.47 33.70
CA ILE A 673 -37.32 -1.12 35.02
C ILE A 673 -36.55 -1.88 36.10
N ASP A 674 -36.30 -3.18 35.91
CA ASP A 674 -35.51 -4.00 36.85
C ASP A 674 -34.07 -3.49 36.95
N LYS A 675 -33.44 -3.17 35.80
CA LYS A 675 -32.11 -2.56 35.72
C LYS A 675 -32.04 -1.23 36.48
N LYS A 676 -32.98 -0.31 36.24
CA LYS A 676 -33.05 0.99 36.95
C LYS A 676 -33.23 0.84 38.46
N ASN A 677 -34.08 -0.09 38.90
CA ASN A 677 -34.33 -0.32 40.33
C ASN A 677 -33.09 -0.86 41.05
N ILE A 678 -32.33 -1.76 40.40
CA ILE A 678 -31.09 -2.30 40.97
C ILE A 678 -30.01 -1.21 41.03
N ILE A 679 -29.86 -0.39 39.98
CA ILE A 679 -28.93 0.75 39.98
C ILE A 679 -29.31 1.75 41.09
N GLN A 680 -30.59 2.03 41.29
CA GLN A 680 -31.05 2.93 42.36
C GLN A 680 -30.77 2.38 43.77
N LEU A 681 -30.85 1.06 43.96
CA LEU A 681 -30.47 0.39 45.21
C LEU A 681 -28.96 0.39 45.44
N LEU A 682 -28.15 0.28 44.38
CA LEU A 682 -26.69 0.35 44.45
C LEU A 682 -26.18 1.77 44.78
N LEU A 683 -26.95 2.80 44.42
CA LEU A 683 -26.56 4.21 44.55
C LEU A 683 -27.26 4.95 45.72
N SER A 684 -28.09 4.30 46.54
CA SER A 684 -28.79 4.96 47.65
C SER A 684 -27.93 5.04 48.92
N ASP A 685 -27.48 6.25 49.26
CA ASP A 685 -26.69 6.55 50.47
C ASP A 685 -27.54 6.48 51.75
N GLY A 686 -27.46 5.36 52.48
CA GLY A 686 -28.26 5.16 53.69
C GLY A 686 -27.85 4.03 54.62
N GLN A 687 -26.63 4.10 55.19
CA GLN A 687 -26.09 3.35 56.36
C GLN A 687 -25.56 1.91 56.12
N PRO A 688 -24.56 1.46 56.92
CA PRO A 688 -23.58 0.47 56.48
C PRO A 688 -23.94 -0.95 56.92
N LYS A 689 -24.16 -1.85 55.96
CA LYS A 689 -24.01 -3.30 56.11
C LYS A 689 -24.14 -3.93 54.73
N VAL A 690 -23.08 -4.63 54.28
CA VAL A 690 -22.98 -5.42 53.04
C VAL A 690 -24.34 -5.70 52.39
N ASP A 691 -24.72 -4.85 51.44
CA ASP A 691 -26.00 -4.93 50.73
C ASP A 691 -25.89 -6.00 49.65
N VAL A 692 -26.14 -7.24 50.03
CA VAL A 692 -26.34 -8.31 49.05
C VAL A 692 -27.70 -8.07 48.40
N ILE A 693 -27.71 -7.77 47.10
CA ILE A 693 -28.94 -7.66 46.29
C ILE A 693 -29.20 -9.02 45.60
N PRO A 694 -30.10 -9.85 46.12
CA PRO A 694 -30.40 -11.14 45.50
C PRO A 694 -31.30 -10.97 44.27
N ILE A 695 -30.81 -11.39 43.10
CA ILE A 695 -31.61 -11.48 41.87
C ILE A 695 -32.20 -12.90 41.79
N VAL A 696 -33.49 -13.05 42.11
CA VAL A 696 -34.14 -14.36 42.28
C VAL A 696 -35.19 -14.62 41.18
N GLY A 697 -35.24 -15.85 40.66
CA GLY A 697 -36.20 -16.24 39.62
C GLY A 697 -35.88 -17.62 39.00
N PRO A 698 -36.82 -18.23 38.26
CA PRO A 698 -36.64 -19.56 37.68
C PRO A 698 -35.49 -19.64 36.66
N GLY A 699 -34.99 -20.84 36.35
CA GLY A 699 -33.90 -21.03 35.38
C GLY A 699 -34.28 -20.51 33.99
N GLY A 700 -33.36 -19.86 33.28
CA GLY A 700 -33.59 -19.34 31.92
C GLY A 700 -34.20 -17.94 31.80
N VAL A 701 -34.57 -17.28 32.91
CA VAL A 701 -35.21 -15.94 32.89
C VAL A 701 -34.26 -14.74 32.70
N GLY A 702 -32.97 -14.98 32.46
CA GLY A 702 -31.98 -13.92 32.21
C GLY A 702 -31.39 -13.24 33.46
N LYS A 703 -31.31 -13.93 34.61
CA LYS A 703 -30.78 -13.35 35.87
C LYS A 703 -29.32 -12.87 35.77
N THR A 704 -28.44 -13.73 35.25
CA THR A 704 -27.03 -13.42 35.04
C THR A 704 -26.86 -12.30 34.02
N THR A 705 -27.67 -12.33 32.96
CA THR A 705 -27.74 -11.26 31.95
C THR A 705 -28.16 -9.93 32.56
N LEU A 706 -29.16 -9.90 33.44
CA LEU A 706 -29.58 -8.69 34.16
C LEU A 706 -28.49 -8.16 35.11
N ALA A 707 -27.78 -9.04 35.80
CA ALA A 707 -26.65 -8.65 36.66
C ALA A 707 -25.52 -8.02 35.85
N GLN A 708 -25.20 -8.60 34.69
CA GLN A 708 -24.18 -8.09 33.78
C GLN A 708 -24.58 -6.78 33.09
N LEU A 709 -25.86 -6.60 32.76
CA LEU A 709 -26.40 -5.32 32.26
C LEU A 709 -26.27 -4.17 33.26
N VAL A 710 -26.40 -4.47 34.55
CA VAL A 710 -26.19 -3.50 35.63
C VAL A 710 -24.70 -3.25 35.82
N TYR A 711 -23.87 -4.29 35.81
CA TYR A 711 -22.41 -4.18 35.96
C TYR A 711 -21.75 -3.36 34.84
N ASN A 712 -22.18 -3.56 33.59
CA ASN A 712 -21.66 -2.85 32.42
C ASN A 712 -22.34 -1.50 32.17
N ASP A 713 -23.20 -1.03 33.09
CA ASP A 713 -23.82 0.27 32.93
C ASP A 713 -22.78 1.40 33.10
N PRO A 714 -22.76 2.44 32.25
CA PRO A 714 -21.79 3.53 32.35
C PRO A 714 -21.83 4.28 33.68
N MET A 715 -22.95 4.23 34.42
CA MET A 715 -23.04 4.81 35.77
C MET A 715 -22.41 3.91 36.86
N VAL A 716 -22.01 2.69 36.50
CA VAL A 716 -21.45 1.63 37.37
C VAL A 716 -19.99 1.29 37.00
N LEU A 717 -19.56 1.54 35.75
CA LEU A 717 -18.18 1.35 35.28
C LEU A 717 -17.28 2.55 35.62
N ASP A 718 -16.45 2.43 36.66
CA ASP A 718 -15.34 3.35 36.95
C ASP A 718 -14.19 3.20 35.94
N VAL A 719 -13.53 4.32 35.58
CA VAL A 719 -12.33 4.32 34.73
C VAL A 719 -11.12 4.05 35.63
N ASP A 720 -10.65 2.80 35.65
CA ASP A 720 -9.56 2.39 36.55
C ASP A 720 -8.25 3.20 36.37
N GLU A 721 -7.55 3.49 37.49
CA GLU A 721 -6.32 4.30 37.54
C GLU A 721 -5.18 3.70 36.68
N ASP A 722 -5.21 2.39 36.42
CA ASP A 722 -4.22 1.63 35.65
C ASP A 722 -4.44 1.65 34.12
N THR A 723 -5.42 2.41 33.63
CA THR A 723 -5.69 2.54 32.18
C THR A 723 -4.52 3.21 31.43
N LEU A 724 -3.90 2.48 30.49
CA LEU A 724 -2.76 2.96 29.69
C LEU A 724 -3.13 3.54 28.33
N HIS A 725 -4.25 3.11 27.75
CA HIS A 725 -4.68 3.52 26.41
C HIS A 725 -6.17 3.82 26.42
N ALA A 726 -6.53 5.01 25.93
CA ALA A 726 -7.91 5.43 25.81
C ALA A 726 -8.16 5.93 24.39
N SER A 727 -9.29 5.51 23.83
CA SER A 727 -9.79 6.04 22.56
C SER A 727 -11.23 6.48 22.73
N LEU A 728 -11.54 7.69 22.32
CA LEU A 728 -12.89 8.22 22.35
C LEU A 728 -13.53 8.08 20.97
N VAL A 729 -14.69 7.42 20.93
CA VAL A 729 -15.52 7.29 19.74
C VAL A 729 -16.78 8.13 19.96
N PRO A 730 -16.93 9.27 19.27
CA PRO A 730 -18.13 10.09 19.37
C PRO A 730 -19.35 9.32 18.85
N THR A 731 -20.48 9.38 19.55
CA THR A 731 -21.75 8.76 19.13
C THR A 731 -22.65 9.75 18.39
N ASP A 732 -23.56 9.26 17.54
CA ASP A 732 -24.44 10.12 16.73
C ASP A 732 -25.29 11.04 17.61
N GLY A 733 -25.07 12.35 17.51
CA GLY A 733 -25.77 13.40 18.27
C GLY A 733 -24.96 14.07 19.37
N GLN A 734 -23.75 13.60 19.66
CA GLN A 734 -22.83 14.23 20.63
C GLN A 734 -21.95 15.28 19.95
N ASN A 735 -22.28 16.57 20.15
CA ASN A 735 -21.52 17.68 19.56
C ASN A 735 -20.38 18.20 20.45
N ILE A 736 -20.35 17.82 21.73
CA ILE A 736 -19.37 18.26 22.73
C ILE A 736 -18.79 17.03 23.42
N ILE A 737 -17.47 16.98 23.54
CA ILE A 737 -16.76 15.94 24.31
C ILE A 737 -16.40 16.54 25.67
N GLU A 738 -16.97 16.00 26.74
CA GLU A 738 -16.60 16.35 28.11
C GLU A 738 -15.55 15.38 28.65
N PHE A 739 -14.40 15.91 29.11
CA PHE A 739 -13.24 15.12 29.56
C PHE A 739 -13.28 14.73 31.05
N GLN A 740 -14.44 14.88 31.72
CA GLN A 740 -14.54 14.66 33.18
C GLN A 740 -14.20 13.23 33.60
N THR A 741 -14.47 12.24 32.73
CA THR A 741 -14.16 10.82 32.94
C THR A 741 -12.68 10.45 32.76
N LEU A 742 -11.84 11.38 32.27
CA LEU A 742 -10.40 11.16 32.05
C LEU A 742 -9.53 11.73 33.19
N ASN A 743 -10.15 12.10 34.31
CA ASN A 743 -9.43 12.58 35.49
C ASN A 743 -8.80 11.46 36.34
N GLU A 744 -9.31 10.23 36.23
CA GLU A 744 -8.87 9.07 37.01
C GLU A 744 -7.61 8.37 36.47
N PRO A 745 -7.43 8.14 35.15
CA PRO A 745 -6.32 7.36 34.64
C PRO A 745 -4.99 8.15 34.55
N LYS A 746 -4.30 8.31 35.69
CA LYS A 746 -3.01 9.03 35.79
C LYS A 746 -1.88 8.39 34.97
N ARG A 747 -2.00 7.11 34.62
CA ARG A 747 -1.00 6.34 33.86
C ARG A 747 -1.22 6.30 32.35
N LEU A 748 -2.15 7.10 31.84
CA LEU A 748 -2.49 7.12 30.42
C LEU A 748 -1.27 7.46 29.54
N ARG A 749 -0.99 6.61 28.55
CA ARG A 749 0.11 6.75 27.58
C ARG A 749 -0.37 7.12 26.18
N THR A 750 -1.57 6.70 25.81
CA THR A 750 -2.16 7.00 24.50
C THR A 750 -3.57 7.54 24.65
N PHE A 751 -3.85 8.66 24.00
CA PHE A 751 -5.18 9.23 23.89
C PHE A 751 -5.52 9.55 22.42
N LEU A 752 -6.58 8.94 21.89
CA LEU A 752 -7.00 9.07 20.49
C LEU A 752 -8.47 9.46 20.36
N ILE A 753 -8.80 10.40 19.50
CA ILE A 753 -10.18 10.65 19.06
C ILE A 753 -10.40 9.96 17.70
N LEU A 754 -11.28 8.97 17.65
CA LEU A 754 -11.54 8.17 16.45
C LEU A 754 -12.77 8.71 15.70
N LYS A 755 -12.58 9.08 14.43
CA LYS A 755 -13.65 9.62 13.58
C LYS A 755 -14.59 8.51 13.08
N LEU A 756 -15.90 8.66 13.34
CA LEU A 756 -16.96 7.93 12.63
C LEU A 756 -17.27 8.61 11.28
N LYS A 757 -17.78 7.83 10.32
CA LYS A 757 -17.93 8.17 8.89
C LYS A 757 -18.78 9.42 8.56
N GLN A 758 -19.38 10.10 9.53
CA GLN A 758 -20.23 11.27 9.31
C GLN A 758 -19.47 12.60 9.54
N MET A 759 -19.82 13.62 8.76
CA MET A 759 -19.30 15.00 8.86
C MET A 759 -19.84 15.73 10.11
N GLN A 760 -19.75 15.14 11.30
CA GLN A 760 -20.12 15.82 12.54
C GLN A 760 -18.96 16.71 13.01
N VAL A 761 -19.31 17.93 13.38
CA VAL A 761 -18.40 18.96 13.87
C VAL A 761 -18.22 18.75 15.37
N LEU A 762 -17.10 18.15 15.79
CA LEU A 762 -16.83 17.85 17.20
C LEU A 762 -16.20 19.06 17.88
N GLN A 763 -16.94 19.71 18.77
CA GLN A 763 -16.38 20.72 19.64
C GLN A 763 -15.65 20.05 20.80
N VAL A 764 -14.36 20.34 20.91
CA VAL A 764 -13.46 19.80 21.93
C VAL A 764 -12.88 20.97 22.71
N GLU A 765 -13.16 21.00 24.01
CA GLU A 765 -12.46 21.87 24.95
C GLU A 765 -11.47 21.01 25.73
N MET A 766 -10.17 21.31 25.61
CA MET A 766 -9.13 20.64 26.38
C MET A 766 -8.81 21.46 27.62
N PRO A 767 -9.31 21.08 28.81
CA PRO A 767 -9.02 21.83 30.02
C PRO A 767 -7.58 21.65 30.49
N GLU A 768 -7.01 22.74 31.03
CA GLU A 768 -5.62 22.79 31.51
C GLU A 768 -5.29 21.68 32.52
N PHE A 769 -6.22 21.42 33.47
CA PHE A 769 -6.05 20.46 34.55
C PHE A 769 -5.91 19.01 34.05
N LEU A 770 -6.47 18.69 32.88
CA LEU A 770 -6.42 17.33 32.35
C LEU A 770 -4.99 16.97 31.93
N LEU A 771 -4.33 17.82 31.15
CA LEU A 771 -2.95 17.57 30.72
C LEU A 771 -1.95 17.67 31.88
N GLN A 772 -2.26 18.46 32.92
CA GLN A 772 -1.46 18.51 34.15
C GLN A 772 -1.46 17.15 34.89
N ASN A 773 -2.53 16.36 34.75
CA ASN A 773 -2.65 15.05 35.40
C ASN A 773 -2.07 13.90 34.56
N LEU A 774 -2.16 13.98 33.22
CA LEU A 774 -1.81 12.88 32.31
C LEU A 774 -0.33 12.91 31.85
N LYS A 775 0.60 12.96 32.81
CA LYS A 775 2.04 13.19 32.54
C LYS A 775 2.73 12.06 31.77
N CYS A 776 2.17 10.85 31.79
CA CYS A 776 2.70 9.66 31.09
C CYS A 776 2.38 9.62 29.58
N LEU A 777 1.65 10.60 29.05
CA LEU A 777 1.21 10.61 27.65
C LEU A 777 2.39 10.67 26.67
N ARG A 778 2.33 9.78 25.68
CA ARG A 778 3.29 9.63 24.57
C ARG A 778 2.66 9.97 23.23
N THR A 779 1.35 9.76 23.11
CA THR A 779 0.60 9.97 21.87
C THR A 779 -0.71 10.66 22.19
N ILE A 780 -0.94 11.79 21.53
CA ILE A 780 -2.22 12.51 21.54
C ILE A 780 -2.64 12.74 20.08
N ASP A 781 -3.83 12.29 19.71
CA ASP A 781 -4.45 12.62 18.43
C ASP A 781 -5.81 13.28 18.62
N LEU A 782 -5.87 14.57 18.31
CA LEU A 782 -7.06 15.42 18.35
C LEU A 782 -7.49 15.85 16.93
N SER A 783 -7.04 15.13 15.90
CA SER A 783 -7.35 15.45 14.51
C SER A 783 -8.86 15.42 14.25
N TYR A 784 -9.31 16.24 13.30
CA TYR A 784 -10.71 16.38 12.90
C TYR A 784 -11.65 16.93 13.99
N THR A 785 -11.11 17.72 14.92
CA THR A 785 -11.87 18.42 15.96
C THR A 785 -11.91 19.93 15.68
N MET A 786 -12.85 20.65 16.29
CA MET A 786 -12.92 22.12 16.20
C MET A 786 -12.00 22.84 17.20
N LEU A 787 -10.95 22.18 17.67
CA LEU A 787 -10.04 22.75 18.66
C LEU A 787 -9.43 24.06 18.15
N GLU A 788 -9.62 25.16 18.88
CA GLU A 788 -9.12 26.49 18.51
C GLU A 788 -7.81 26.87 19.23
N VAL A 789 -7.64 26.39 20.46
CA VAL A 789 -6.52 26.72 21.35
C VAL A 789 -6.07 25.44 22.04
N LEU A 790 -4.75 25.24 22.08
CA LEU A 790 -4.13 24.17 22.86
C LEU A 790 -3.62 24.77 24.19
N PRO A 791 -3.94 24.17 25.35
CA PRO A 791 -3.51 24.69 26.66
C PRO A 791 -1.98 24.67 26.83
N ASP A 792 -1.45 25.59 27.65
CA ASP A 792 -0.01 25.74 27.90
C ASP A 792 0.57 24.49 28.60
N SER A 793 -0.24 23.77 29.38
CA SER A 793 0.14 22.53 30.06
C SER A 793 0.55 21.40 29.11
N ILE A 794 0.31 21.51 27.80
CA ILE A 794 0.88 20.56 26.80
C ILE A 794 2.40 20.45 26.92
N GLY A 795 3.09 21.55 27.26
CA GLY A 795 4.54 21.59 27.42
C GLY A 795 5.06 20.78 28.61
N GLU A 796 4.18 20.39 29.55
CA GLU A 796 4.53 19.56 30.70
C GLU A 796 4.61 18.07 30.35
N LEU A 797 4.09 17.65 29.19
CA LEU A 797 4.04 16.25 28.74
C LEU A 797 5.40 15.77 28.19
N LYS A 798 6.40 15.68 29.07
CA LYS A 798 7.79 15.34 28.72
C LYS A 798 7.97 14.07 27.87
N HIS A 799 7.03 13.13 27.95
CA HIS A 799 7.06 11.86 27.23
C HIS A 799 6.41 11.91 25.84
N LEU A 800 5.79 13.02 25.45
CA LEU A 800 5.04 13.14 24.21
C LEU A 800 5.95 12.99 22.98
N ARG A 801 5.56 12.12 22.05
CA ARG A 801 6.26 11.79 20.81
C ARG A 801 5.42 12.11 19.57
N TYR A 802 4.11 12.04 19.68
CA TYR A 802 3.17 12.32 18.61
C TYR A 802 2.09 13.28 19.08
N LEU A 803 1.89 14.36 18.32
CA LEU A 803 0.79 15.29 18.47
C LEU A 803 0.08 15.48 17.12
N GLY A 804 -1.10 14.89 17.00
CA GLY A 804 -1.98 15.00 15.84
C GLY A 804 -3.02 16.11 16.04
N LEU A 805 -2.99 17.12 15.17
CA LEU A 805 -3.92 18.26 15.17
C LEU A 805 -4.48 18.50 13.77
N ARG A 806 -4.47 17.49 12.90
CA ARG A 806 -4.87 17.63 11.50
C ARG A 806 -6.31 18.09 11.40
N GLU A 807 -6.58 19.02 10.48
CA GLU A 807 -7.94 19.51 10.20
C GLU A 807 -8.64 20.06 11.45
N THR A 808 -7.88 20.78 12.29
CA THR A 808 -8.39 21.55 13.44
C THR A 808 -8.43 23.05 13.12
N ASN A 809 -9.13 23.82 13.98
CA ASN A 809 -9.22 25.27 13.87
C ASN A 809 -8.15 26.02 14.69
N ILE A 810 -7.05 25.33 15.02
CA ILE A 810 -6.03 25.89 15.90
C ILE A 810 -5.40 27.15 15.29
N ARG A 811 -5.35 28.22 16.08
CA ARG A 811 -4.88 29.55 15.59
C ARG A 811 -3.42 29.82 15.96
N VAL A 812 -3.05 29.44 17.19
CA VAL A 812 -1.72 29.65 17.78
C VAL A 812 -1.37 28.39 18.58
N LEU A 813 -0.11 27.97 18.48
CA LEU A 813 0.44 26.93 19.34
C LEU A 813 1.14 27.60 20.54
N PRO A 814 1.00 27.06 21.76
CA PRO A 814 1.63 27.62 22.94
C PRO A 814 3.16 27.51 22.88
N GLU A 815 3.89 28.50 23.39
CA GLU A 815 5.37 28.47 23.45
C GLU A 815 5.88 27.31 24.31
N SER A 816 5.10 26.88 25.30
CA SER A 816 5.41 25.73 26.15
C SER A 816 5.60 24.43 25.36
N LEU A 817 4.95 24.28 24.19
CA LEU A 817 5.10 23.14 23.29
C LEU A 817 6.56 22.94 22.87
N CYS A 818 7.35 24.01 22.79
CA CYS A 818 8.77 23.99 22.47
C CYS A 818 9.64 23.32 23.54
N SER A 819 9.06 23.00 24.69
CA SER A 819 9.70 22.22 25.76
C SER A 819 9.58 20.71 25.53
N LEU A 820 8.87 20.25 24.50
CA LEU A 820 8.65 18.83 24.21
C LEU A 820 9.82 18.20 23.42
N TYR A 821 11.00 18.13 24.03
CA TYR A 821 12.23 17.69 23.37
C TYR A 821 12.17 16.26 22.77
N ASN A 822 11.27 15.42 23.25
CA ASN A 822 11.03 14.05 22.76
C ASN A 822 10.06 13.98 21.57
N LEU A 823 9.41 15.09 21.18
CA LEU A 823 8.40 15.11 20.12
C LEU A 823 9.02 14.73 18.77
N GLN A 824 8.41 13.77 18.08
CA GLN A 824 8.87 13.24 16.80
C GLN A 824 7.96 13.62 15.64
N VAL A 825 6.65 13.75 15.90
CA VAL A 825 5.64 14.09 14.90
C VAL A 825 4.76 15.22 15.42
N LEU A 826 4.66 16.28 14.62
CA LEU A 826 3.69 17.36 14.80
C LEU A 826 2.89 17.49 13.50
N ASP A 827 1.62 17.07 13.52
CA ASP A 827 0.75 17.13 12.35
C ASP A 827 -0.26 18.28 12.45
N LEU A 828 0.00 19.37 11.72
CA LEU A 828 -0.88 20.54 11.54
C LEU A 828 -1.45 20.57 10.12
N SER A 829 -1.47 19.44 9.41
CA SER A 829 -2.00 19.37 8.05
C SER A 829 -3.43 19.89 8.02
N HIS A 830 -3.75 20.71 7.02
CA HIS A 830 -5.10 21.27 6.84
C HIS A 830 -5.62 22.16 8.00
N CYS A 831 -4.75 22.64 8.90
CA CYS A 831 -5.12 23.66 9.89
C CYS A 831 -5.16 25.04 9.23
N MET A 832 -6.29 25.43 8.64
CA MET A 832 -6.33 26.65 7.80
C MET A 832 -6.26 27.95 8.61
N SER A 833 -6.47 27.88 9.93
CA SER A 833 -6.53 29.05 10.83
C SER A 833 -5.21 29.40 11.51
N ILE A 834 -4.17 28.57 11.37
CA ILE A 834 -2.88 28.79 12.06
C ILE A 834 -2.12 29.96 11.42
N LEU A 835 -1.67 30.90 12.25
CA LEU A 835 -1.00 32.14 11.77
C LEU A 835 0.50 32.14 12.05
N GLU A 836 0.93 31.60 13.19
CA GLU A 836 2.34 31.58 13.60
C GLU A 836 2.70 30.26 14.28
N LEU A 837 3.95 29.83 14.06
CA LEU A 837 4.58 28.80 14.87
C LEU A 837 5.34 29.45 16.03
N PRO A 838 5.49 28.75 17.16
CA PRO A 838 6.16 29.28 18.34
C PRO A 838 7.66 29.48 18.07
N GLN A 839 8.26 30.53 18.63
CA GLN A 839 9.66 30.91 18.43
C GLN A 839 10.61 29.76 18.76
N GLY A 840 10.30 29.00 19.80
CA GLY A 840 11.11 27.88 20.25
C GLY A 840 11.01 26.60 19.41
N ILE A 841 10.29 26.55 18.28
CA ILE A 841 10.03 25.28 17.56
C ILE A 841 11.33 24.56 17.14
N GLY A 842 12.41 25.30 16.91
CA GLY A 842 13.75 24.76 16.62
C GLY A 842 14.39 23.97 17.78
N ASN A 843 13.80 24.03 18.98
CA ASN A 843 14.22 23.27 20.17
C ASN A 843 13.77 21.81 20.11
N LEU A 844 12.82 21.46 19.25
CA LEU A 844 12.28 20.10 19.10
C LEU A 844 13.26 19.19 18.35
N VAL A 845 14.47 19.01 18.87
CA VAL A 845 15.59 18.32 18.20
C VAL A 845 15.31 16.87 17.80
N SER A 846 14.31 16.23 18.42
CA SER A 846 13.86 14.87 18.06
C SER A 846 12.83 14.83 16.93
N LEU A 847 12.36 15.99 16.44
CA LEU A 847 11.29 16.10 15.45
C LEU A 847 11.76 15.55 14.10
N ARG A 848 10.95 14.63 13.55
CA ARG A 848 11.21 13.96 12.27
C ARG A 848 10.19 14.36 11.21
N HIS A 849 8.96 14.67 11.63
CA HIS A 849 7.87 15.01 10.73
C HIS A 849 7.17 16.26 11.23
N LEU A 850 7.23 17.32 10.42
CA LEU A 850 6.49 18.56 10.64
C LEU A 850 5.58 18.78 9.44
N SER A 851 4.28 18.61 9.65
CA SER A 851 3.28 18.86 8.62
C SER A 851 2.61 20.18 8.89
N LEU A 852 2.81 21.16 8.01
CA LEU A 852 2.15 22.45 7.99
C LEU A 852 1.04 22.50 6.92
N PRO A 853 0.04 23.39 7.07
CA PRO A 853 -0.92 23.67 6.01
C PRO A 853 -0.19 24.16 4.77
N VAL A 854 -0.66 23.74 3.58
CA VAL A 854 -0.09 24.19 2.30
C VAL A 854 -1.21 24.86 1.49
N MET A 855 -1.22 26.19 1.49
CA MET A 855 -2.07 27.01 0.63
C MET A 855 -1.23 28.12 -0.02
N GLU A 856 -1.58 28.48 -1.25
CA GLU A 856 -0.84 29.49 -2.04
C GLU A 856 -0.88 30.88 -1.39
N ASP A 857 -1.97 31.21 -0.69
CA ASP A 857 -2.15 32.49 0.02
C ASP A 857 -1.87 32.40 1.53
N SER A 858 -1.40 31.26 2.04
CA SER A 858 -1.12 31.13 3.48
C SER A 858 0.13 31.91 3.85
N HIS A 859 0.04 32.72 4.90
CA HIS A 859 1.14 33.52 5.43
C HIS A 859 1.49 33.10 6.85
N ILE A 860 1.92 31.84 7.00
CA ILE A 860 2.41 31.34 8.30
C ILE A 860 3.73 32.03 8.60
N CYS A 861 3.80 32.72 9.74
CA CYS A 861 5.04 33.29 10.22
C CYS A 861 5.94 32.17 10.78
N MET A 862 6.98 31.81 10.02
CA MET A 862 7.98 30.83 10.44
C MET A 862 9.02 31.48 11.37
N PRO A 863 9.40 30.82 12.48
CA PRO A 863 10.43 31.30 13.41
C PRO A 863 11.85 31.00 12.93
N THR A 864 12.83 31.75 13.43
CA THR A 864 14.27 31.42 13.27
C THR A 864 14.65 30.15 14.03
N GLY A 865 15.69 29.45 13.58
CA GLY A 865 16.24 28.26 14.23
C GLY A 865 15.64 26.93 13.75
N LEU A 866 14.78 26.94 12.73
CA LEU A 866 14.23 25.72 12.14
C LEU A 866 15.33 24.82 11.56
N GLY A 867 16.43 25.40 11.07
CA GLY A 867 17.61 24.66 10.60
C GLY A 867 18.31 23.83 11.68
N ASN A 868 17.99 24.03 12.96
CA ASN A 868 18.48 23.17 14.05
C ASN A 868 17.80 21.80 14.08
N LEU A 869 16.67 21.62 13.38
CA LEU A 869 15.94 20.36 13.29
C LEU A 869 16.62 19.38 12.32
N THR A 870 17.87 19.01 12.62
CA THR A 870 18.70 18.19 11.72
C THR A 870 18.18 16.76 11.53
N ASN A 871 17.30 16.28 12.41
CA ASN A 871 16.65 14.97 12.30
C ASN A 871 15.36 15.00 11.46
N LEU A 872 14.98 16.17 10.91
CA LEU A 872 13.74 16.35 10.17
C LEU A 872 13.82 15.64 8.81
N ARG A 873 12.90 14.69 8.59
CA ARG A 873 12.81 13.85 7.39
C ARG A 873 11.70 14.31 6.45
N SER A 874 10.68 14.97 6.99
CA SER A 874 9.52 15.46 6.25
C SER A 874 9.12 16.85 6.71
N LEU A 875 9.00 17.76 5.76
CA LEU A 875 8.45 19.11 5.94
C LEU A 875 7.50 19.41 4.78
N SER A 876 6.20 19.61 5.07
CA SER A 876 5.22 19.81 4.00
C SER A 876 5.38 21.14 3.25
N ALA A 877 5.85 22.19 3.93
CA ALA A 877 6.10 23.51 3.38
C ALA A 877 7.09 24.32 4.24
N PHE A 878 7.89 25.16 3.61
CA PHE A 878 8.80 26.11 4.22
C PHE A 878 8.44 27.52 3.74
N TYR A 879 7.96 28.37 4.66
CA TYR A 879 7.54 29.74 4.35
C TYR A 879 8.66 30.72 4.66
N ILE A 880 9.06 31.50 3.66
CA ILE A 880 10.07 32.55 3.79
C ILE A 880 9.40 33.87 4.14
N GLY A 881 9.93 34.56 5.14
CA GLY A 881 9.55 35.92 5.49
C GLY A 881 8.33 36.06 6.41
N GLY A 882 8.30 37.20 7.10
CA GLY A 882 7.30 37.61 8.08
C GLY A 882 7.89 38.70 8.98
N ASN A 883 7.12 39.75 9.30
CA ASN A 883 7.63 40.94 10.00
C ASN A 883 8.13 40.68 11.44
N LYS A 884 7.80 39.52 12.03
CA LYS A 884 8.00 39.25 13.46
C LYS A 884 9.23 38.39 13.74
N TRP A 885 9.54 37.40 12.88
CA TRP A 885 10.54 36.37 13.21
C TRP A 885 11.65 36.17 12.17
N HIS A 886 11.62 36.86 11.02
CA HIS A 886 12.71 36.85 10.02
C HIS A 886 13.32 35.45 9.70
N CYS A 887 12.50 34.42 9.46
CA CYS A 887 13.02 33.13 8.97
C CYS A 887 13.62 33.29 7.57
N GLY A 888 14.96 33.27 7.52
CA GLY A 888 15.75 33.40 6.30
C GLY A 888 15.91 32.08 5.56
N ILE A 889 16.16 32.17 4.26
CA ILE A 889 16.34 30.99 3.40
C ILE A 889 17.53 30.10 3.83
N GLY A 890 18.53 30.68 4.51
CA GLY A 890 19.71 29.96 5.00
C GLY A 890 19.41 28.86 6.02
N GLU A 891 18.26 28.89 6.70
CA GLU A 891 17.82 27.84 7.63
C GLU A 891 17.64 26.48 6.92
N LEU A 892 17.33 26.47 5.61
CA LEU A 892 17.19 25.25 4.81
C LEU A 892 18.50 24.44 4.76
N THR A 893 19.66 25.09 4.93
CA THR A 893 20.97 24.41 4.86
C THR A 893 21.18 23.37 5.97
N GLY A 894 20.45 23.47 7.08
CA GLY A 894 20.46 22.48 8.17
C GLY A 894 19.55 21.27 7.95
N LEU A 895 18.58 21.36 7.04
CA LEU A 895 17.52 20.37 6.81
C LEU A 895 17.92 19.34 5.74
N VAL A 896 19.07 18.71 5.91
CA VAL A 896 19.76 17.92 4.86
C VAL A 896 19.07 16.60 4.48
N ASP A 897 18.22 16.05 5.35
CA ASP A 897 17.59 14.73 5.18
C ASP A 897 16.19 14.77 4.55
N LEU A 898 15.73 15.94 4.09
CA LEU A 898 14.44 16.10 3.40
C LEU A 898 14.46 15.47 2.00
N ARG A 899 13.40 14.71 1.68
CA ARG A 899 13.18 14.13 0.34
C ARG A 899 12.34 15.00 -0.58
N GLU A 900 11.35 15.69 -0.02
CA GLU A 900 10.51 16.64 -0.72
C GLU A 900 10.54 17.97 0.02
N LEU A 901 10.62 19.08 -0.72
CA LEU A 901 10.58 20.42 -0.16
C LEU A 901 9.64 21.30 -0.99
N ARG A 902 8.75 22.00 -0.30
CA ARG A 902 7.94 23.08 -0.89
C ARG A 902 8.36 24.39 -0.27
N ILE A 903 8.79 25.35 -1.08
CA ILE A 903 9.21 26.68 -0.62
C ILE A 903 8.16 27.70 -1.06
N LEU A 904 7.71 28.54 -0.14
CA LEU A 904 6.77 29.63 -0.40
C LEU A 904 7.39 30.96 0.04
N GLY A 905 7.07 32.05 -0.65
CA GLY A 905 7.48 33.39 -0.25
C GLY A 905 8.89 33.79 -0.69
N LEU A 906 9.44 33.14 -1.72
CA LEU A 906 10.80 33.41 -2.22
C LEU A 906 10.99 34.85 -2.73
N GLU A 907 9.91 35.56 -3.07
CA GLU A 907 9.95 36.98 -3.44
C GLU A 907 10.41 37.93 -2.32
N ARG A 908 10.56 37.44 -1.09
CA ARG A 908 10.93 38.22 0.10
C ARG A 908 12.43 38.13 0.45
N VAL A 909 13.19 37.34 -0.30
CA VAL A 909 14.64 37.14 -0.12
C VAL A 909 15.41 38.40 -0.49
N THR A 910 16.42 38.75 0.29
CA THR A 910 17.33 39.90 0.08
C THR A 910 18.73 39.44 -0.34
N GLU A 911 19.63 40.34 -0.79
CA GLU A 911 20.99 39.95 -1.22
C GLU A 911 21.84 39.35 -0.09
N SER A 912 21.50 39.64 1.17
CA SER A 912 22.15 39.03 2.34
C SER A 912 21.72 37.59 2.62
N ASP A 913 20.63 37.13 2.01
CA ASP A 913 20.03 35.83 2.26
C ASP A 913 20.57 34.80 1.24
N ASN A 914 21.56 34.00 1.66
CA ASN A 914 22.10 32.92 0.83
C ASN A 914 21.72 31.55 1.40
N ALA A 915 21.30 30.64 0.52
CA ALA A 915 21.10 29.22 0.84
C ALA A 915 21.83 28.34 -0.15
N ASP A 916 22.76 27.54 0.36
CA ASP A 916 23.44 26.50 -0.41
C ASP A 916 22.69 25.17 -0.25
N LEU A 917 21.83 24.87 -1.23
CA LEU A 917 21.06 23.62 -1.24
C LEU A 917 21.84 22.44 -1.85
N THR A 918 23.13 22.59 -2.18
CA THR A 918 23.95 21.48 -2.68
C THR A 918 24.15 20.38 -1.64
N LYS A 919 24.02 20.72 -0.35
CA LYS A 919 24.14 19.76 0.78
C LYS A 919 22.93 18.83 0.89
N MET A 920 21.78 19.17 0.30
CA MET A 920 20.54 18.40 0.36
C MET A 920 20.56 17.23 -0.65
N LYS A 921 21.49 16.29 -0.46
CA LYS A 921 21.72 15.16 -1.40
C LYS A 921 20.55 14.19 -1.53
N ASN A 922 19.66 14.18 -0.54
CA ASN A 922 18.49 13.31 -0.48
C ASN A 922 17.23 13.95 -1.09
N LEU A 923 17.30 15.23 -1.51
CA LEU A 923 16.17 15.94 -2.09
C LEU A 923 15.88 15.44 -3.50
N GLU A 924 14.70 14.86 -3.68
CA GLU A 924 14.21 14.32 -4.96
C GLU A 924 13.19 15.26 -5.62
N LYS A 925 12.42 16.01 -4.83
CA LYS A 925 11.36 16.90 -5.32
C LYS A 925 11.44 18.28 -4.70
N LEU A 926 11.46 19.30 -5.55
CA LEU A 926 11.44 20.70 -5.15
C LEU A 926 10.25 21.41 -5.83
N THR A 927 9.38 22.00 -5.03
CA THR A 927 8.30 22.85 -5.53
C THR A 927 8.45 24.24 -4.95
N ILE A 928 8.36 25.26 -5.78
CA ILE A 928 8.46 26.64 -5.36
C ILE A 928 7.17 27.38 -5.77
N PHE A 929 6.64 28.17 -4.84
CA PHE A 929 5.52 29.06 -5.06
C PHE A 929 5.97 30.51 -4.83
N TRP A 930 5.80 31.35 -5.85
CA TRP A 930 5.81 32.81 -5.71
C TRP A 930 4.39 33.30 -5.51
N SER A 931 4.21 34.33 -4.69
CA SER A 931 2.91 34.98 -4.56
C SER A 931 2.48 35.57 -5.91
N TYR A 932 1.29 35.23 -6.42
CA TYR A 932 0.69 35.97 -7.52
C TYR A 932 0.53 37.42 -7.06
N GLY A 933 1.20 38.36 -7.72
CA GLY A 933 1.10 39.77 -7.37
C GLY A 933 -0.37 40.20 -7.48
N SER A 934 -1.07 40.31 -6.36
CA SER A 934 -2.43 40.83 -6.37
C SER A 934 -2.36 42.29 -6.83
N CYS A 935 -2.88 42.50 -8.03
CA CYS A 935 -3.46 43.75 -8.50
C CYS A 935 -2.48 44.92 -8.71
N THR A 936 -2.18 45.15 -9.99
CA THR A 936 -2.02 46.52 -10.51
C THR A 936 -3.21 47.36 -10.08
N ALA A 937 -2.93 48.60 -9.68
CA ALA A 937 -3.92 49.60 -9.35
C ALA A 937 -4.94 49.78 -10.49
N SER A 938 -6.14 49.23 -10.35
CA SER A 938 -7.38 49.72 -10.97
C SER A 938 -8.58 48.92 -10.46
N ASP A 939 -9.41 49.61 -9.69
CA ASP A 939 -10.87 49.50 -9.53
C ASP A 939 -11.53 48.16 -9.14
N ASP A 940 -12.34 48.26 -8.07
CA ASP A 940 -13.41 47.35 -7.64
C ASP A 940 -13.08 45.99 -6.99
N CYS A 941 -12.24 46.01 -5.95
CA CYS A 941 -12.23 44.96 -4.93
C CYS A 941 -12.79 45.45 -3.59
N SER A 942 -14.11 45.65 -3.54
CA SER A 942 -14.85 45.94 -2.31
C SER A 942 -15.83 44.83 -1.89
N ARG A 943 -15.83 43.64 -2.52
CA ARG A 943 -16.91 42.66 -2.30
C ARG A 943 -16.55 41.20 -1.99
N ILE A 944 -15.31 40.88 -1.62
CA ILE A 944 -15.05 39.59 -0.96
C ILE A 944 -14.25 39.83 0.33
N ARG A 945 -14.99 40.28 1.35
CA ARG A 945 -14.61 40.11 2.75
C ARG A 945 -14.91 38.65 3.12
N VAL A 946 -13.88 37.83 3.30
CA VAL A 946 -13.93 36.82 4.35
C VAL A 946 -13.01 37.31 5.46
N GLN A 947 -13.65 37.49 6.60
CA GLN A 947 -13.21 38.21 7.77
C GLN A 947 -12.34 37.29 8.61
N TYR A 948 -11.02 37.50 8.59
CA TYR A 948 -10.20 37.27 9.77
C TYR A 948 -9.52 38.59 10.11
N ASN A 949 -9.90 39.14 11.26
CA ASN A 949 -9.32 40.34 11.84
C ASN A 949 -7.83 40.12 12.13
N CYS A 950 -6.96 40.55 11.22
CA CYS A 950 -5.59 40.95 11.53
C CYS A 950 -5.48 42.45 11.27
N THR A 951 -5.97 43.25 12.23
CA THR A 951 -6.10 44.72 12.11
C THR A 951 -4.78 45.50 12.21
N ASN A 952 -3.60 44.90 12.02
CA ASN A 952 -2.34 45.62 12.17
C ASN A 952 -1.23 45.27 11.18
N TRP A 953 -1.54 44.89 9.93
CA TRP A 953 -0.58 45.18 8.86
C TRP A 953 -0.73 46.63 8.43
N ARG A 954 -0.15 47.56 9.20
CA ARG A 954 0.23 48.84 8.59
C ARG A 954 1.04 48.49 7.35
N ARG A 955 0.57 48.91 6.18
CA ARG A 955 1.39 48.96 4.95
C ARG A 955 2.56 49.91 5.22
N THR A 956 3.57 49.44 5.94
CA THR A 956 4.94 49.82 5.63
C THR A 956 5.21 49.16 4.29
N THR A 957 4.97 49.90 3.21
CA THR A 957 5.71 49.74 1.96
C THR A 957 7.18 49.93 2.32
N ILE A 958 7.81 48.84 2.79
CA ILE A 958 9.26 48.76 2.77
C ILE A 958 9.56 48.64 1.28
N ASP A 959 10.24 49.66 0.74
CA ASP A 959 10.96 49.58 -0.53
C ASP A 959 12.06 48.52 -0.38
N ILE A 960 11.66 47.24 -0.33
CA ILE A 960 12.59 46.14 -0.52
C ILE A 960 12.97 46.24 -1.99
N GLN A 961 14.25 46.47 -2.27
CA GLN A 961 14.81 46.22 -3.60
C GLN A 961 14.43 44.78 -3.97
N LYS A 962 13.36 44.61 -4.76
CA LYS A 962 12.90 43.30 -5.17
C LYS A 962 13.96 42.71 -6.08
N LEU A 963 14.69 41.73 -5.57
CA LEU A 963 15.58 40.93 -6.39
C LEU A 963 14.77 40.25 -7.49
N ASP A 964 15.35 40.19 -8.69
CA ASP A 964 14.77 39.40 -9.76
C ASP A 964 14.68 37.94 -9.29
N ALA A 965 13.53 37.29 -9.46
CA ALA A 965 13.36 35.88 -9.12
C ALA A 965 14.41 34.99 -9.83
N ALA A 966 14.90 35.43 -10.99
CA ALA A 966 16.02 34.79 -11.69
C ALA A 966 17.31 34.83 -10.86
N TYR A 967 17.62 35.96 -10.22
CA TYR A 967 18.78 36.09 -9.35
C TYR A 967 18.66 35.20 -8.11
N VAL A 968 17.47 35.14 -7.50
CA VAL A 968 17.23 34.29 -6.32
C VAL A 968 17.42 32.80 -6.67
N LEU A 969 16.84 32.34 -7.79
CA LEU A 969 16.98 30.95 -8.24
C LEU A 969 18.41 30.58 -8.66
N GLU A 970 19.17 31.51 -9.22
CA GLU A 970 20.57 31.28 -9.60
C GLU A 970 21.44 31.02 -8.36
N ASN A 971 21.15 31.71 -7.25
CA ASN A 971 21.93 31.64 -6.01
C ASN A 971 21.52 30.48 -5.07
N LEU A 972 20.43 29.75 -5.36
CA LEU A 972 19.98 28.60 -4.54
C LEU A 972 20.92 27.37 -4.60
N GLN A 973 21.76 27.29 -5.64
CA GLN A 973 22.71 26.19 -5.87
C GLN A 973 22.11 24.79 -5.62
N LEU A 974 21.24 24.33 -6.53
CA LEU A 974 20.56 23.05 -6.40
C LEU A 974 21.49 21.85 -6.62
N HIS A 975 21.30 20.78 -5.86
CA HIS A 975 22.01 19.52 -6.07
C HIS A 975 21.45 18.75 -7.29
N THR A 976 22.32 18.05 -8.02
CA THR A 976 21.99 17.34 -9.28
C THR A 976 21.18 16.04 -9.10
N THR A 977 20.82 15.69 -7.86
CA THR A 977 19.99 14.51 -7.54
C THR A 977 18.50 14.70 -7.80
N LEU A 978 18.07 15.95 -8.02
CA LEU A 978 16.67 16.33 -8.17
C LEU A 978 16.00 15.58 -9.34
N LYS A 979 14.83 14.99 -9.08
CA LYS A 979 14.00 14.28 -10.06
C LYS A 979 12.82 15.11 -10.55
N GLU A 980 12.24 15.93 -9.67
CA GLU A 980 11.09 16.76 -9.97
C GLU A 980 11.32 18.23 -9.54
N LEU A 981 11.08 19.15 -10.47
CA LEU A 981 11.10 20.58 -10.22
C LEU A 981 9.78 21.22 -10.64
N ALA A 982 9.16 21.99 -9.76
CA ALA A 982 7.96 22.76 -10.08
C ALA A 982 8.14 24.22 -9.64
N LEU A 983 7.99 25.17 -10.56
CA LEU A 983 8.00 26.61 -10.32
C LEU A 983 6.60 27.15 -10.62
N ASN A 984 5.91 27.68 -9.62
CA ASN A 984 4.55 28.22 -9.75
C ASN A 984 4.51 29.71 -9.40
N GLY A 985 3.87 30.52 -10.24
CA GLY A 985 3.76 31.97 -10.06
C GLY A 985 5.07 32.73 -10.32
N TYR A 986 6.05 32.10 -10.97
CA TYR A 986 7.38 32.69 -11.19
C TYR A 986 7.29 34.02 -11.97
N ASN A 987 7.90 35.07 -11.42
CA ASN A 987 7.86 36.43 -11.96
C ASN A 987 9.26 36.97 -12.31
N GLY A 988 10.19 36.08 -12.68
CA GLY A 988 11.52 36.49 -13.13
C GLY A 988 11.52 36.88 -14.61
N THR A 989 12.46 37.76 -14.98
CA THR A 989 12.59 38.21 -16.40
C THR A 989 13.14 37.13 -17.32
N ARG A 990 13.89 36.19 -16.77
CA ARG A 990 14.50 35.03 -17.45
C ARG A 990 14.45 33.81 -16.53
N LEU A 991 14.52 32.61 -17.09
CA LEU A 991 14.72 31.39 -16.31
C LEU A 991 16.21 31.20 -15.95
N PRO A 992 16.54 30.50 -14.85
CA PRO A 992 17.93 30.36 -14.39
C PRO A 992 18.79 29.55 -15.35
N SER A 993 20.09 29.83 -15.38
CA SER A 993 21.00 29.33 -16.43
C SER A 993 21.24 27.82 -16.36
N TRP A 994 21.15 27.26 -15.15
CA TRP A 994 21.27 25.83 -14.87
C TRP A 994 20.05 25.01 -15.32
N LEU A 995 18.90 25.65 -15.59
CA LEU A 995 17.66 24.98 -15.97
C LEU A 995 17.75 24.52 -17.43
N GLY A 996 18.34 23.34 -17.66
CA GLY A 996 18.71 22.84 -18.99
C GLY A 996 20.16 22.35 -19.08
N ASP A 997 20.90 22.43 -17.98
CA ASP A 997 22.25 21.87 -17.85
C ASP A 997 22.17 20.33 -17.79
N PRO A 998 22.90 19.59 -18.67
CA PRO A 998 22.94 18.13 -18.65
C PRO A 998 23.37 17.48 -17.33
N SER A 999 24.04 18.22 -16.43
CA SER A 999 24.41 17.74 -15.10
C SER A 999 23.22 17.36 -14.22
N PHE A 1000 22.03 17.91 -14.48
CA PHE A 1000 20.76 17.47 -13.89
C PHE A 1000 20.22 16.20 -14.57
N SER A 1001 21.05 15.17 -14.65
CA SER A 1001 20.77 13.95 -15.41
C SER A 1001 19.64 13.09 -14.82
N LYS A 1002 19.22 13.36 -13.58
CA LYS A 1002 18.12 12.66 -12.90
C LYS A 1002 16.77 13.37 -13.02
N LEU A 1003 16.72 14.58 -13.57
CA LEU A 1003 15.51 15.39 -13.65
C LEU A 1003 14.56 14.80 -14.71
N THR A 1004 13.45 14.20 -14.24
CA THR A 1004 12.46 13.52 -15.07
C THR A 1004 11.20 14.34 -15.30
N SER A 1005 10.90 15.29 -14.41
CA SER A 1005 9.69 16.11 -14.47
C SER A 1005 10.00 17.58 -14.18
N ILE A 1006 9.54 18.46 -15.06
CA ILE A 1006 9.63 19.91 -14.89
C ILE A 1006 8.25 20.53 -15.12
N ARG A 1007 7.80 21.34 -14.16
CA ARG A 1007 6.61 22.18 -14.29
C ARG A 1007 7.00 23.65 -14.16
N LEU A 1008 6.82 24.42 -15.23
CA LEU A 1008 7.02 25.86 -15.27
C LEU A 1008 5.67 26.53 -15.45
N ASP A 1009 5.11 27.07 -14.38
CA ASP A 1009 3.84 27.81 -14.38
C ASP A 1009 4.16 29.28 -14.05
N LEU A 1010 4.46 30.06 -15.09
CA LEU A 1010 4.98 31.43 -14.95
C LEU A 1010 3.78 32.39 -14.91
N GLY A 1011 3.63 33.18 -13.85
CA GLY A 1011 2.42 33.98 -13.65
C GLY A 1011 2.35 35.30 -14.43
N ASP A 1012 3.42 35.72 -15.13
CA ASP A 1012 3.57 37.08 -15.67
C ASP A 1012 4.07 37.11 -17.13
N ASP A 1013 3.78 38.23 -17.78
CA ASP A 1013 4.12 38.67 -19.14
C ASP A 1013 5.64 38.72 -19.40
N LYS A 1014 6.53 38.68 -18.40
CA LYS A 1014 7.94 39.12 -18.58
C LYS A 1014 8.89 38.12 -19.24
N CYS A 1015 8.72 36.82 -19.02
CA CYS A 1015 9.66 35.82 -19.54
C CYS A 1015 9.35 35.49 -21.00
N THR A 1016 10.29 35.77 -21.91
CA THR A 1016 10.11 35.58 -23.36
C THR A 1016 10.94 34.44 -23.95
N PHE A 1017 11.77 33.78 -23.15
CA PHE A 1017 12.74 32.78 -23.61
C PHE A 1017 12.69 31.50 -22.78
N LEU A 1018 12.70 30.35 -23.45
CA LEU A 1018 12.82 29.03 -22.82
C LEU A 1018 14.27 28.52 -22.91
N PRO A 1019 14.84 27.99 -21.82
CA PRO A 1019 16.17 27.43 -21.87
C PRO A 1019 16.20 26.09 -22.63
N PRO A 1020 17.39 25.56 -22.98
CA PRO A 1020 17.54 24.34 -23.78
C PRO A 1020 17.20 23.06 -23.01
N LEU A 1021 15.94 22.90 -22.62
CA LEU A 1021 15.44 21.77 -21.83
C LEU A 1021 15.61 20.42 -22.53
N GLY A 1022 15.68 20.39 -23.86
CA GLY A 1022 15.96 19.17 -24.63
C GLY A 1022 17.33 18.55 -24.37
N ARG A 1023 18.27 19.27 -23.76
CA ARG A 1023 19.58 18.74 -23.34
C ARG A 1023 19.51 17.79 -22.14
N LEU A 1024 18.39 17.80 -21.40
CA LEU A 1024 18.21 16.98 -20.21
C LEU A 1024 17.94 15.53 -20.61
N PRO A 1025 18.83 14.57 -20.26
CA PRO A 1025 18.80 13.22 -20.83
C PRO A 1025 17.62 12.37 -20.36
N SER A 1026 17.06 12.68 -19.19
CA SER A 1026 16.03 11.87 -18.52
C SER A 1026 14.66 12.54 -18.44
N LEU A 1027 14.48 13.73 -19.03
CA LEU A 1027 13.24 14.50 -18.94
C LEU A 1027 12.11 13.79 -19.69
N LYS A 1028 11.07 13.38 -18.96
CA LYS A 1028 9.89 12.65 -19.45
C LYS A 1028 8.64 13.51 -19.48
N HIS A 1029 8.45 14.36 -18.47
CA HIS A 1029 7.26 15.19 -18.32
C HIS A 1029 7.64 16.66 -18.27
N LEU A 1030 7.07 17.46 -19.17
CA LEU A 1030 7.32 18.89 -19.23
C LEU A 1030 5.99 19.65 -19.34
N PHE A 1031 5.72 20.50 -18.35
CA PHE A 1031 4.66 21.49 -18.39
C PHE A 1031 5.28 22.88 -18.48
N VAL A 1032 4.82 23.68 -19.44
CA VAL A 1032 5.15 25.09 -19.58
C VAL A 1032 3.87 25.88 -19.71
N GLY A 1033 3.67 26.87 -18.84
CA GLY A 1033 2.51 27.72 -18.91
C GLY A 1033 2.69 29.13 -18.39
N GLY A 1034 1.74 29.98 -18.78
CA GLY A 1034 1.64 31.39 -18.39
C GLY A 1034 2.71 32.32 -18.98
N MET A 1035 3.46 31.86 -19.98
CA MET A 1035 4.40 32.68 -20.79
C MET A 1035 3.66 33.54 -21.82
N GLN A 1036 2.99 34.60 -21.36
CA GLN A 1036 2.01 35.34 -22.16
C GLN A 1036 2.60 36.09 -23.38
N ARG A 1037 3.85 36.58 -23.32
CA ARG A 1037 4.49 37.38 -24.40
C ARG A 1037 5.34 36.59 -25.39
N MET A 1038 5.56 35.30 -25.15
CA MET A 1038 6.40 34.47 -26.01
C MET A 1038 5.73 34.30 -27.38
N GLN A 1039 6.36 34.81 -28.44
CA GLN A 1039 5.79 34.79 -29.81
C GLN A 1039 6.16 33.53 -30.59
N CYS A 1040 7.34 32.95 -30.34
CA CYS A 1040 7.76 31.75 -31.02
C CYS A 1040 8.51 30.79 -30.08
N ILE A 1041 8.35 29.50 -30.32
CA ILE A 1041 9.22 28.45 -29.77
C ILE A 1041 10.18 28.03 -30.89
N GLY A 1042 11.46 28.32 -30.72
CA GLY A 1042 12.52 27.97 -31.68
C GLY A 1042 13.36 26.76 -31.25
N ARG A 1043 14.39 26.48 -32.06
CA ARG A 1043 15.30 25.33 -31.91
C ARG A 1043 16.11 25.34 -30.61
N GLU A 1044 16.31 26.52 -30.03
CA GLU A 1044 16.94 26.73 -28.74
C GLU A 1044 16.32 25.89 -27.62
N PHE A 1045 15.01 25.63 -27.69
CA PHE A 1045 14.26 24.83 -26.71
C PHE A 1045 14.71 23.36 -26.70
N CYS A 1046 15.00 22.80 -27.88
CA CYS A 1046 15.53 21.45 -28.05
C CYS A 1046 17.03 21.38 -27.68
N GLY A 1047 17.74 22.51 -27.74
CA GLY A 1047 19.13 22.63 -27.26
C GLY A 1047 20.22 22.09 -28.20
N CYS A 1048 19.89 21.81 -29.47
CA CYS A 1048 20.79 21.16 -30.43
C CYS A 1048 21.51 22.14 -31.35
N CYS A 1049 22.84 22.00 -31.48
CA CYS A 1049 23.66 22.81 -32.40
C CYS A 1049 23.77 22.22 -33.81
N SER A 1050 23.40 20.95 -34.03
CA SER A 1050 23.47 20.26 -35.34
C SER A 1050 22.22 19.40 -35.59
N ALA A 1051 21.83 19.21 -36.86
CA ALA A 1051 20.63 18.45 -37.24
C ALA A 1051 20.71 16.94 -36.91
N SER A 1052 21.88 16.45 -36.49
CA SER A 1052 22.16 15.05 -36.16
C SER A 1052 22.12 14.73 -34.65
N ALA A 1053 22.18 15.74 -33.79
CA ALA A 1053 22.02 15.57 -32.34
C ALA A 1053 20.53 15.71 -32.01
N GLY A 1054 19.85 14.61 -31.66
CA GLY A 1054 18.45 14.65 -31.26
C GLY A 1054 18.24 15.44 -29.97
N GLY A 1055 17.15 16.23 -29.92
CA GLY A 1055 16.71 17.03 -28.78
C GLY A 1055 16.17 16.19 -27.62
N PHE A 1056 14.88 16.29 -27.33
CA PHE A 1056 14.23 15.63 -26.19
C PHE A 1056 14.20 14.10 -26.32
N ARG A 1057 15.25 13.43 -25.82
CA ARG A 1057 15.46 11.97 -26.01
C ARG A 1057 14.46 11.08 -25.28
N ALA A 1058 13.92 11.56 -24.15
CA ALA A 1058 13.09 10.78 -23.23
C ALA A 1058 11.70 11.38 -23.00
N LEU A 1059 11.36 12.50 -23.64
CA LEU A 1059 10.12 13.23 -23.35
C LEU A 1059 8.92 12.44 -23.85
N GLU A 1060 8.02 12.11 -22.92
CA GLU A 1060 6.79 11.34 -23.12
C GLU A 1060 5.57 12.28 -23.16
N THR A 1061 5.54 13.31 -22.30
CA THR A 1061 4.41 14.24 -22.21
C THR A 1061 4.85 15.70 -22.24
N LEU A 1062 4.23 16.50 -23.09
CA LEU A 1062 4.44 17.95 -23.19
C LEU A 1062 3.12 18.71 -23.06
N GLU A 1063 3.05 19.65 -22.13
CA GLU A 1063 1.88 20.51 -21.94
C GLU A 1063 2.28 21.98 -22.10
N LEU A 1064 1.61 22.69 -23.01
CA LEU A 1064 1.75 24.13 -23.24
C LEU A 1064 0.43 24.83 -22.89
N THR A 1065 0.44 25.70 -21.89
CA THR A 1065 -0.81 26.32 -21.38
C THR A 1065 -0.68 27.84 -21.25
N GLU A 1066 -1.69 28.60 -21.64
CA GLU A 1066 -1.74 30.06 -21.43
C GLU A 1066 -0.55 30.82 -22.06
N MET A 1067 -0.17 30.47 -23.29
CA MET A 1067 0.84 31.19 -24.06
C MET A 1067 0.14 32.13 -25.08
N ARG A 1068 -0.41 33.25 -24.60
CA ARG A 1068 -1.35 34.07 -25.39
C ARG A 1068 -0.77 34.71 -26.65
N ALA A 1069 0.51 35.08 -26.65
CA ALA A 1069 1.18 35.67 -27.81
C ALA A 1069 1.84 34.65 -28.75
N LEU A 1070 1.81 33.35 -28.43
CA LEU A 1070 2.51 32.33 -29.20
C LEU A 1070 1.88 32.20 -30.60
N GLU A 1071 2.62 32.62 -31.61
CA GLU A 1071 2.23 32.65 -33.02
C GLU A 1071 2.75 31.41 -33.77
N GLU A 1072 4.00 31.02 -33.51
CA GLU A 1072 4.67 29.97 -34.29
C GLU A 1072 5.57 29.03 -33.48
N TRP A 1073 5.65 27.77 -33.92
CA TRP A 1073 6.61 26.78 -33.44
C TRP A 1073 7.50 26.33 -34.62
N ARG A 1074 8.73 26.84 -34.67
CA ARG A 1074 9.62 26.73 -35.84
C ARG A 1074 10.77 25.75 -35.61
N GLU A 1075 11.38 25.27 -36.70
CA GLU A 1075 12.67 24.56 -36.70
C GLU A 1075 12.72 23.23 -35.90
N VAL A 1076 11.59 22.50 -35.86
CA VAL A 1076 11.51 21.15 -35.27
C VAL A 1076 11.91 20.10 -36.29
N HIS A 1077 12.85 19.23 -35.93
CA HIS A 1077 13.28 18.09 -36.73
C HIS A 1077 12.64 16.78 -36.25
N ILE A 1078 12.60 15.78 -37.13
CA ILE A 1078 12.04 14.44 -36.84
C ILE A 1078 12.69 13.71 -35.65
N ASN A 1079 13.94 14.05 -35.32
CA ASN A 1079 14.69 13.45 -34.22
C ASN A 1079 14.59 14.24 -32.91
N ASP A 1080 13.83 15.34 -32.86
CA ASP A 1080 13.73 16.18 -31.66
C ASP A 1080 12.77 15.62 -30.61
N PHE A 1081 11.75 14.86 -31.04
CA PHE A 1081 10.71 14.28 -30.17
C PHE A 1081 10.46 12.79 -30.45
N PRO A 1082 11.49 11.92 -30.36
CA PRO A 1082 11.37 10.50 -30.73
C PRO A 1082 10.40 9.69 -29.86
N ARG A 1083 10.06 10.15 -28.65
CA ARG A 1083 9.25 9.42 -27.66
C ARG A 1083 8.00 10.16 -27.18
N LEU A 1084 7.68 11.32 -27.78
CA LEU A 1084 6.54 12.11 -27.34
C LEU A 1084 5.24 11.38 -27.64
N ASP A 1085 4.52 10.98 -26.57
CA ASP A 1085 3.28 10.20 -26.61
C ASP A 1085 2.06 11.12 -26.45
N GLU A 1086 2.14 12.10 -25.54
CA GLU A 1086 1.04 13.02 -25.22
C GLU A 1086 1.45 14.49 -25.39
N LEU A 1087 0.64 15.25 -26.13
CA LEU A 1087 0.79 16.69 -26.30
C LEU A 1087 -0.52 17.38 -25.93
N ALA A 1088 -0.48 18.30 -24.97
CA ALA A 1088 -1.62 19.14 -24.61
C ALA A 1088 -1.29 20.62 -24.85
N ILE A 1089 -2.16 21.32 -25.58
CA ILE A 1089 -2.02 22.75 -25.86
C ILE A 1089 -3.32 23.43 -25.47
N SER A 1090 -3.25 24.34 -24.50
CA SER A 1090 -4.44 25.03 -24.00
C SER A 1090 -4.25 26.54 -23.93
N THR A 1091 -5.28 27.30 -24.33
CA THR A 1091 -5.30 28.77 -24.24
C THR A 1091 -4.11 29.43 -24.98
N CYS A 1092 -3.84 28.96 -26.21
CA CYS A 1092 -2.81 29.51 -27.12
C CYS A 1092 -3.49 30.10 -28.38
N PRO A 1093 -4.23 31.23 -28.27
CA PRO A 1093 -5.15 31.71 -29.28
C PRO A 1093 -4.51 32.24 -30.56
N LYS A 1094 -3.20 32.55 -30.57
CA LYS A 1094 -2.46 33.07 -31.72
C LYS A 1094 -1.68 31.99 -32.51
N LEU A 1095 -1.66 30.76 -32.02
CA LEU A 1095 -0.82 29.71 -32.62
C LEU A 1095 -1.41 29.26 -33.96
N HIS A 1096 -0.69 29.50 -35.05
CA HIS A 1096 -1.20 29.26 -36.41
C HIS A 1096 -0.91 27.85 -36.95
N ARG A 1097 0.18 27.21 -36.51
CA ARG A 1097 0.63 25.90 -37.01
C ARG A 1097 1.34 25.08 -35.92
N LEU A 1098 1.13 23.76 -35.93
CA LEU A 1098 1.89 22.78 -35.14
C LEU A 1098 3.02 22.14 -35.97
N PRO A 1099 4.10 21.63 -35.34
CA PRO A 1099 5.17 20.94 -36.06
C PRO A 1099 4.71 19.69 -36.84
N ASP A 1100 5.22 19.52 -38.06
CA ASP A 1100 4.86 18.39 -38.94
C ASP A 1100 5.58 17.06 -38.61
N CYS A 1101 6.58 17.08 -37.73
CA CYS A 1101 7.48 15.96 -37.47
C CYS A 1101 7.20 15.20 -36.15
N LEU A 1102 5.96 15.23 -35.64
CA LEU A 1102 5.55 14.57 -34.38
C LEU A 1102 5.12 13.11 -34.60
N SER A 1103 6.02 12.26 -35.09
CA SER A 1103 5.69 10.91 -35.57
C SER A 1103 5.27 9.91 -34.48
N SER A 1104 5.70 10.11 -33.24
CA SER A 1104 5.41 9.20 -32.11
C SER A 1104 4.14 9.56 -31.32
N LEU A 1105 3.50 10.69 -31.66
CA LEU A 1105 2.40 11.26 -30.88
C LEU A 1105 1.13 10.40 -30.97
N ALA A 1106 0.71 9.83 -29.84
CA ALA A 1106 -0.48 8.99 -29.73
C ALA A 1106 -1.71 9.79 -29.28
N LYS A 1107 -1.54 10.78 -28.41
CA LYS A 1107 -2.64 11.59 -27.85
C LYS A 1107 -2.39 13.08 -28.01
N LEU A 1108 -3.41 13.78 -28.49
CA LEU A 1108 -3.38 15.23 -28.67
C LEU A 1108 -4.61 15.87 -28.01
N GLU A 1109 -4.36 16.85 -27.15
CA GLU A 1109 -5.39 17.70 -26.54
C GLU A 1109 -5.20 19.15 -26.97
N ILE A 1110 -6.23 19.76 -27.55
CA ILE A 1110 -6.22 21.17 -27.96
C ILE A 1110 -7.43 21.86 -27.33
N ASN A 1111 -7.17 22.95 -26.61
CA ASN A 1111 -8.20 23.75 -25.97
C ASN A 1111 -8.03 25.25 -26.29
N ASP A 1112 -9.08 25.92 -26.74
CA ASP A 1112 -9.12 27.36 -27.02
C ASP A 1112 -7.99 27.91 -27.93
N CYS A 1113 -7.66 27.18 -28.99
CA CYS A 1113 -6.67 27.59 -30.01
C CYS A 1113 -7.37 28.05 -31.31
N LYS A 1114 -7.74 29.35 -31.36
CA LYS A 1114 -8.70 29.90 -32.34
C LYS A 1114 -8.18 30.11 -33.76
N VAL A 1115 -6.88 30.24 -33.96
CA VAL A 1115 -6.29 30.60 -35.27
C VAL A 1115 -5.44 29.48 -35.89
N LEU A 1116 -5.45 28.30 -35.28
CA LEU A 1116 -4.75 27.13 -35.79
C LEU A 1116 -5.49 26.65 -37.06
N THR A 1117 -4.91 26.87 -38.23
CA THR A 1117 -5.59 26.65 -39.54
C THR A 1117 -5.15 25.35 -40.21
N THR A 1118 -3.91 24.91 -39.99
CA THR A 1118 -3.34 23.68 -40.57
C THR A 1118 -3.09 22.63 -39.49
N PHE A 1119 -3.54 21.40 -39.73
CA PHE A 1119 -3.31 20.26 -38.85
C PHE A 1119 -2.19 19.36 -39.43
N PRO A 1120 -1.16 18.99 -38.64
CA PRO A 1120 -0.03 18.21 -39.14
C PRO A 1120 -0.41 16.75 -39.44
N LYS A 1121 0.41 16.05 -40.23
CA LYS A 1121 0.25 14.60 -40.42
C LYS A 1121 0.71 13.86 -39.16
N LEU A 1122 -0.22 13.20 -38.48
CA LEU A 1122 0.03 12.48 -37.22
C LEU A 1122 -0.30 11.00 -37.39
N PRO A 1123 0.64 10.17 -37.91
CA PRO A 1123 0.35 8.78 -38.30
C PRO A 1123 0.04 7.86 -37.11
N SER A 1124 0.56 8.16 -35.93
CA SER A 1124 0.39 7.35 -34.71
C SER A 1124 -0.75 7.82 -33.81
N LEU A 1125 -1.51 8.85 -34.21
CA LEU A 1125 -2.52 9.46 -33.36
C LEU A 1125 -3.71 8.52 -33.19
N THR A 1126 -3.96 8.10 -31.95
CA THR A 1126 -5.08 7.23 -31.55
C THR A 1126 -6.14 7.97 -30.75
N GLY A 1127 -5.78 9.07 -30.07
CA GLY A 1127 -6.71 9.86 -29.26
C GLY A 1127 -6.63 11.37 -29.52
N LEU A 1128 -7.77 12.02 -29.76
CA LEU A 1128 -7.88 13.45 -29.99
C LEU A 1128 -8.95 14.09 -29.10
N LYS A 1129 -8.60 15.15 -28.37
CA LYS A 1129 -9.52 15.93 -27.54
C LYS A 1129 -9.50 17.39 -27.95
N LEU A 1130 -10.68 17.95 -28.23
CA LEU A 1130 -10.86 19.31 -28.74
C LEU A 1130 -11.88 20.06 -27.89
N TRP A 1131 -11.42 21.06 -27.14
CA TRP A 1131 -12.28 21.86 -26.26
C TRP A 1131 -12.28 23.34 -26.68
N GLY A 1132 -13.42 24.02 -26.49
CA GLY A 1132 -13.55 25.46 -26.73
C GLY A 1132 -13.53 25.85 -28.22
N SER A 1133 -13.22 27.12 -28.52
CA SER A 1133 -13.34 27.69 -29.90
C SER A 1133 -12.18 27.28 -30.84
N CYS A 1134 -11.98 26.00 -31.11
CA CYS A 1134 -10.94 25.53 -32.06
C CYS A 1134 -11.45 25.54 -33.53
N ASN A 1135 -10.59 25.59 -34.55
CA ASN A 1135 -11.02 25.60 -35.97
C ASN A 1135 -11.27 24.20 -36.58
N TRP A 1136 -11.92 23.30 -35.84
CA TRP A 1136 -12.20 21.92 -36.28
C TRP A 1136 -12.79 21.83 -37.70
N HIS A 1137 -13.72 22.72 -38.05
CA HIS A 1137 -14.38 22.77 -39.36
C HIS A 1137 -13.42 22.94 -40.54
N ILE A 1138 -12.27 23.56 -40.31
CA ILE A 1138 -11.23 23.76 -41.33
C ILE A 1138 -10.42 22.47 -41.49
N TRP A 1139 -10.13 21.79 -40.38
CA TRP A 1139 -9.34 20.56 -40.38
C TRP A 1139 -10.12 19.38 -40.94
N SER A 1140 -11.42 19.28 -40.64
CA SER A 1140 -12.26 18.13 -41.01
C SER A 1140 -12.30 17.82 -42.51
N VAL A 1141 -12.07 18.81 -43.38
CA VAL A 1141 -12.05 18.65 -44.84
C VAL A 1141 -10.73 18.05 -45.35
N SER A 1142 -9.65 18.13 -44.57
CA SER A 1142 -8.28 17.77 -45.00
C SER A 1142 -7.58 16.73 -44.10
N LEU A 1143 -8.30 16.19 -43.11
CA LEU A 1143 -7.76 15.28 -42.11
C LEU A 1143 -7.77 13.84 -42.63
N ASP A 1144 -6.60 13.22 -42.77
CA ASP A 1144 -6.45 11.77 -42.96
C ASP A 1144 -5.84 11.19 -41.68
N LEU A 1145 -6.70 10.68 -40.79
CA LEU A 1145 -6.33 10.09 -39.50
C LEU A 1145 -6.80 8.62 -39.43
N PRO A 1146 -6.12 7.72 -40.14
CA PRO A 1146 -6.60 6.34 -40.32
C PRO A 1146 -6.58 5.50 -39.02
N ASN A 1147 -5.79 5.90 -38.03
CA ASN A 1147 -5.59 5.17 -36.77
C ASN A 1147 -6.31 5.78 -35.56
N LEU A 1148 -7.11 6.84 -35.76
CA LEU A 1148 -7.78 7.53 -34.66
C LEU A 1148 -8.89 6.65 -34.08
N GLU A 1149 -8.78 6.28 -32.80
CA GLU A 1149 -9.75 5.41 -32.11
C GLU A 1149 -10.70 6.20 -31.19
N TYR A 1150 -10.25 7.31 -30.62
CA TYR A 1150 -11.01 8.12 -29.67
C TYR A 1150 -11.03 9.60 -30.06
N LEU A 1151 -12.23 10.20 -30.12
CA LEU A 1151 -12.43 11.62 -30.39
C LEU A 1151 -13.40 12.25 -29.38
N GLN A 1152 -12.98 13.33 -28.71
CA GLN A 1152 -13.84 14.13 -27.85
C GLN A 1152 -13.91 15.58 -28.34
N ILE A 1153 -15.12 16.12 -28.47
CA ILE A 1153 -15.39 17.50 -28.87
C ILE A 1153 -16.27 18.16 -27.80
N SER A 1154 -15.80 19.24 -27.18
CA SER A 1154 -16.55 19.93 -26.11
C SER A 1154 -16.63 21.44 -26.31
N ASN A 1155 -17.76 22.07 -25.91
CA ASN A 1155 -17.97 23.53 -25.91
C ASN A 1155 -17.85 24.20 -27.30
N TYR A 1156 -18.40 23.57 -28.33
CA TYR A 1156 -18.33 24.08 -29.70
C TYR A 1156 -19.62 24.83 -30.12
N ASP A 1157 -19.49 26.06 -30.63
CA ASP A 1157 -20.64 26.96 -30.85
C ASP A 1157 -21.44 26.67 -32.13
N ARG A 1158 -20.85 26.11 -33.20
CA ARG A 1158 -21.59 25.66 -34.39
C ARG A 1158 -20.94 24.43 -35.01
N PRO A 1159 -21.09 23.23 -34.44
CA PRO A 1159 -20.65 22.00 -35.09
C PRO A 1159 -21.65 21.63 -36.19
N THR A 1160 -21.45 22.12 -37.42
CA THR A 1160 -22.06 21.47 -38.59
C THR A 1160 -21.27 20.19 -38.84
N LEU A 1161 -21.86 19.06 -38.46
CA LEU A 1161 -21.22 17.73 -38.56
C LEU A 1161 -21.25 17.14 -40.00
N ASP A 1162 -21.65 17.93 -40.99
CA ASP A 1162 -21.90 17.48 -42.37
C ASP A 1162 -20.64 17.04 -43.15
N PHE A 1163 -19.46 17.08 -42.54
CA PHE A 1163 -18.21 16.69 -43.19
C PHE A 1163 -17.25 16.08 -42.17
N TYR A 1164 -17.48 14.83 -41.78
CA TYR A 1164 -16.40 14.03 -41.19
C TYR A 1164 -15.48 13.50 -42.30
N PRO A 1165 -14.16 13.64 -42.15
CA PRO A 1165 -13.20 12.92 -42.96
C PRO A 1165 -13.36 11.40 -42.76
N ASN A 1166 -12.77 10.60 -43.65
CA ASN A 1166 -12.73 9.16 -43.49
C ASN A 1166 -11.95 8.79 -42.21
N LEU A 1167 -12.66 8.39 -41.15
CA LEU A 1167 -12.09 7.98 -39.86
C LEU A 1167 -12.41 6.49 -39.61
N PRO A 1168 -11.78 5.57 -40.37
CA PRO A 1168 -12.19 4.17 -40.43
C PRO A 1168 -11.95 3.41 -39.11
N ALA A 1169 -11.03 3.86 -38.25
CA ALA A 1169 -10.68 3.20 -36.98
C ALA A 1169 -11.39 3.79 -35.74
N LEU A 1170 -12.24 4.81 -35.90
CA LEU A 1170 -12.85 5.51 -34.76
C LEU A 1170 -13.83 4.59 -34.02
N LYS A 1171 -13.55 4.31 -32.74
CA LYS A 1171 -14.37 3.45 -31.85
C LYS A 1171 -15.26 4.27 -30.92
N VAL A 1172 -14.76 5.40 -30.41
CA VAL A 1172 -15.49 6.21 -29.43
C VAL A 1172 -15.54 7.67 -29.87
N LEU A 1173 -16.75 8.22 -29.93
CA LEU A 1173 -17.00 9.63 -30.21
C LEU A 1173 -17.81 10.26 -29.07
N THR A 1174 -17.26 11.31 -28.47
CA THR A 1174 -17.89 12.04 -27.38
C THR A 1174 -18.11 13.51 -27.77
N ILE A 1175 -19.34 14.01 -27.63
CA ILE A 1175 -19.73 15.41 -27.90
C ILE A 1175 -20.40 16.01 -26.67
N GLU A 1176 -19.84 17.11 -26.16
CA GLU A 1176 -20.27 17.71 -24.89
C GLU A 1176 -20.50 19.23 -24.98
N CYS A 1177 -21.53 19.74 -24.32
CA CYS A 1177 -21.72 21.18 -24.10
C CYS A 1177 -21.75 22.02 -25.40
N CYS A 1178 -22.12 21.44 -26.55
CA CYS A 1178 -22.21 22.12 -27.83
C CYS A 1178 -23.58 22.80 -27.99
N LYS A 1179 -23.63 24.11 -27.75
CA LYS A 1179 -24.90 24.87 -27.57
C LYS A 1179 -25.78 24.96 -28.81
N ASN A 1180 -25.20 24.98 -30.02
CA ASN A 1180 -25.97 25.04 -31.26
C ASN A 1180 -25.84 23.79 -32.14
N LEU A 1181 -25.50 22.65 -31.55
CA LEU A 1181 -25.56 21.38 -32.26
C LEU A 1181 -27.05 21.01 -32.50
N GLU A 1182 -27.53 21.07 -33.74
CA GLU A 1182 -28.92 20.73 -34.09
C GLU A 1182 -29.08 19.28 -34.57
N LYS A 1183 -28.12 18.77 -35.36
CA LYS A 1183 -28.15 17.43 -35.94
C LYS A 1183 -26.75 16.84 -35.96
N ALA A 1184 -26.63 15.51 -35.87
CA ALA A 1184 -25.37 14.79 -36.05
C ALA A 1184 -25.51 13.72 -37.14
N ALA A 1185 -24.68 13.79 -38.20
CA ALA A 1185 -24.86 12.98 -39.40
C ALA A 1185 -23.57 12.68 -40.16
N GLY A 1186 -23.54 11.52 -40.84
CA GLY A 1186 -22.47 11.04 -41.72
C GLY A 1186 -22.04 9.59 -41.44
N SER A 1187 -22.98 8.65 -41.28
CA SER A 1187 -22.65 7.30 -40.77
C SER A 1187 -21.92 6.38 -41.76
N HIS A 1188 -21.86 6.74 -43.04
CA HIS A 1188 -21.28 5.87 -44.08
C HIS A 1188 -19.74 5.71 -43.98
N HIS A 1189 -19.07 6.57 -43.19
CA HIS A 1189 -17.61 6.60 -43.07
C HIS A 1189 -17.07 6.22 -41.68
N LEU A 1190 -17.94 6.00 -40.69
CA LEU A 1190 -17.57 5.66 -39.30
C LEU A 1190 -17.86 4.17 -39.00
N ILE A 1191 -17.27 3.29 -39.82
CA ILE A 1191 -17.60 1.86 -39.89
C ILE A 1191 -17.25 1.11 -38.59
N SER A 1192 -16.25 1.59 -37.83
CA SER A 1192 -15.74 0.94 -36.62
C SER A 1192 -16.27 1.54 -35.31
N LEU A 1193 -17.23 2.46 -35.38
CA LEU A 1193 -17.74 3.16 -34.19
C LEU A 1193 -18.46 2.16 -33.26
N GLN A 1194 -18.24 2.28 -31.96
CA GLN A 1194 -18.79 1.39 -30.92
C GLN A 1194 -19.62 2.19 -29.91
N SER A 1195 -19.15 3.38 -29.53
CA SER A 1195 -19.82 4.27 -28.59
C SER A 1195 -19.98 5.69 -29.15
N LEU A 1196 -21.20 6.23 -29.03
CA LEU A 1196 -21.51 7.63 -29.32
C LEU A 1196 -22.17 8.26 -28.09
N GLU A 1197 -21.49 9.24 -27.50
CA GLU A 1197 -21.95 9.92 -26.29
C GLU A 1197 -22.22 11.39 -26.62
N ILE A 1198 -23.45 11.86 -26.39
CA ILE A 1198 -23.83 13.27 -26.57
C ILE A 1198 -24.50 13.76 -25.29
N TYR A 1199 -23.92 14.76 -24.65
CA TYR A 1199 -24.45 15.32 -23.41
C TYR A 1199 -24.36 16.85 -23.36
N SER A 1200 -25.32 17.46 -22.66
CA SER A 1200 -25.38 18.92 -22.47
C SER A 1200 -25.45 19.74 -23.77
N CYS A 1201 -26.06 19.20 -24.83
CA CYS A 1201 -26.25 19.84 -26.15
C CYS A 1201 -27.73 20.24 -26.36
N PRO A 1202 -28.17 21.45 -25.94
CA PRO A 1202 -29.60 21.77 -25.76
C PRO A 1202 -30.41 21.89 -27.07
N LYS A 1203 -29.77 22.12 -28.21
CA LYS A 1203 -30.47 22.25 -29.51
C LYS A 1203 -30.51 20.94 -30.31
N PHE A 1204 -30.00 19.83 -29.78
CA PHE A 1204 -29.86 18.59 -30.53
C PHE A 1204 -31.23 17.94 -30.82
N GLN A 1205 -31.58 17.82 -32.10
CA GLN A 1205 -32.88 17.34 -32.58
C GLN A 1205 -32.84 15.87 -33.04
N GLY A 1206 -31.66 15.27 -33.24
CA GLY A 1206 -31.51 13.86 -33.61
C GLY A 1206 -30.39 13.56 -34.62
N LEU A 1207 -30.26 12.27 -34.95
CA LEU A 1207 -29.25 11.76 -35.88
C LEU A 1207 -29.72 11.82 -37.35
N THR A 1208 -28.76 12.03 -38.25
CA THR A 1208 -28.91 12.23 -39.72
C THR A 1208 -29.59 11.08 -40.44
N ASP A 1209 -29.20 9.87 -40.03
CA ASP A 1209 -29.41 8.61 -40.71
C ASP A 1209 -30.45 7.74 -40.00
N LYS A 1210 -31.39 7.18 -40.77
CA LYS A 1210 -32.36 6.17 -40.30
C LYS A 1210 -31.77 4.76 -40.20
N HIS A 1211 -30.47 4.60 -40.46
CA HIS A 1211 -29.77 3.31 -40.56
C HIS A 1211 -28.51 3.25 -39.68
N LEU A 1212 -28.63 3.65 -38.41
CA LEU A 1212 -27.61 3.28 -37.42
C LEU A 1212 -27.72 1.78 -37.13
N HIS A 1213 -26.64 1.04 -37.37
CA HIS A 1213 -26.52 -0.38 -37.10
C HIS A 1213 -26.92 -0.70 -35.63
N PRO A 1214 -27.61 -1.81 -35.32
CA PRO A 1214 -28.19 -2.07 -34.00
C PRO A 1214 -27.20 -2.28 -32.82
N GLN A 1215 -25.89 -2.16 -33.05
CA GLN A 1215 -24.83 -2.44 -32.08
C GLN A 1215 -24.29 -1.18 -31.36
N PHE A 1216 -24.77 0.02 -31.68
CA PHE A 1216 -24.28 1.25 -31.04
C PHE A 1216 -24.93 1.47 -29.67
N ALA A 1217 -24.11 1.64 -28.63
CA ALA A 1217 -24.56 2.27 -27.39
C ALA A 1217 -24.61 3.78 -27.61
N VAL A 1218 -25.81 4.34 -27.72
CA VAL A 1218 -26.02 5.79 -27.81
C VAL A 1218 -26.50 6.29 -26.46
N PHE A 1219 -25.65 7.03 -25.75
CA PHE A 1219 -26.03 7.70 -24.51
C PHE A 1219 -26.39 9.15 -24.80
N LEU A 1220 -27.68 9.49 -24.65
CA LEU A 1220 -28.21 10.85 -24.78
C LEU A 1220 -28.52 11.42 -23.38
N GLY A 1221 -27.65 12.30 -22.89
CA GLY A 1221 -27.87 13.00 -21.63
C GLY A 1221 -28.54 14.37 -21.86
N LEU A 1222 -29.87 14.43 -21.81
CA LEU A 1222 -30.63 15.68 -21.79
C LEU A 1222 -30.81 16.14 -20.32
N GLY A 1223 -29.96 17.07 -19.88
CA GLY A 1223 -30.07 17.69 -18.55
C GLY A 1223 -29.57 19.13 -18.58
N GLU A 1224 -30.32 20.04 -17.94
CA GLU A 1224 -30.04 21.48 -17.89
C GLU A 1224 -28.74 21.82 -17.13
N SER A 1225 -27.99 22.78 -17.67
CA SER A 1225 -26.73 23.29 -17.12
C SER A 1225 -26.95 24.39 -16.07
N LYS A 1226 -26.24 24.34 -14.92
CA LYS A 1226 -25.86 25.56 -14.18
C LYS A 1226 -24.56 26.13 -14.79
N PRO A 1227 -24.39 27.47 -14.85
CA PRO A 1227 -23.26 28.11 -15.52
C PRO A 1227 -21.95 27.92 -14.74
N PRO A 1228 -20.78 27.96 -15.40
CA PRO A 1228 -19.48 27.81 -14.73
C PRO A 1228 -19.15 29.06 -13.92
N LEU A 1229 -18.72 28.85 -12.67
CA LEU A 1229 -18.06 29.87 -11.85
C LEU A 1229 -16.68 30.24 -12.44
N PRO A 1230 -16.19 31.48 -12.25
CA PRO A 1230 -14.88 31.89 -12.75
C PRO A 1230 -13.73 31.39 -11.85
N TYR A 1231 -12.61 30.98 -12.48
CA TYR A 1231 -11.22 30.87 -11.97
C TYR A 1231 -10.87 29.91 -10.82
N SER A 1232 -10.06 28.88 -11.11
CA SER A 1232 -8.64 28.72 -10.68
C SER A 1232 -8.14 27.31 -11.08
N LYS A 1233 -7.09 27.26 -11.91
CA LYS A 1233 -6.49 26.04 -12.45
C LYS A 1233 -5.35 25.60 -11.52
N ALA A 1234 -5.41 24.38 -10.98
CA ALA A 1234 -4.24 23.51 -10.67
C ALA A 1234 -4.58 22.25 -9.87
N ARG A 1235 -5.78 22.12 -9.28
CA ARG A 1235 -6.16 20.95 -8.47
C ARG A 1235 -7.39 20.23 -9.01
N ASP A 1236 -7.29 19.54 -10.15
CA ASP A 1236 -8.42 18.66 -10.51
C ASP A 1236 -8.14 17.44 -11.42
N ARG A 1237 -7.23 16.55 -11.00
CA ARG A 1237 -7.26 15.12 -11.38
C ARG A 1237 -7.79 14.21 -10.27
N ARG A 1238 -7.79 14.67 -9.00
CA ARG A 1238 -8.36 13.97 -7.84
C ARG A 1238 -9.84 14.29 -7.62
N ALA A 1239 -10.31 15.52 -7.91
CA ALA A 1239 -11.72 15.87 -7.69
C ALA A 1239 -12.63 15.33 -8.81
N ARG A 1240 -12.14 15.07 -10.03
CA ARG A 1240 -12.92 14.32 -11.05
C ARG A 1240 -13.22 12.86 -10.67
N LYS A 1241 -12.35 12.18 -9.92
CA LYS A 1241 -12.66 10.85 -9.34
C LYS A 1241 -13.56 10.97 -8.09
N ALA A 1242 -13.44 12.04 -7.31
CA ALA A 1242 -14.35 12.32 -6.20
C ALA A 1242 -15.76 12.77 -6.67
N LEU A 1243 -15.89 13.42 -7.83
CA LEU A 1243 -17.17 13.84 -8.41
C LEU A 1243 -17.90 12.70 -9.13
N ALA A 1244 -17.18 11.67 -9.59
CA ALA A 1244 -17.78 10.41 -10.04
C ALA A 1244 -18.27 9.53 -8.86
N LEU A 1245 -17.58 9.58 -7.71
CA LEU A 1245 -18.01 8.90 -6.47
C LEU A 1245 -19.11 9.66 -5.71
N ALA A 1246 -19.12 11.00 -5.75
CA ALA A 1246 -20.19 11.81 -5.16
C ALA A 1246 -21.50 11.75 -5.97
N ARG A 1247 -21.45 11.35 -7.24
CA ARG A 1247 -22.65 11.12 -8.08
C ARG A 1247 -23.33 9.77 -7.86
N LEU A 1248 -22.73 8.87 -7.07
CA LEU A 1248 -23.33 7.57 -6.70
C LEU A 1248 -23.89 7.52 -5.26
N MET A 1249 -23.77 8.60 -4.47
CA MET A 1249 -24.24 8.62 -3.06
C MET A 1249 -25.14 9.82 -2.69
N GLN A 1250 -25.89 10.40 -3.64
CA GLN A 1250 -26.98 11.34 -3.33
C GLN A 1250 -28.30 10.93 -4.00
N LYS A 1251 -28.97 9.96 -3.37
CA LYS A 1251 -30.42 9.89 -3.19
C LYS A 1251 -30.55 9.50 -1.71
N GLU A 1252 -30.99 10.35 -0.81
CA GLU A 1252 -32.40 10.73 -0.65
C GLU A 1252 -32.56 12.13 -0.04
N ASP A 1253 -33.75 12.67 -0.27
CA ASP A 1253 -34.40 13.84 0.30
C ASP A 1253 -33.94 15.25 -0.09
N PHE A 1254 -34.70 15.85 -1.00
CA PHE A 1254 -35.50 17.03 -0.62
C PHE A 1254 -36.80 17.12 -1.45
N ASN A 1255 -37.92 17.00 -0.75
CA ASN A 1255 -39.24 17.45 -1.16
C ASN A 1255 -39.22 18.96 -1.42
N SER A 1256 -39.33 19.40 -2.67
CA SER A 1256 -40.18 20.53 -3.08
C SER A 1256 -40.00 20.80 -4.58
N HIS A 1257 -41.06 20.53 -5.35
CA HIS A 1257 -41.43 21.05 -6.67
C HIS A 1257 -42.07 19.95 -7.52
N GLN A 1258 -43.22 19.48 -7.04
CA GLN A 1258 -44.31 19.01 -7.90
C GLN A 1258 -44.79 20.20 -8.75
N GLU A 1259 -45.21 19.91 -9.99
CA GLU A 1259 -45.71 20.83 -11.03
C GLU A 1259 -44.65 21.43 -11.97
N ARG A 1260 -44.22 20.66 -12.98
CA ARG A 1260 -44.00 21.11 -14.40
C ARG A 1260 -43.35 20.04 -15.29
N ILE A 1261 -43.93 18.84 -15.40
CA ILE A 1261 -43.66 17.96 -16.54
C ILE A 1261 -44.98 17.27 -16.93
N SER A 1262 -45.78 17.97 -17.71
CA SER A 1262 -46.96 17.43 -18.39
C SER A 1262 -47.00 17.97 -19.82
N GLN A 1263 -45.94 17.73 -20.59
CA GLN A 1263 -45.97 17.87 -22.04
C GLN A 1263 -44.74 17.17 -22.62
N PHE A 1264 -45.03 16.17 -23.47
CA PHE A 1264 -44.18 15.48 -24.46
C PHE A 1264 -44.24 13.95 -24.32
N ASN A 1265 -45.40 13.42 -24.74
CA ASN A 1265 -45.59 12.03 -25.16
C ASN A 1265 -44.89 11.83 -26.51
N LEU A 1266 -43.75 11.14 -26.54
CA LEU A 1266 -43.26 10.47 -27.75
C LEU A 1266 -42.66 9.11 -27.36
N PHE A 1267 -43.36 8.06 -27.80
CA PHE A 1267 -43.00 6.62 -27.93
C PHE A 1267 -43.78 5.58 -27.07
N PRO A 1268 -44.19 4.43 -27.66
CA PRO A 1268 -45.07 3.44 -27.02
C PRO A 1268 -44.32 2.44 -26.11
N PRO A 1269 -45.03 1.79 -25.17
CA PRO A 1269 -44.41 1.01 -24.09
C PRO A 1269 -44.22 -0.47 -24.47
N HIS A 1270 -43.22 -0.83 -25.29
CA HIS A 1270 -42.89 -2.25 -25.52
C HIS A 1270 -41.39 -2.59 -25.65
N LEU A 1271 -40.48 -1.72 -25.22
CA LEU A 1271 -39.03 -2.01 -25.25
C LEU A 1271 -38.35 -1.64 -23.92
N PHE A 1272 -38.75 -2.34 -22.85
CA PHE A 1272 -37.91 -2.51 -21.66
C PHE A 1272 -37.95 -3.98 -21.26
N LYS A 1273 -37.00 -4.76 -21.78
CA LYS A 1273 -36.52 -6.00 -21.19
C LYS A 1273 -35.01 -6.07 -21.36
#